data_AF-A0A6P4F637-F1
#
_entry.id   AF-A0A6P4F637-F1
#
_cell.length_a   1.000
_cell.length_b   1.000
_cell.length_c   1.000
_cell.angle_alpha   90.00
_cell.angle_beta   90.00
_cell.angle_gamma   90.00
#
_symmetry.space_group_name_H-M   'P 1'
#
loop_
_entity.id
_entity.type
_entity.pdbx_description
1 polymer ?
#
loop_
_entity_poly.entity_id
_entity_poly.type
_entity_poly.pdbx_seq_one_letter_code
_entity_poly.pdbx_strand_id
1 'polypeptide(L)'
;MAWSRLLAWWRLCLGLLSVLVCLAPCVNLQPAENINYNLVHSWADKLGTELFHLGDFITRRKEVQESFKDAKVVSRNGASIVDSMAKEIEMMMDLKVSAVRRIMDTAENTALSHQNDMADKMFSYYSAKEMLEPNDPVPPIPTPAPDMDKDIGEPLIYVQPKVVVLEPRPEFHNTPVNFSVSSVHVPVNVFDRAPDVIKAIQWSENLDQIFRDNYKNDPTLSWQFFGSSTGFMRQFPASKWRKDVPVDLYDCRLRSWYMEAATSPKDIVILMDGSGSMLGQRLDIAKHVVNTILDTLGTNDFVNIFTFDKEVSPVVDCFEDSLIQANLGNIRELKERIESFTPKSIANYTAALTKAFEILEDTKVNSRGAQCNQAIMIIGDGAPENNREVFELHNWRDPPYKPVRVFTYLIGKEVANWDDIRWMACENQGYYVHLSDTAEVREMVLNYIPVMARPLVLGRHDHPVIWSQVYADIEDTKLSDYLWDINQCEYQKADVLEYWQVHDRMLEPSEMHRRKYRRMKETWNQPVDSNVYQFMTTVSMPIYDRRENANITEEVLINEALWELQTRETKIANILGVAGTDVPINEIKKLLSPFTLGVNGYAFIVTNNGYVLFHPDFRPIFQGYILKPSYNSVDMIEVELLDDDRPARDFNPVLMTIRDSIINQSTGSKWMLVKNHFDEMKRVARIKRQYYWTAIKKTPFTLVISYPEQYGVSHMDIRADQEIHRISIKGTNLRSVFSGKRWKIHPDWLYCKHSNRTFKTPEIELLYFLERMSEPGWRWPGSRSAMPPEHAAAMFSNNSSTGRYPSINEKESYYCDRQLMQALVFDARVTEGFSNTTSFNSKDDKGTSASSPIAVLMGLLPRNEFKQRFGVTVAFLATHSGLTRWHEFHSNAAEESGVGETFSQNNTRAIDEIWYKRAVDQHFVREESFVYSVPFDAGESNSEILVTASHAVFHNEGGKTAPAAVVGFQFQHSALYKLFHNITGNACAVDDKDCYILDNNGYVVISTRVHETGRFFGEVNGAIMKRLLEENVYKQVTVYDYQAVCFESKSDNNASSMLFSPLFHVLRVGKWLLHTALWYIVQLLQWAPGVSSHYADMYGDSNDTEPPPPAKHQEHHARNGNGHGKKDDDYWLRYLTLHRTRLKPCDMKRELYTLYKEKDNVVYNMTAHACERPFVVLPIPFSNLILLVIDQLCPRDGTVVLTVNPQPIDYPFAVNESLACYKQAREFNRMRPHSCISRHANESGIKLCGKACSIYANLGLLLLCHILSRWL
;
A
#
# COMPACT_ATOMS: atom_id res chain seq x y z
N MET A 1 27.98 -83.65 -1.91
CA MET A 1 28.41 -83.01 -3.18
C MET A 1 27.42 -83.27 -4.33
N ALA A 2 26.09 -83.20 -4.08
CA ALA A 2 25.04 -83.47 -5.08
C ALA A 2 23.89 -82.45 -5.09
N TRP A 3 23.94 -81.39 -4.28
CA TRP A 3 22.89 -80.36 -4.23
C TRP A 3 23.27 -79.01 -4.87
N SER A 4 24.55 -78.79 -5.21
CA SER A 4 24.97 -77.57 -5.92
C SER A 4 24.84 -77.68 -7.45
N ARG A 5 24.60 -78.87 -8.01
CA ARG A 5 24.47 -79.08 -9.46
C ARG A 5 23.03 -78.97 -10.00
N LEU A 6 22.01 -79.07 -9.15
CA LEU A 6 20.60 -78.91 -9.56
C LEU A 6 20.17 -77.43 -9.66
N LEU A 7 20.77 -76.53 -8.87
CA LEU A 7 20.50 -75.10 -8.93
C LEU A 7 21.09 -74.40 -10.18
N ALA A 8 22.17 -74.95 -10.74
CA ALA A 8 22.78 -74.43 -11.97
C ALA A 8 21.92 -74.76 -13.22
N TRP A 9 21.26 -75.92 -13.23
CA TRP A 9 20.36 -76.30 -14.33
C TRP A 9 19.04 -75.52 -14.31
N TRP A 10 18.51 -75.17 -13.14
CA TRP A 10 17.27 -74.39 -13.05
C TRP A 10 17.45 -72.93 -13.50
N ARG A 11 18.64 -72.35 -13.28
CA ARG A 11 18.98 -71.00 -13.78
C ARG A 11 19.25 -70.96 -15.28
N LEU A 12 19.74 -72.05 -15.87
CA LEU A 12 19.94 -72.16 -17.33
C LEU A 12 18.61 -72.33 -18.09
N CYS A 13 17.63 -73.06 -17.54
CA CYS A 13 16.31 -73.18 -18.16
C CYS A 13 15.47 -71.89 -18.08
N LEU A 14 15.61 -71.10 -17.00
CA LEU A 14 14.99 -69.76 -16.90
C LEU A 14 15.64 -68.73 -17.83
N GLY A 15 16.95 -68.87 -18.10
CA GLY A 15 17.66 -68.02 -19.07
C GLY A 15 17.34 -68.32 -20.55
N LEU A 16 16.82 -69.50 -20.86
CA LEU A 16 16.39 -69.86 -22.23
C LEU A 16 14.91 -69.55 -22.50
N LEU A 17 14.07 -69.45 -21.46
CA LEU A 17 12.69 -68.99 -21.62
C LEU A 17 12.57 -67.46 -21.80
N SER A 18 13.57 -66.69 -21.35
CA SER A 18 13.62 -65.24 -21.63
C SER A 18 14.04 -64.91 -23.07
N VAL A 19 14.65 -65.85 -23.79
CA VAL A 19 15.08 -65.65 -25.19
C VAL A 19 13.98 -65.98 -26.19
N LEU A 20 12.94 -66.73 -25.80
CA LEU A 20 11.82 -67.10 -26.68
C LEU A 20 10.55 -66.25 -26.53
N VAL A 21 10.49 -65.34 -25.55
CA VAL A 21 9.45 -64.29 -25.47
C VAL A 21 9.90 -62.98 -26.15
N CYS A 22 11.15 -62.89 -26.60
CA CYS A 22 11.66 -61.77 -27.42
C CYS A 22 11.44 -61.94 -28.93
N LEU A 23 10.65 -62.92 -29.37
CA LEU A 23 10.28 -63.13 -30.78
C LEU A 23 8.75 -63.20 -30.94
N ALA A 24 8.06 -62.13 -30.51
CA ALA A 24 6.82 -61.68 -31.11
C ALA A 24 7.14 -60.41 -31.92
N PRO A 25 6.46 -60.16 -33.05
CA PRO A 25 7.04 -59.52 -34.21
C PRO A 25 7.65 -58.17 -33.87
N CYS A 26 8.79 -57.85 -34.49
CA CYS A 26 9.19 -56.46 -34.71
C CYS A 26 7.93 -55.71 -35.13
N VAL A 27 7.36 -54.93 -34.22
CA VAL A 27 6.49 -53.83 -34.61
C VAL A 27 7.43 -53.00 -35.47
N ASN A 28 7.16 -52.98 -36.77
CA ASN A 28 7.68 -51.96 -37.65
C ASN A 28 7.46 -50.64 -36.93
N LEU A 29 8.53 -50.07 -36.36
CA LEU A 29 8.54 -48.67 -36.03
C LEU A 29 8.52 -48.00 -37.40
N GLN A 30 7.31 -47.80 -37.93
CA GLN A 30 7.11 -46.99 -39.11
C GLN A 30 7.78 -45.65 -38.81
N PRO A 31 8.58 -45.10 -39.74
CA PRO A 31 9.05 -43.73 -39.59
C PRO A 31 7.81 -42.86 -39.39
N ALA A 32 7.76 -42.13 -38.27
CA ALA A 32 6.67 -41.22 -37.96
C ALA A 32 6.37 -40.34 -39.18
N GLU A 33 5.09 -40.23 -39.56
CA GLU A 33 4.68 -39.27 -40.57
C GLU A 33 5.02 -37.87 -40.05
N ASN A 34 6.08 -37.26 -40.60
CA ASN A 34 6.45 -35.89 -40.31
C ASN A 34 5.23 -34.97 -40.53
N ILE A 35 4.93 -34.11 -39.55
CA ILE A 35 3.89 -33.09 -39.67
C ILE A 35 4.14 -32.30 -40.96
N ASN A 36 3.17 -32.31 -41.89
CA ASN A 36 3.33 -31.65 -43.19
C ASN A 36 3.33 -30.13 -43.01
N TYR A 37 4.53 -29.54 -43.07
CA TYR A 37 4.74 -28.10 -42.94
C TYR A 37 3.85 -27.26 -43.87
N ASN A 38 3.78 -27.62 -45.15
CA ASN A 38 3.02 -26.85 -46.14
C ASN A 38 1.53 -26.83 -45.84
N LEU A 39 1.02 -27.91 -45.23
CA LEU A 39 -0.37 -28.00 -44.78
C LEU A 39 -0.61 -27.04 -43.60
N VAL A 40 0.25 -27.07 -42.58
CA VAL A 40 0.14 -26.19 -41.40
C VAL A 40 0.30 -24.72 -41.79
N HIS A 41 1.20 -24.41 -42.73
CA HIS A 41 1.35 -23.07 -43.29
C HIS A 41 0.08 -22.60 -44.01
N SER A 42 -0.53 -23.47 -44.81
CA SER A 42 -1.80 -23.14 -45.46
C SER A 42 -2.94 -22.89 -44.46
N TRP A 43 -2.94 -23.56 -43.30
CA TRP A 43 -3.90 -23.31 -42.24
C TRP A 43 -3.67 -21.96 -41.56
N ALA A 44 -2.41 -21.64 -41.22
CA ALA A 44 -2.05 -20.37 -40.61
C ALA A 44 -2.39 -19.18 -41.53
N ASP A 45 -2.07 -19.27 -42.83
CA ASP A 45 -2.38 -18.24 -43.82
C ASP A 45 -3.88 -18.02 -43.98
N LYS A 46 -4.66 -19.10 -44.14
CA LYS A 46 -6.12 -19.02 -44.25
C LYS A 46 -6.76 -18.41 -43.01
N LEU A 47 -6.33 -18.84 -41.83
CA LEU A 47 -6.86 -18.33 -40.58
C LEU A 47 -6.54 -16.84 -40.40
N GLY A 48 -5.29 -16.44 -40.63
CA GLY A 48 -4.86 -15.05 -40.48
C GLY A 48 -5.56 -14.11 -41.47
N THR A 49 -5.72 -14.53 -42.72
CA THR A 49 -6.41 -13.74 -43.76
C THR A 49 -7.91 -13.61 -43.50
N GLU A 50 -8.60 -14.67 -43.07
CA GLU A 50 -10.02 -14.60 -42.70
C GLU A 50 -10.25 -13.70 -41.48
N LEU A 51 -9.42 -13.83 -40.45
CA LEU A 51 -9.49 -13.00 -39.24
C LEU A 51 -9.20 -11.52 -39.54
N PHE A 52 -8.22 -11.24 -40.39
CA PHE A 52 -7.90 -9.88 -40.83
C PHE A 52 -9.04 -9.25 -41.61
N HIS A 53 -9.60 -9.95 -42.60
CA HIS A 53 -10.73 -9.43 -43.39
C HIS A 53 -11.99 -9.24 -42.55
N LEU A 54 -12.25 -10.15 -41.60
CA LEU A 54 -13.32 -10.00 -40.62
C LEU A 54 -13.11 -8.74 -39.77
N GLY A 55 -11.90 -8.54 -39.26
CA GLY A 55 -11.54 -7.35 -38.48
C GLY A 55 -11.65 -6.06 -39.27
N ASP A 56 -11.11 -6.00 -40.49
CA ASP A 56 -11.16 -4.83 -41.39
C ASP A 56 -12.62 -4.44 -41.70
N PHE A 57 -13.47 -5.44 -41.97
CA PHE A 57 -14.88 -5.25 -42.27
C PHE A 57 -15.70 -4.76 -41.06
N ILE A 58 -15.53 -5.37 -39.89
CA ILE A 58 -16.29 -5.01 -38.68
C ILE A 58 -15.87 -3.64 -38.16
N THR A 59 -14.56 -3.40 -38.08
CA THR A 59 -14.04 -2.18 -37.43
C THR A 59 -14.03 -0.97 -38.34
N ARG A 60 -14.10 -1.16 -39.66
CA ARG A 60 -13.99 -0.10 -40.68
C ARG A 60 -12.79 0.82 -40.45
N ARG A 61 -11.66 0.23 -40.04
CA ARG A 61 -10.45 0.96 -39.64
C ARG A 61 -9.99 1.97 -40.70
N LYS A 62 -10.17 1.68 -41.99
CA LYS A 62 -9.76 2.56 -43.09
C LYS A 62 -10.61 3.83 -43.12
N GLU A 63 -11.93 3.72 -43.00
CA GLU A 63 -12.84 4.87 -42.92
C GLU A 63 -12.47 5.76 -41.73
N VAL A 64 -12.17 5.15 -40.57
CA VAL A 64 -11.73 5.86 -39.37
C VAL A 64 -10.38 6.55 -39.62
N GLN A 65 -9.42 5.87 -40.25
CA GLN A 65 -8.12 6.48 -40.57
C GLN A 65 -8.27 7.68 -41.52
N GLU A 66 -9.18 7.59 -42.49
CA GLU A 66 -9.45 8.67 -43.43
C GLU A 66 -10.15 9.86 -42.78
N SER A 67 -10.99 9.64 -41.77
CA SER A 67 -11.71 10.72 -41.10
C SER A 67 -10.77 11.63 -40.28
N PHE A 68 -9.61 11.14 -39.85
CA PHE A 68 -8.57 11.92 -39.16
C PHE A 68 -7.61 12.69 -40.08
N LYS A 69 -7.83 12.71 -41.42
CA LYS A 69 -6.95 13.40 -42.38
C LYS A 69 -6.81 14.92 -42.16
N ASP A 70 -7.79 15.55 -41.52
CA ASP A 70 -7.80 17.00 -41.23
C ASP A 70 -6.92 17.40 -40.03
N ALA A 71 -6.44 16.42 -39.25
CA ALA A 71 -5.69 16.67 -38.02
C ALA A 71 -4.19 16.91 -38.31
N LYS A 72 -3.54 17.75 -37.49
CA LYS A 72 -2.11 18.05 -37.65
C LYS A 72 -1.25 17.24 -36.67
N VAL A 73 -0.08 16.77 -37.08
CA VAL A 73 0.89 16.08 -36.17
C VAL A 73 2.03 17.01 -35.75
N VAL A 74 2.18 17.24 -34.44
CA VAL A 74 3.19 18.13 -33.83
C VAL A 74 4.07 17.37 -32.85
N SER A 75 5.36 17.72 -32.80
CA SER A 75 6.30 17.11 -31.84
C SER A 75 6.15 17.75 -30.47
N ARG A 76 6.18 16.91 -29.42
CA ARG A 76 6.15 17.31 -28.03
C ARG A 76 7.54 17.70 -27.54
N ASN A 77 7.59 18.77 -26.75
CA ASN A 77 8.78 19.13 -26.00
C ASN A 77 8.59 18.74 -24.52
N GLY A 78 9.13 17.59 -24.13
CA GLY A 78 9.01 17.06 -22.78
C GLY A 78 9.48 18.05 -21.71
N ALA A 79 10.60 18.75 -21.93
CA ALA A 79 11.15 19.70 -20.95
C ALA A 79 10.18 20.85 -20.64
N SER A 80 9.50 21.40 -21.66
CA SER A 80 8.50 22.45 -21.43
C SER A 80 7.24 21.93 -20.74
N ILE A 81 6.86 20.67 -21.00
CA ILE A 81 5.68 20.06 -20.38
C ILE A 81 5.93 19.87 -18.88
N VAL A 82 7.09 19.30 -18.50
CA VAL A 82 7.46 19.12 -17.09
C VAL A 82 7.55 20.46 -16.37
N ASP A 83 8.21 21.47 -16.96
CA ASP A 83 8.34 22.79 -16.35
C ASP A 83 6.98 23.49 -16.15
N SER A 84 6.06 23.37 -17.12
CA SER A 84 4.70 23.90 -16.99
C SER A 84 3.92 23.19 -15.90
N MET A 85 3.95 21.85 -15.86
CA MET A 85 3.26 21.05 -14.84
C MET A 85 3.83 21.32 -13.43
N ALA A 86 5.15 21.41 -13.30
CA ALA A 86 5.79 21.71 -12.02
C ALA A 86 5.41 23.09 -11.50
N LYS A 87 5.29 24.10 -12.37
CA LYS A 87 4.82 25.45 -11.99
C LYS A 87 3.36 25.46 -11.55
N GLU A 88 2.49 24.69 -12.20
CA GLU A 88 1.08 24.57 -11.78
C GLU A 88 0.96 23.93 -10.39
N ILE A 89 1.74 22.88 -10.13
CA ILE A 89 1.77 22.22 -8.82
C ILE A 89 2.41 23.12 -7.76
N GLU A 90 3.48 23.85 -8.10
CA GLU A 90 4.12 24.84 -7.21
C GLU A 90 3.10 25.89 -6.74
N MET A 91 2.31 26.45 -7.66
CA MET A 91 1.28 27.45 -7.31
C MET A 91 0.22 26.88 -6.36
N MET A 92 -0.25 25.65 -6.62
CA MET A 92 -1.21 24.97 -5.74
C MET A 92 -0.61 24.76 -4.35
N MET A 93 0.62 24.24 -4.26
CA MET A 93 1.29 23.98 -2.99
C MET A 93 1.57 25.27 -2.19
N ASP A 94 1.94 26.38 -2.84
CA ASP A 94 2.19 27.66 -2.18
C ASP A 94 0.91 28.26 -1.57
N LEU A 95 -0.26 28.03 -2.18
CA LEU A 95 -1.56 28.40 -1.61
C LEU A 95 -1.86 27.62 -0.33
N LYS A 96 -1.58 26.31 -0.30
CA LYS A 96 -1.74 25.46 0.89
C LYS A 96 -0.82 25.90 2.02
N VAL A 97 0.46 26.13 1.73
CA VAL A 97 1.44 26.66 2.68
C VAL A 97 0.96 27.99 3.28
N SER A 98 0.42 28.87 2.44
CA SER A 98 -0.09 30.17 2.89
C SER A 98 -1.32 30.05 3.79
N ALA A 99 -2.17 29.04 3.59
CA ALA A 99 -3.31 28.75 4.47
C ALA A 99 -2.87 28.28 5.86
N VAL A 100 -1.87 27.37 5.92
CA VAL A 100 -1.30 26.89 7.19
C VAL A 100 -0.60 28.02 7.95
N ARG A 101 0.13 28.90 7.25
CA ARG A 101 0.77 30.06 7.88
C ARG A 101 -0.23 30.96 8.60
N ARG A 102 -1.40 31.22 7.99
CA ARG A 102 -2.46 32.02 8.63
C ARG A 102 -3.04 31.35 9.88
N ILE A 103 -3.18 30.02 9.87
CA ILE A 103 -3.64 29.26 11.04
C ILE A 103 -2.61 29.38 12.17
N MET A 104 -1.33 29.18 11.85
CA MET A 104 -0.22 29.30 12.80
C MET A 104 -0.16 30.69 13.45
N ASP A 105 -0.11 31.76 12.64
CA ASP A 105 -0.06 33.15 13.14
C ASP A 105 -1.24 33.45 14.08
N THR A 106 -2.43 32.97 13.74
CA THR A 106 -3.63 33.20 14.56
C THR A 106 -3.60 32.41 15.85
N ALA A 107 -3.13 31.16 15.81
CA ALA A 107 -3.02 30.31 16.98
C ALA A 107 -2.07 30.89 18.02
N GLU A 108 -0.88 31.37 17.62
CA GLU A 108 0.08 31.97 18.54
C GLU A 108 -0.47 33.24 19.21
N ASN A 109 -1.11 34.11 18.43
CA ASN A 109 -1.68 35.35 18.95
C ASN A 109 -2.87 35.10 19.88
N THR A 110 -3.68 34.07 19.60
CA THR A 110 -4.85 33.71 20.41
C THR A 110 -4.45 33.05 21.72
N ALA A 111 -3.49 32.14 21.69
CA ALA A 111 -2.98 31.50 22.91
C ALA A 111 -2.34 32.52 23.85
N LEU A 112 -1.66 33.54 23.30
CA LEU A 112 -1.10 34.63 24.09
C LEU A 112 -2.18 35.52 24.75
N SER A 113 -3.28 35.81 24.05
CA SER A 113 -4.34 36.67 24.58
C SER A 113 -5.18 36.00 25.67
N HIS A 114 -5.39 34.68 25.61
CA HIS A 114 -6.19 33.90 26.57
C HIS A 114 -5.33 33.25 27.68
N GLN A 115 -4.11 33.76 27.91
CA GLN A 115 -3.17 33.17 28.86
C GLN A 115 -3.71 33.15 30.30
N ASN A 116 -4.37 34.23 30.73
CA ASN A 116 -4.82 34.41 32.12
C ASN A 116 -6.23 33.86 32.38
N ASP A 117 -6.88 33.31 31.34
CA ASP A 117 -8.22 32.77 31.48
C ASP A 117 -8.19 31.48 32.31
N MET A 118 -9.18 31.35 33.19
CA MET A 118 -9.41 30.14 33.96
C MET A 118 -10.13 29.10 33.10
N ALA A 119 -9.80 27.82 33.31
CA ALA A 119 -10.42 26.72 32.61
C ALA A 119 -11.91 26.59 33.00
N ASP A 120 -12.82 26.93 32.09
CA ASP A 120 -14.25 26.64 32.29
C ASP A 120 -14.55 25.15 32.04
N LYS A 121 -14.63 24.35 33.12
CA LYS A 121 -14.93 22.91 33.05
C LYS A 121 -16.31 22.63 32.41
N MET A 122 -17.25 23.59 32.41
CA MET A 122 -18.58 23.45 31.80
C MET A 122 -18.62 23.83 30.30
N PHE A 123 -17.49 24.26 29.73
CA PHE A 123 -17.42 24.62 28.32
C PHE A 123 -17.84 23.46 27.40
N SER A 124 -18.71 23.75 26.44
CA SER A 124 -19.24 22.76 25.49
C SER A 124 -18.66 22.99 24.10
N TYR A 125 -18.18 21.92 23.47
CA TYR A 125 -17.58 21.95 22.14
C TYR A 125 -18.17 20.83 21.26
N TYR A 126 -17.90 20.90 19.95
CA TYR A 126 -18.36 19.88 19.00
C TYR A 126 -17.41 18.68 19.01
N SER A 127 -17.70 17.66 19.82
CA SER A 127 -16.90 16.43 19.87
C SER A 127 -17.11 15.58 18.62
N ALA A 128 -16.02 15.22 17.93
CA ALA A 128 -16.04 14.36 16.74
C ALA A 128 -16.63 12.97 17.02
N LYS A 129 -16.47 12.46 18.25
CA LYS A 129 -16.90 11.11 18.66
C LYS A 129 -18.36 11.04 19.12
N GLU A 130 -18.84 12.11 19.73
CA GLU A 130 -20.12 12.16 20.44
C GLU A 130 -21.16 13.08 19.79
N MET A 131 -20.82 13.74 18.67
CA MET A 131 -21.77 14.60 17.96
C MET A 131 -23.06 13.86 17.56
N LEU A 132 -24.18 14.54 17.78
CA LEU A 132 -25.52 14.06 17.48
C LEU A 132 -26.08 14.79 16.25
N GLU A 133 -26.76 14.03 15.39
CA GLU A 133 -27.61 14.61 14.35
C GLU A 133 -29.02 14.89 14.92
N PRO A 134 -29.82 15.79 14.33
CA PRO A 134 -31.13 16.18 14.90
C PRO A 134 -32.12 15.05 15.17
N ASN A 135 -31.95 13.90 14.51
CA ASN A 135 -32.82 12.72 14.65
C ASN A 135 -32.26 11.67 15.61
N ASP A 136 -31.05 11.83 16.13
CA ASP A 136 -30.43 10.87 17.04
C ASP A 136 -31.06 10.98 18.44
N PRO A 137 -31.29 9.85 19.14
CA PRO A 137 -31.80 9.88 20.50
C PRO A 137 -30.78 10.57 21.42
N VAL A 138 -31.20 11.67 22.04
CA VAL A 138 -30.38 12.36 23.05
C VAL A 138 -30.15 11.41 24.21
N PRO A 139 -28.88 11.13 24.59
CA PRO A 139 -28.59 10.26 25.72
C PRO A 139 -29.25 10.81 26.99
N PRO A 140 -30.01 9.99 27.75
CA PRO A 140 -30.57 10.44 29.00
C PRO A 140 -29.45 10.87 29.95
N ILE A 141 -29.69 11.92 30.72
CA ILE A 141 -28.75 12.36 31.76
C ILE A 141 -28.51 11.17 32.71
N PRO A 142 -27.25 10.78 32.98
CA PRO A 142 -26.96 9.67 33.87
C PRO A 142 -27.69 9.84 35.21
N THR A 143 -28.44 8.81 35.61
CA THR A 143 -29.07 8.69 36.94
C THR A 143 -28.64 7.33 37.47
N PRO A 144 -27.78 7.25 38.50
CA PRO A 144 -27.55 8.20 39.61
C PRO A 144 -26.58 9.35 39.27
N ALA A 145 -26.42 10.29 40.22
CA ALA A 145 -25.42 11.36 40.15
C ALA A 145 -24.04 10.81 39.77
N PRO A 146 -23.22 11.56 39.02
CA PRO A 146 -21.90 11.12 38.59
C PRO A 146 -21.12 10.51 39.75
N ASP A 147 -20.61 9.29 39.56
CA ASP A 147 -19.72 8.64 40.53
C ASP A 147 -18.61 9.63 40.93
N MET A 148 -18.28 9.70 42.22
CA MET A 148 -17.11 10.46 42.64
C MET A 148 -15.88 9.82 42.02
N ASP A 149 -15.04 10.63 41.37
CA ASP A 149 -13.73 10.16 40.97
C ASP A 149 -12.99 9.68 42.24
N LYS A 150 -12.62 8.40 42.28
CA LYS A 150 -12.01 7.76 43.46
C LYS A 150 -10.65 8.38 43.80
N ASP A 151 -10.02 9.04 42.83
CA ASP A 151 -8.68 9.62 42.97
C ASP A 151 -8.72 11.12 43.29
N ILE A 152 -9.76 11.85 42.86
CA ILE A 152 -9.81 13.33 42.93
C ILE A 152 -10.90 13.84 43.90
N GLY A 153 -11.95 13.06 44.16
CA GLY A 153 -13.05 13.49 45.03
C GLY A 153 -13.96 14.60 44.44
N GLU A 154 -13.90 14.83 43.13
CA GLU A 154 -14.79 15.76 42.41
C GLU A 154 -15.91 15.01 41.64
N PRO A 155 -17.09 15.62 41.42
CA PRO A 155 -18.15 15.02 40.61
C PRO A 155 -17.79 15.00 39.12
N LEU A 156 -17.95 13.86 38.45
CA LEU A 156 -17.82 13.77 36.98
C LEU A 156 -18.82 14.72 36.29
N ILE A 157 -18.33 15.77 35.63
CA ILE A 157 -19.17 16.76 34.97
C ILE A 157 -19.64 16.20 33.62
N TYR A 158 -20.92 15.84 33.52
CA TYR A 158 -21.54 15.46 32.25
C TYR A 158 -22.04 16.70 31.50
N VAL A 159 -21.52 16.92 30.29
CA VAL A 159 -21.95 18.00 29.39
C VAL A 159 -22.66 17.37 28.19
N GLN A 160 -23.86 17.85 27.87
CA GLN A 160 -24.62 17.32 26.73
C GLN A 160 -23.90 17.61 25.40
N PRO A 161 -23.78 16.60 24.50
CA PRO A 161 -23.21 16.81 23.18
C PRO A 161 -24.00 17.85 22.35
N LYS A 162 -23.28 18.68 21.59
CA LYS A 162 -23.90 19.64 20.66
C LYS A 162 -24.47 18.91 19.44
N VAL A 163 -25.65 19.37 18.99
CA VAL A 163 -26.31 18.86 17.79
C VAL A 163 -25.85 19.67 16.57
N VAL A 164 -25.53 18.98 15.47
CA VAL A 164 -25.11 19.61 14.20
C VAL A 164 -25.69 18.84 13.02
N VAL A 165 -26.09 19.56 11.95
CA VAL A 165 -26.52 18.95 10.69
C VAL A 165 -25.28 18.72 9.82
N LEU A 166 -25.08 17.48 9.36
CA LEU A 166 -23.97 17.13 8.48
C LEU A 166 -24.51 16.81 7.08
N GLU A 167 -23.80 17.24 6.04
CA GLU A 167 -24.16 16.95 4.64
C GLU A 167 -23.03 16.21 3.94
N PRO A 168 -23.31 15.09 3.22
CA PRO A 168 -22.29 14.37 2.48
C PRO A 168 -21.77 15.20 1.31
N ARG A 169 -20.43 15.32 1.19
CA ARG A 169 -19.77 16.13 0.15
C ARG A 169 -18.78 15.34 -0.70
N PRO A 170 -18.82 15.43 -2.04
CA PRO A 170 -17.89 14.72 -2.92
C PRO A 170 -16.42 15.07 -2.71
N GLU A 171 -16.11 16.33 -2.33
CA GLU A 171 -14.75 16.81 -2.06
C GLU A 171 -14.11 16.06 -0.88
N PHE A 172 -14.95 15.65 0.08
CA PHE A 172 -14.58 14.85 1.24
C PHE A 172 -15.02 13.39 1.07
N HIS A 173 -15.10 12.92 -0.18
CA HIS A 173 -15.42 11.53 -0.54
C HIS A 173 -16.75 11.03 0.05
N ASN A 174 -17.77 11.87 -0.03
CA ASN A 174 -19.12 11.66 0.52
C ASN A 174 -19.15 11.52 2.04
N THR A 175 -18.10 11.96 2.75
CA THR A 175 -18.14 12.11 4.20
C THR A 175 -19.12 13.22 4.58
N PRO A 176 -20.02 12.98 5.55
CA PRO A 176 -20.93 14.00 6.04
C PRO A 176 -20.16 15.07 6.83
N VAL A 177 -20.19 16.31 6.35
CA VAL A 177 -19.43 17.45 6.89
C VAL A 177 -20.29 18.69 7.12
N ASN A 178 -19.81 19.61 7.96
CA ASN A 178 -20.40 20.93 8.19
C ASN A 178 -19.34 22.04 8.09
N PHE A 179 -19.57 23.04 7.24
CA PHE A 179 -18.62 24.12 6.94
C PHE A 179 -18.72 25.33 7.88
N SER A 180 -19.66 25.35 8.82
CA SER A 180 -19.85 26.48 9.74
C SER A 180 -18.95 26.37 10.97
N VAL A 181 -18.72 25.15 11.45
CA VAL A 181 -18.02 24.84 12.70
C VAL A 181 -16.91 23.82 12.46
N SER A 182 -15.95 23.73 13.39
CA SER A 182 -14.97 22.65 13.44
C SER A 182 -15.40 21.58 14.45
N SER A 183 -14.86 20.36 14.32
CA SER A 183 -15.00 19.30 15.32
C SER A 183 -13.68 19.04 16.03
N VAL A 184 -13.76 18.58 17.28
CA VAL A 184 -12.61 18.25 18.12
C VAL A 184 -12.57 16.75 18.35
N HIS A 185 -11.48 16.12 17.95
CA HIS A 185 -11.14 14.75 18.27
C HIS A 185 -10.23 14.73 19.50
N VAL A 186 -10.61 13.95 20.51
CA VAL A 186 -9.79 13.70 21.70
C VAL A 186 -9.49 12.20 21.74
N PRO A 187 -8.22 11.78 21.82
CA PRO A 187 -7.86 10.36 21.83
C PRO A 187 -8.28 9.71 23.16
N VAL A 188 -8.40 8.37 23.18
CA VAL A 188 -8.98 7.64 24.33
C VAL A 188 -8.11 7.72 25.59
N ASN A 189 -6.80 7.90 25.44
CA ASN A 189 -5.83 8.06 26.53
C ASN A 189 -5.83 9.47 27.17
N VAL A 190 -6.50 10.44 26.57
CA VAL A 190 -6.53 11.82 27.07
C VAL A 190 -7.91 12.13 27.64
N PHE A 191 -7.93 12.65 28.87
CA PHE A 191 -9.16 13.12 29.49
C PHE A 191 -9.52 14.52 28.99
N ASP A 192 -10.68 14.66 28.36
CA ASP A 192 -11.12 15.90 27.71
C ASP A 192 -11.40 17.04 28.71
N ARG A 193 -11.77 16.71 29.95
CA ARG A 193 -12.04 17.70 31.02
C ARG A 193 -10.83 18.04 31.89
N ALA A 194 -9.64 17.53 31.57
CA ALA A 194 -8.43 18.01 32.20
C ALA A 194 -8.29 19.53 32.01
N PRO A 195 -7.87 20.30 33.04
CA PRO A 195 -7.88 21.76 33.02
C PRO A 195 -7.04 22.34 31.86
N ASP A 196 -5.91 21.71 31.55
CA ASP A 196 -5.03 22.13 30.45
C ASP A 196 -5.65 21.84 29.08
N VAL A 197 -6.35 20.70 28.94
CA VAL A 197 -7.00 20.29 27.69
C VAL A 197 -8.19 21.20 27.39
N ILE A 198 -9.10 21.41 28.36
CA ILE A 198 -10.29 22.22 28.14
C ILE A 198 -9.95 23.69 27.90
N LYS A 199 -8.95 24.22 28.61
CA LYS A 199 -8.42 25.57 28.35
C LYS A 199 -7.91 25.69 26.92
N ALA A 200 -7.23 24.66 26.43
CA ALA A 200 -6.72 24.66 25.07
C ALA A 200 -7.82 24.52 24.00
N ILE A 201 -8.88 23.77 24.29
CA ILE A 201 -10.06 23.68 23.43
C ILE A 201 -10.83 25.02 23.37
N GLN A 202 -10.88 25.77 24.48
CA GLN A 202 -11.55 27.07 24.55
C GLN A 202 -10.89 28.12 23.66
N TRP A 203 -9.60 28.40 23.86
CA TRP A 203 -8.94 29.45 23.06
C TRP A 203 -8.84 29.07 21.58
N SER A 204 -8.73 27.78 21.26
CA SER A 204 -8.67 27.30 19.87
C SER A 204 -9.99 27.49 19.10
N GLU A 205 -11.10 27.88 19.75
CA GLU A 205 -12.37 28.18 19.07
C GLU A 205 -12.27 29.37 18.10
N ASN A 206 -11.37 30.31 18.38
CA ASN A 206 -11.14 31.44 17.49
C ASN A 206 -10.51 31.04 16.14
N LEU A 207 -9.95 29.81 16.02
CA LEU A 207 -9.41 29.30 14.76
C LEU A 207 -10.51 29.01 13.72
N ASP A 208 -11.76 28.80 14.16
CA ASP A 208 -12.88 28.48 13.27
C ASP A 208 -13.13 29.58 12.22
N GLN A 209 -12.86 30.85 12.58
CA GLN A 209 -12.96 31.95 11.62
C GLN A 209 -11.91 31.83 10.50
N ILE A 210 -10.66 31.52 10.86
CA ILE A 210 -9.57 31.38 9.89
C ILE A 210 -9.75 30.14 9.03
N PHE A 211 -10.22 29.03 9.60
CA PHE A 211 -10.51 27.83 8.81
C PHE A 211 -11.56 28.10 7.73
N ARG A 212 -12.63 28.84 8.08
CA ARG A 212 -13.64 29.28 7.11
C ARG A 212 -13.07 30.22 6.07
N ASP A 213 -12.27 31.21 6.47
CA ASP A 213 -11.73 32.20 5.55
C ASP A 213 -10.68 31.59 4.61
N ASN A 214 -9.87 30.64 5.09
CA ASN A 214 -8.99 29.82 4.27
C ASN A 214 -9.76 29.04 3.21
N TYR A 215 -10.83 28.36 3.62
CA TYR A 215 -11.66 27.59 2.71
C TYR A 215 -12.39 28.48 1.70
N LYS A 216 -12.84 29.68 2.09
CA LYS A 216 -13.40 30.67 1.13
C LYS A 216 -12.37 31.13 0.09
N ASN A 217 -11.11 31.29 0.50
CA ASN A 217 -10.03 31.77 -0.37
C ASN A 217 -9.50 30.67 -1.29
N ASP A 218 -9.29 29.47 -0.75
CA ASP A 218 -8.90 28.27 -1.48
C ASP A 218 -9.83 27.12 -1.11
N PRO A 219 -10.91 26.95 -1.86
CA PRO A 219 -11.87 25.92 -1.55
C PRO A 219 -11.39 24.50 -1.95
N THR A 220 -10.27 24.35 -2.67
CA THR A 220 -9.62 23.03 -2.90
C THR A 220 -8.92 22.50 -1.66
N LEU A 221 -8.92 23.25 -0.55
CA LEU A 221 -8.44 22.74 0.72
C LEU A 221 -9.29 21.54 1.16
N SER A 222 -8.62 20.45 1.50
CA SER A 222 -9.28 19.30 2.12
C SER A 222 -9.42 19.53 3.63
N TRP A 223 -8.92 18.63 4.47
CA TRP A 223 -8.91 18.83 5.92
C TRP A 223 -7.92 19.93 6.30
N GLN A 224 -8.37 20.83 7.17
CA GLN A 224 -7.52 21.76 7.90
C GLN A 224 -7.56 21.37 9.37
N PHE A 225 -6.42 21.29 10.03
CA PHE A 225 -6.39 20.90 11.43
C PHE A 225 -5.30 21.58 12.25
N PHE A 226 -5.58 21.63 13.54
CA PHE A 226 -4.66 22.01 14.59
C PHE A 226 -4.56 20.84 15.58
N GLY A 227 -3.40 20.19 15.63
CA GLY A 227 -3.06 19.19 16.64
C GLY A 227 -2.39 19.87 17.82
N SER A 228 -2.98 19.76 19.01
CA SER A 228 -2.45 20.33 20.24
C SER A 228 -1.35 19.44 20.84
N SER A 229 -0.39 20.04 21.54
CA SER A 229 0.58 19.30 22.38
C SER A 229 -0.07 18.55 23.55
N THR A 230 -1.27 18.98 23.95
CA THR A 230 -2.12 18.28 24.93
C THR A 230 -2.88 17.07 24.37
N GLY A 231 -2.79 16.79 23.06
CA GLY A 231 -3.27 15.55 22.44
C GLY A 231 -4.61 15.62 21.70
N PHE A 232 -5.42 16.65 21.90
CA PHE A 232 -6.63 16.84 21.07
C PHE A 232 -6.28 17.41 19.69
N MET A 233 -7.12 17.11 18.71
CA MET A 233 -7.04 17.62 17.35
C MET A 233 -8.33 18.35 16.99
N ARG A 234 -8.22 19.60 16.55
CA ARG A 234 -9.34 20.37 16.01
C ARG A 234 -9.30 20.29 14.49
N GLN A 235 -10.38 19.82 13.86
CA GLN A 235 -10.45 19.62 12.42
C GLN A 235 -11.62 20.41 11.81
N PHE A 236 -11.38 20.97 10.61
CA PHE A 236 -12.37 21.70 9.83
C PHE A 236 -12.39 21.14 8.39
N PRO A 237 -13.57 20.96 7.78
CA PRO A 237 -14.93 21.15 8.33
C PRO A 237 -15.27 20.14 9.44
N ALA A 238 -16.29 20.43 10.26
CA ALA A 238 -16.73 19.49 11.29
C ALA A 238 -17.26 18.21 10.64
N SER A 239 -16.79 17.06 11.13
CA SER A 239 -17.23 15.74 10.67
C SER A 239 -17.28 14.76 11.85
N LYS A 240 -18.17 13.78 11.73
CA LYS A 240 -18.31 12.69 12.72
C LYS A 240 -17.20 11.67 12.51
N TRP A 241 -16.49 11.34 13.58
CA TRP A 241 -15.42 10.35 13.55
C TRP A 241 -15.99 8.97 13.26
N ARG A 242 -15.52 8.32 12.18
CA ARG A 242 -15.99 6.98 11.79
C ARG A 242 -15.42 5.94 12.75
N LYS A 243 -16.30 5.16 13.40
CA LYS A 243 -15.92 4.01 14.25
C LYS A 243 -15.97 2.72 13.42
N ASP A 244 -15.16 2.66 12.36
CA ASP A 244 -15.11 1.46 11.50
C ASP A 244 -14.41 0.27 12.22
N VAL A 245 -13.66 0.57 13.29
CA VAL A 245 -12.97 -0.37 14.16
C VAL A 245 -13.58 -0.26 15.58
N PRO A 246 -13.69 -1.36 16.36
CA PRO A 246 -14.31 -1.35 17.68
C PRO A 246 -13.68 -0.36 18.68
N VAL A 247 -12.41 0.02 18.49
CA VAL A 247 -11.67 0.94 19.35
C VAL A 247 -10.96 2.00 18.51
N ASP A 248 -11.06 3.26 18.91
CA ASP A 248 -10.33 4.36 18.29
C ASP A 248 -8.89 4.43 18.82
N LEU A 249 -7.93 4.15 17.94
CA LEU A 249 -6.49 4.16 18.24
C LEU A 249 -5.80 5.46 17.78
N TYR A 250 -6.55 6.40 17.20
CA TYR A 250 -5.99 7.62 16.64
C TYR A 250 -5.48 8.57 17.73
N ASP A 251 -4.22 9.00 17.62
CA ASP A 251 -3.63 10.13 18.35
C ASP A 251 -2.89 10.99 17.33
N CYS A 252 -3.18 12.30 17.30
CA CYS A 252 -2.58 13.22 16.34
C CYS A 252 -1.06 13.39 16.55
N ARG A 253 -0.57 13.22 17.78
CA ARG A 253 0.85 13.41 18.12
C ARG A 253 1.74 12.28 17.59
N LEU A 254 1.17 11.10 17.35
CA LEU A 254 1.88 9.96 16.76
C LEU A 254 1.96 10.03 15.23
N ARG A 255 1.34 11.04 14.60
CA ARG A 255 1.32 11.18 13.14
C ARG A 255 2.63 11.74 12.62
N SER A 256 3.03 11.26 11.44
CA SER A 256 4.22 11.74 10.72
C SER A 256 4.20 13.25 10.52
N TRP A 257 3.06 13.82 10.08
CA TRP A 257 2.92 15.26 9.87
C TRP A 257 3.11 16.09 11.15
N TYR A 258 2.76 15.54 12.31
CA TYR A 258 2.95 16.20 13.61
C TYR A 258 4.41 16.08 14.05
N MET A 259 4.95 14.85 14.05
CA MET A 259 6.29 14.55 14.54
C MET A 259 7.40 15.24 13.74
N GLU A 260 7.29 15.22 12.40
CA GLU A 260 8.29 15.82 11.51
C GLU A 260 8.29 17.35 11.59
N ALA A 261 7.18 17.99 11.99
CA ALA A 261 7.09 19.44 12.21
C ALA A 261 7.45 19.85 13.66
N ALA A 262 7.05 19.05 14.65
CA ALA A 262 7.30 19.33 16.06
C ALA A 262 8.78 19.15 16.45
N THR A 263 9.51 18.26 15.77
CA THR A 263 10.90 17.94 16.09
C THR A 263 11.79 17.99 14.86
N SER A 264 13.04 18.43 15.02
CA SER A 264 14.06 18.27 13.98
C SER A 264 14.57 16.81 13.93
N PRO A 265 15.11 16.35 12.79
CA PRO A 265 15.62 14.98 12.63
C PRO A 265 16.55 14.56 13.77
N LYS A 266 16.51 13.28 14.14
CA LYS A 266 17.21 12.79 15.35
C LYS A 266 17.88 11.44 15.16
N ASP A 267 19.04 11.32 15.79
CA ASP A 267 19.86 10.11 15.93
C ASP A 267 19.68 9.59 17.37
N ILE A 268 18.97 8.46 17.53
CA ILE A 268 18.59 7.92 18.85
C ILE A 268 19.27 6.56 19.10
N VAL A 269 19.90 6.41 20.25
CA VAL A 269 20.30 5.11 20.78
C VAL A 269 19.38 4.73 21.94
N ILE A 270 18.68 3.61 21.83
CA ILE A 270 17.83 3.07 22.88
C ILE A 270 18.60 2.00 23.64
N LEU A 271 18.78 2.19 24.95
CA LEU A 271 19.40 1.25 25.87
C LEU A 271 18.31 0.59 26.71
N MET A 272 18.11 -0.71 26.53
CA MET A 272 17.12 -1.49 27.27
C MET A 272 17.82 -2.42 28.26
N ASP A 273 17.46 -2.30 29.54
CA ASP A 273 17.96 -3.17 30.60
C ASP A 273 17.51 -4.62 30.34
N GLY A 274 18.49 -5.51 30.15
CA GLY A 274 18.30 -6.93 29.89
C GLY A 274 18.46 -7.80 31.13
N SER A 275 18.61 -7.21 32.32
CA SER A 275 18.90 -7.95 33.55
C SER A 275 17.72 -8.79 34.05
N GLY A 276 18.02 -9.80 34.86
CA GLY A 276 17.03 -10.72 35.41
C GLY A 276 15.92 -10.05 36.25
N SER A 277 16.12 -8.82 36.75
CA SER A 277 15.10 -8.07 37.49
C SER A 277 13.96 -7.55 36.60
N MET A 278 14.19 -7.48 35.29
CA MET A 278 13.19 -7.06 34.31
C MET A 278 12.17 -8.17 33.97
N LEU A 279 12.37 -9.41 34.43
CA LEU A 279 11.46 -10.53 34.13
C LEU A 279 10.01 -10.25 34.55
N GLY A 280 9.04 -10.59 33.70
CA GLY A 280 7.60 -10.43 33.96
C GLY A 280 7.06 -9.08 33.49
N GLN A 281 6.24 -8.43 34.32
CA GLN A 281 5.51 -7.20 33.94
C GLN A 281 6.45 -6.05 33.54
N ARG A 282 7.64 -5.95 34.15
CA ARG A 282 8.63 -4.91 33.83
C ARG A 282 9.12 -5.01 32.38
N LEU A 283 9.39 -6.22 31.90
CA LEU A 283 9.75 -6.49 30.51
C LEU A 283 8.62 -6.10 29.57
N ASP A 284 7.37 -6.46 29.90
CA ASP A 284 6.22 -6.12 29.06
C ASP A 284 6.02 -4.60 28.95
N ILE A 285 6.18 -3.87 30.07
CA ILE A 285 6.20 -2.40 30.06
C ILE A 285 7.37 -1.87 29.22
N ALA A 286 8.58 -2.40 29.39
CA ALA A 286 9.75 -1.98 28.64
C ALA A 286 9.58 -2.19 27.13
N LYS A 287 9.09 -3.36 26.71
CA LYS A 287 8.74 -3.66 25.31
C LYS A 287 7.72 -2.65 24.78
N HIS A 288 6.70 -2.31 25.57
CA HIS A 288 5.69 -1.33 25.19
C HIS A 288 6.23 0.10 25.07
N VAL A 289 7.16 0.49 25.96
CA VAL A 289 7.87 1.78 25.90
C VAL A 289 8.68 1.87 24.61
N VAL A 290 9.50 0.86 24.31
CA VAL A 290 10.31 0.84 23.08
C VAL A 290 9.41 0.88 21.84
N ASN A 291 8.33 0.09 21.81
CA ASN A 291 7.39 0.09 20.69
C ASN A 291 6.74 1.46 20.48
N THR A 292 6.42 2.17 21.57
CA THR A 292 5.84 3.53 21.52
C THR A 292 6.88 4.55 21.04
N ILE A 293 8.13 4.47 21.49
CA ILE A 293 9.22 5.33 20.99
C ILE A 293 9.40 5.13 19.48
N LEU A 294 9.44 3.87 19.03
CA LEU A 294 9.58 3.55 17.60
C LEU A 294 8.40 4.05 16.76
N ASP A 295 7.18 4.09 17.32
CA ASP A 295 6.00 4.68 16.65
C ASP A 295 6.14 6.20 16.43
N THR A 296 7.03 6.89 17.16
CA THR A 296 7.26 8.35 17.01
C THR A 296 8.33 8.71 15.98
N LEU A 297 9.03 7.74 15.39
CA LEU A 297 10.15 8.00 14.49
C LEU A 297 9.69 8.12 13.04
N GLY A 298 10.24 9.13 12.33
CA GLY A 298 10.02 9.32 10.90
C GLY A 298 11.21 8.83 10.07
N THR A 299 11.07 8.83 8.74
CA THR A 299 12.15 8.32 7.86
C THR A 299 13.42 9.17 7.85
N ASN A 300 13.36 10.40 8.34
CA ASN A 300 14.54 11.25 8.47
C ASN A 300 15.35 10.96 9.74
N ASP A 301 14.80 10.14 10.65
CA ASP A 301 15.40 9.77 11.92
C ASP A 301 16.19 8.46 11.81
N PHE A 302 17.17 8.32 12.70
CA PHE A 302 18.02 7.15 12.80
C PHE A 302 17.92 6.58 14.21
N VAL A 303 17.84 5.26 14.31
CA VAL A 303 17.68 4.57 15.59
C VAL A 303 18.49 3.29 15.61
N ASN A 304 18.93 2.89 16.80
CA ASN A 304 19.33 1.52 17.07
C ASN A 304 19.05 1.17 18.54
N ILE A 305 18.91 -0.12 18.82
CA ILE A 305 18.47 -0.64 20.12
C ILE A 305 19.48 -1.65 20.62
N PHE A 306 20.03 -1.38 21.80
CA PHE A 306 20.96 -2.25 22.48
C PHE A 306 20.33 -2.75 23.78
N THR A 307 20.39 -4.06 23.97
CA THR A 307 20.09 -4.68 25.26
C THR A 307 21.39 -4.84 26.02
N PHE A 308 21.39 -4.51 27.30
CA PHE A 308 22.57 -4.67 28.13
C PHE A 308 22.27 -5.54 29.34
N ASP A 309 23.06 -6.59 29.50
CA ASP A 309 23.14 -7.38 30.71
C ASP A 309 24.59 -7.30 31.24
N LYS A 310 25.32 -8.42 31.26
CA LYS A 310 26.76 -8.42 31.50
C LYS A 310 27.51 -7.85 30.28
N GLU A 311 26.99 -8.10 29.08
CA GLU A 311 27.52 -7.59 27.82
C GLU A 311 26.46 -6.73 27.13
N VAL A 312 26.90 -5.89 26.19
CA VAL A 312 26.01 -5.02 25.41
C VAL A 312 25.84 -5.67 24.04
N SER A 313 24.62 -6.11 23.72
CA SER A 313 24.31 -6.74 22.44
C SER A 313 23.25 -5.93 21.69
N PRO A 314 23.35 -5.81 20.35
CA PRO A 314 22.26 -5.25 19.56
C PRO A 314 21.06 -6.20 19.57
N VAL A 315 19.86 -5.65 19.42
CA VAL A 315 18.63 -6.47 19.30
C VAL A 315 18.61 -7.26 17.97
N VAL A 316 19.18 -6.68 16.92
CA VAL A 316 19.30 -7.27 15.60
C VAL A 316 20.79 -7.42 15.31
N ASP A 317 21.23 -8.65 15.09
CA ASP A 317 22.66 -8.99 14.98
C ASP A 317 23.39 -8.18 13.89
N CYS A 318 22.71 -7.88 12.78
CA CYS A 318 23.28 -7.13 11.66
C CYS A 318 23.43 -5.61 11.90
N PHE A 319 22.89 -5.08 13.00
CA PHE A 319 22.92 -3.65 13.32
C PHE A 319 23.99 -3.28 14.36
N GLU A 320 24.99 -4.13 14.58
CA GLU A 320 25.93 -4.01 15.71
C GLU A 320 26.67 -2.65 15.81
N ASP A 321 27.11 -2.09 14.68
CA ASP A 321 28.05 -0.94 14.66
C ASP A 321 27.50 0.35 14.06
N SER A 322 26.20 0.45 13.78
CA SER A 322 25.65 1.66 13.14
C SER A 322 24.22 1.98 13.54
N LEU A 323 23.83 3.24 13.38
CA LEU A 323 22.42 3.62 13.44
C LEU A 323 21.73 3.34 12.10
N ILE A 324 20.50 2.83 12.16
CA ILE A 324 19.70 2.53 10.97
C ILE A 324 18.64 3.59 10.73
N GLN A 325 18.27 3.80 9.47
CA GLN A 325 17.16 4.69 9.14
C GLN A 325 15.84 4.11 9.68
N ALA A 326 15.03 4.96 10.32
CA ALA A 326 13.74 4.59 10.91
C ALA A 326 12.62 4.47 9.85
N ASN A 327 12.82 3.60 8.86
CA ASN A 327 11.80 3.25 7.88
C ASN A 327 10.79 2.24 8.48
N LEU A 328 9.54 2.22 8.00
CA LEU A 328 8.53 1.29 8.52
C LEU A 328 8.98 -0.18 8.48
N GLY A 329 9.77 -0.56 7.46
CA GLY A 329 10.33 -1.91 7.35
C GLY A 329 11.36 -2.23 8.44
N ASN A 330 12.30 -1.32 8.67
CA ASN A 330 13.34 -1.45 9.69
C ASN A 330 12.75 -1.40 11.11
N ILE A 331 11.79 -0.50 11.34
CA ILE A 331 11.05 -0.41 12.62
C ILE A 331 10.32 -1.72 12.91
N ARG A 332 9.66 -2.31 11.90
CA ARG A 332 8.95 -3.58 12.06
C ARG A 332 9.91 -4.71 12.45
N GLU A 333 11.08 -4.79 11.83
CA GLU A 333 12.12 -5.77 12.16
C GLU A 333 12.59 -5.62 13.63
N LEU A 334 12.87 -4.38 14.06
CA LEU A 334 13.26 -4.09 15.45
C LEU A 334 12.17 -4.56 16.44
N LYS A 335 10.90 -4.23 16.17
CA LYS A 335 9.76 -4.63 17.03
C LYS A 335 9.62 -6.15 17.15
N GLU A 336 9.83 -6.87 16.06
CA GLU A 336 9.73 -8.33 16.04
C GLU A 336 10.82 -8.99 16.88
N ARG A 337 12.06 -8.51 16.77
CA ARG A 337 13.19 -9.06 17.52
C ARG A 337 13.07 -8.76 19.02
N ILE A 338 12.56 -7.59 19.38
CA ILE A 338 12.23 -7.25 20.78
C ILE A 338 11.19 -8.20 21.37
N GLU A 339 10.16 -8.57 20.60
CA GLU A 339 9.10 -9.46 21.10
C GLU A 339 9.67 -10.81 21.55
N SER A 340 10.68 -11.33 20.83
CA SER A 340 11.38 -12.59 21.13
C SER A 340 12.43 -12.51 22.24
N PHE A 341 12.80 -11.31 22.70
CA PHE A 341 13.86 -11.12 23.68
C PHE A 341 13.48 -11.64 25.08
N THR A 342 14.46 -12.24 25.76
CA THR A 342 14.35 -12.74 27.15
C THR A 342 15.51 -12.23 28.01
N PRO A 343 15.23 -11.65 29.20
CA PRO A 343 16.25 -11.07 30.07
C PRO A 343 17.08 -12.14 30.79
N LYS A 344 18.36 -11.84 31.04
CA LYS A 344 19.35 -12.71 31.71
C LYS A 344 20.37 -11.86 32.50
N SER A 345 21.11 -12.48 33.41
CA SER A 345 22.28 -11.86 34.06
C SER A 345 22.01 -10.56 34.84
N ILE A 346 23.06 -9.76 35.10
CA ILE A 346 23.05 -8.50 35.86
C ILE A 346 23.39 -7.36 34.89
N ALA A 347 22.78 -6.19 35.03
CA ALA A 347 22.97 -5.04 34.14
C ALA A 347 24.29 -4.25 34.40
N ASN A 348 25.02 -3.95 33.31
CA ASN A 348 26.20 -3.10 33.31
C ASN A 348 25.96 -1.77 32.56
N TYR A 349 25.55 -0.74 33.32
CA TYR A 349 25.23 0.59 32.78
C TYR A 349 26.44 1.31 32.17
N THR A 350 27.64 1.14 32.75
CA THR A 350 28.86 1.81 32.28
C THR A 350 29.25 1.34 30.88
N ALA A 351 29.19 0.03 30.62
CA ALA A 351 29.47 -0.53 29.31
C ALA A 351 28.44 -0.07 28.26
N ALA A 352 27.16 -0.07 28.62
CA ALA A 352 26.05 0.35 27.74
C ALA A 352 26.17 1.82 27.33
N LEU A 353 26.42 2.71 28.29
CA LEU A 353 26.60 4.15 28.03
C LEU A 353 27.83 4.42 27.16
N THR A 354 28.94 3.73 27.42
CA THR A 354 30.18 3.90 26.63
C THR A 354 29.93 3.51 25.17
N LYS A 355 29.34 2.33 24.90
CA LYS A 355 29.01 1.89 23.53
C LYS A 355 28.03 2.84 22.85
N ALA A 356 27.04 3.38 23.57
CA ALA A 356 26.11 4.36 23.02
C ALA A 356 26.81 5.65 22.55
N PHE A 357 27.73 6.19 23.35
CA PHE A 357 28.50 7.37 22.96
C PHE A 357 29.46 7.10 21.79
N GLU A 358 30.09 5.92 21.75
CA GLU A 358 30.96 5.52 20.64
C GLU A 358 30.19 5.49 19.31
N ILE A 359 28.99 4.91 19.29
CA ILE A 359 28.14 4.86 18.08
C ILE A 359 27.70 6.26 17.65
N LEU A 360 27.32 7.12 18.59
CA LEU A 360 26.93 8.50 18.29
C LEU A 360 28.10 9.36 17.80
N GLU A 361 29.32 9.10 18.28
CA GLU A 361 30.54 9.78 17.80
C GLU A 361 30.93 9.28 16.41
N ASP A 362 30.91 7.97 16.15
CA ASP A 362 31.21 7.39 14.84
C ASP A 362 30.25 7.87 13.76
N THR A 363 28.94 7.83 14.04
CA THR A 363 27.90 8.28 13.10
C THR A 363 28.02 9.76 12.74
N LYS A 364 28.47 10.58 13.69
CA LYS A 364 28.75 12.00 13.48
C LYS A 364 29.96 12.22 12.56
N VAL A 365 31.06 11.49 12.80
CA VAL A 365 32.30 11.57 12.01
C VAL A 365 32.08 11.07 10.58
N ASN A 366 31.46 9.90 10.42
CA ASN A 366 31.22 9.26 9.13
C ASN A 366 30.06 9.87 8.34
N SER A 367 29.33 10.83 8.93
CA SER A 367 28.17 11.48 8.30
C SER A 367 27.06 10.49 7.87
N ARG A 368 26.93 9.36 8.57
CA ARG A 368 25.94 8.32 8.26
C ARG A 368 24.56 8.58 8.89
N GLY A 369 24.49 9.37 9.97
CA GLY A 369 23.23 9.74 10.64
C GLY A 369 22.50 10.95 10.05
N ALA A 370 21.48 11.42 10.78
CA ALA A 370 20.76 12.66 10.53
C ALA A 370 21.64 13.90 10.74
N GLN A 371 22.70 13.81 11.56
CA GLN A 371 23.62 14.93 11.88
C GLN A 371 22.92 16.14 12.50
N CYS A 372 21.85 15.89 13.26
CA CYS A 372 21.04 16.95 13.84
C CYS A 372 20.95 16.80 15.36
N ASN A 373 19.82 16.31 15.88
CA ASN A 373 19.71 16.02 17.31
C ASN A 373 20.30 14.64 17.63
N GLN A 374 21.05 14.50 18.71
CA GLN A 374 21.52 13.22 19.22
C GLN A 374 20.90 12.95 20.59
N ALA A 375 20.37 11.75 20.81
CA ALA A 375 19.76 11.38 22.08
C ALA A 375 20.05 9.93 22.49
N ILE A 376 20.18 9.71 23.79
CA ILE A 376 20.24 8.39 24.40
C ILE A 376 18.98 8.21 25.25
N MET A 377 18.26 7.11 25.06
CA MET A 377 17.06 6.76 25.83
C MET A 377 17.34 5.51 26.64
N ILE A 378 17.35 5.63 27.97
CA ILE A 378 17.65 4.54 28.92
C ILE A 378 16.33 4.02 29.49
N ILE A 379 16.10 2.72 29.40
CA ILE A 379 14.89 2.05 29.88
C ILE A 379 15.32 0.95 30.85
N GLY A 380 14.95 1.08 32.12
CA GLY A 380 15.34 0.14 33.17
C GLY A 380 14.55 0.33 34.47
N ASP A 381 14.78 -0.55 35.43
CA ASP A 381 14.10 -0.55 36.74
C ASP A 381 14.92 0.12 37.86
N GLY A 382 16.15 0.54 37.58
CA GLY A 382 17.03 1.22 38.52
C GLY A 382 18.47 1.28 38.02
N ALA A 383 19.26 2.27 38.47
CA ALA A 383 20.69 2.31 38.21
C ALA A 383 21.45 2.18 39.55
N PRO A 384 22.53 1.40 39.62
CA PRO A 384 23.32 1.27 40.84
C PRO A 384 24.09 2.55 41.17
N GLU A 385 24.52 3.30 40.15
CA GLU A 385 25.27 4.57 40.28
C GLU A 385 24.92 5.53 39.12
N ASN A 386 25.19 6.82 39.32
CA ASN A 386 24.91 7.88 38.35
C ASN A 386 25.90 7.96 37.16
N ASN A 387 26.95 7.12 37.12
CA ASN A 387 27.93 7.01 36.03
C ASN A 387 28.52 8.35 35.56
N ARG A 388 28.75 9.29 36.50
CA ARG A 388 29.21 10.65 36.20
C ARG A 388 30.47 10.73 35.35
N GLU A 389 31.43 9.83 35.58
CA GLU A 389 32.71 9.81 34.85
C GLU A 389 32.52 9.64 33.32
N VAL A 390 31.52 8.86 32.90
CA VAL A 390 31.23 8.62 31.48
C VAL A 390 30.70 9.91 30.82
N PHE A 391 29.81 10.64 31.50
CA PHE A 391 29.26 11.89 30.99
C PHE A 391 30.31 13.02 30.93
N GLU A 392 31.22 13.07 31.91
CA GLU A 392 32.35 14.01 31.92
C GLU A 392 33.28 13.79 30.73
N LEU A 393 33.56 12.54 30.38
CA LEU A 393 34.46 12.17 29.29
C LEU A 393 33.85 12.41 27.89
N HIS A 394 32.59 12.00 27.69
CA HIS A 394 31.98 11.97 26.36
C HIS A 394 31.09 13.19 26.07
N ASN A 395 30.32 13.69 27.04
CA ASN A 395 29.28 14.70 26.80
C ASN A 395 29.66 16.10 27.31
N TRP A 396 30.45 16.24 28.38
CA TRP A 396 30.74 17.53 29.02
C TRP A 396 32.10 18.13 28.62
N ARG A 397 32.54 17.90 27.38
CA ARG A 397 33.82 18.43 26.87
C ARG A 397 33.85 19.98 26.84
N ASP A 398 32.74 20.63 26.47
CA ASP A 398 32.63 22.09 26.31
C ASP A 398 31.37 22.69 27.00
N PRO A 399 31.26 22.72 28.34
CA PRO A 399 30.08 23.29 29.02
C PRO A 399 29.95 24.80 28.73
N PRO A 400 28.72 25.35 28.53
CA PRO A 400 27.41 24.75 28.80
C PRO A 400 26.83 23.90 27.64
N TYR A 401 27.60 23.65 26.59
CA TYR A 401 27.15 22.86 25.44
C TYR A 401 27.25 21.36 25.74
N LYS A 402 26.11 20.68 25.69
CA LYS A 402 26.00 19.22 25.83
C LYS A 402 25.41 18.68 24.53
N PRO A 403 26.20 17.99 23.66
CA PRO A 403 25.74 17.57 22.34
C PRO A 403 24.66 16.48 22.38
N VAL A 404 24.69 15.61 23.40
CA VAL A 404 23.77 14.46 23.51
C VAL A 404 22.78 14.69 24.65
N ARG A 405 21.48 14.57 24.34
CA ARG A 405 20.40 14.59 25.34
C ARG A 405 20.14 13.21 25.91
N VAL A 406 19.90 13.10 27.22
CA VAL A 406 19.67 11.81 27.88
C VAL A 406 18.25 11.74 28.46
N PHE A 407 17.46 10.79 27.99
CA PHE A 407 16.13 10.50 28.51
C PHE A 407 16.15 9.21 29.31
N THR A 408 15.44 9.19 30.43
CA THR A 408 15.42 8.02 31.31
C THR A 408 14.00 7.63 31.66
N TYR A 409 13.67 6.36 31.42
CA TYR A 409 12.40 5.73 31.72
C TYR A 409 12.59 4.70 32.83
N LEU A 410 12.15 5.06 34.04
CA LEU A 410 12.17 4.18 35.20
C LEU A 410 10.92 3.30 35.21
N ILE A 411 11.08 1.98 35.29
CA ILE A 411 9.97 1.01 35.24
C ILE A 411 9.81 0.33 36.59
N GLY A 412 8.60 0.38 37.15
CA GLY A 412 8.19 -0.41 38.31
C GLY A 412 7.54 0.40 39.42
N LYS A 413 6.69 -0.28 40.21
CA LYS A 413 5.97 0.31 41.36
C LYS A 413 6.84 0.44 42.62
N GLU A 414 7.83 -0.44 42.76
CA GLU A 414 8.74 -0.52 43.91
C GLU A 414 10.17 -0.24 43.45
N VAL A 415 10.58 1.03 43.52
CA VAL A 415 11.94 1.45 43.17
C VAL A 415 12.55 2.22 44.34
N ALA A 416 13.65 1.69 44.89
CA ALA A 416 14.32 2.26 46.06
C ALA A 416 15.27 3.42 45.71
N ASN A 417 15.83 3.46 44.49
CA ASN A 417 16.84 4.45 44.08
C ASN A 417 16.47 5.12 42.75
N TRP A 418 15.62 6.16 42.80
CA TRP A 418 15.16 6.92 41.63
C TRP A 418 15.99 8.18 41.35
N ASP A 419 16.74 8.66 42.35
CA ASP A 419 17.51 9.91 42.27
C ASP A 419 18.62 9.85 41.23
N ASP A 420 19.38 8.75 41.16
CA ASP A 420 20.52 8.61 40.24
C ASP A 420 20.07 8.61 38.77
N ILE A 421 18.99 7.87 38.44
CA ILE A 421 18.42 7.86 37.09
C ILE A 421 17.88 9.24 36.71
N ARG A 422 17.15 9.89 37.62
CA ARG A 422 16.64 11.25 37.39
C ARG A 422 17.79 12.24 37.16
N TRP A 423 18.85 12.14 37.95
CA TRP A 423 20.03 12.99 37.83
C TRP A 423 20.68 12.88 36.44
N MET A 424 20.83 11.65 35.91
CA MET A 424 21.40 11.42 34.58
C MET A 424 20.62 12.16 33.48
N ALA A 425 19.28 12.18 33.55
CA ALA A 425 18.47 12.91 32.57
C ALA A 425 18.50 14.43 32.75
N CYS A 426 18.31 14.91 33.99
CA CYS A 426 18.18 16.33 34.26
C CYS A 426 19.48 17.11 33.99
N GLU A 427 20.64 16.52 34.31
CA GLU A 427 21.93 17.16 34.07
C GLU A 427 22.25 17.20 32.56
N ASN A 428 21.84 16.20 31.78
CA ASN A 428 22.11 16.12 30.34
C ASN A 428 20.95 16.67 29.46
N GLN A 429 20.27 17.72 29.92
CA GLN A 429 19.23 18.45 29.16
C GLN A 429 18.09 17.58 28.60
N GLY A 430 17.82 16.42 29.21
CA GLY A 430 16.73 15.55 28.79
C GLY A 430 15.54 15.58 29.74
N TYR A 431 14.86 14.44 29.87
CA TYR A 431 13.65 14.32 30.67
C TYR A 431 13.57 12.96 31.36
N TYR A 432 13.07 13.00 32.59
CA TYR A 432 12.86 11.82 33.44
C TYR A 432 11.38 11.44 33.46
N VAL A 433 11.10 10.14 33.31
CA VAL A 433 9.75 9.58 33.33
C VAL A 433 9.73 8.35 34.23
N HIS A 434 8.73 8.26 35.10
CA HIS A 434 8.46 7.08 35.93
C HIS A 434 7.20 6.37 35.43
N LEU A 435 7.28 5.06 35.20
CA LEU A 435 6.22 4.23 34.64
C LEU A 435 5.85 3.10 35.61
N SER A 436 4.60 3.11 36.06
CA SER A 436 4.08 2.09 36.99
C SER A 436 3.17 1.07 36.31
N ASP A 437 2.46 1.50 35.26
CA ASP A 437 1.52 0.67 34.51
C ASP A 437 1.73 0.79 33.00
N THR A 438 1.29 -0.23 32.27
CA THR A 438 1.26 -0.30 30.81
C THR A 438 0.38 0.77 30.17
N ALA A 439 -0.72 1.17 30.83
CA ALA A 439 -1.66 2.16 30.32
C ALA A 439 -1.07 3.59 30.25
N GLU A 440 -0.15 3.93 31.16
CA GLU A 440 0.47 5.26 31.25
C GLU A 440 1.55 5.49 30.18
N VAL A 441 2.13 4.40 29.66
CA VAL A 441 3.28 4.42 28.75
C VAL A 441 3.07 5.34 27.56
N ARG A 442 1.90 5.25 26.89
CA ARG A 442 1.65 6.00 25.65
C ARG A 442 1.71 7.51 25.87
N GLU A 443 1.12 8.00 26.95
CA GLU A 443 1.12 9.44 27.26
C GLU A 443 2.48 9.91 27.76
N MET A 444 3.07 9.14 28.67
CA MET A 444 4.29 9.54 29.37
C MET A 444 5.53 9.54 28.46
N VAL A 445 5.58 8.64 27.47
CA VAL A 445 6.67 8.62 26.47
C VAL A 445 6.66 9.88 25.62
N LEU A 446 5.49 10.41 25.23
CA LEU A 446 5.38 11.57 24.33
C LEU A 446 5.96 12.87 24.93
N ASN A 447 6.18 12.93 26.24
CA ASN A 447 6.77 14.09 26.92
C ASN A 447 8.21 14.42 26.47
N TYR A 448 8.91 13.52 25.77
CA TYR A 448 10.22 13.84 25.21
C TYR A 448 10.14 14.84 24.04
N ILE A 449 9.02 14.87 23.30
CA ILE A 449 8.80 15.71 22.11
C ILE A 449 8.98 17.20 22.42
N PRO A 450 8.26 17.81 23.39
CA PRO A 450 8.42 19.22 23.70
C PRO A 450 9.84 19.56 24.18
N VAL A 451 10.56 18.61 24.80
CA VAL A 451 11.96 18.80 25.20
C VAL A 451 12.88 18.88 23.99
N MET A 452 12.67 18.01 22.99
CA MET A 452 13.41 18.05 21.73
C MET A 452 13.11 19.30 20.90
N ALA A 453 11.91 19.87 21.05
CA ALA A 453 11.46 21.06 20.35
C ALA A 453 11.99 22.38 20.94
N ARG A 454 12.60 22.40 22.14
CA ARG A 454 13.06 23.63 22.82
C ARG A 454 13.93 24.55 21.92
N PRO A 455 14.93 24.04 21.18
CA PRO A 455 15.73 24.90 20.28
C PRO A 455 14.92 25.57 19.18
N LEU A 456 13.92 24.86 18.63
CA LEU A 456 13.02 25.38 17.60
C LEU A 456 12.18 26.52 18.17
N VAL A 457 11.55 26.30 19.33
CA VAL A 457 10.70 27.29 20.01
C VAL A 457 11.49 28.56 20.36
N LEU A 458 12.73 28.40 20.83
CA LEU A 458 13.60 29.52 21.17
C LEU A 458 14.00 30.37 19.94
N GLY A 459 13.96 29.80 18.73
CA GLY A 459 14.21 30.49 17.46
C GLY A 459 13.12 31.49 17.07
N ARG A 460 11.89 31.36 17.60
CA ARG A 460 10.68 32.22 17.47
C ARG A 460 10.17 32.57 16.07
N HIS A 461 11.02 33.03 15.18
CA HIS A 461 10.66 33.59 13.87
C HIS A 461 10.84 32.60 12.72
N ASP A 462 11.53 31.48 12.97
CA ASP A 462 11.78 30.46 11.97
C ASP A 462 10.84 29.28 12.18
N HIS A 463 9.76 29.24 11.39
CA HIS A 463 8.80 28.15 11.37
C HIS A 463 9.04 27.29 10.12
N PRO A 464 9.69 26.13 10.26
CA PRO A 464 9.98 25.27 9.12
C PRO A 464 8.69 24.72 8.50
N VAL A 465 8.62 24.78 7.17
CA VAL A 465 7.55 24.14 6.39
C VAL A 465 7.96 22.70 6.12
N ILE A 466 7.18 21.76 6.64
CA ILE A 466 7.45 20.34 6.47
C ILE A 466 6.36 19.72 5.61
N TRP A 467 6.78 18.86 4.69
CA TRP A 467 5.88 18.04 3.88
C TRP A 467 6.04 16.59 4.32
N SER A 468 4.93 15.97 4.74
CA SER A 468 4.94 14.57 5.11
C SER A 468 5.02 13.67 3.88
N GLN A 469 5.49 12.44 4.07
CA GLN A 469 5.42 11.41 3.04
C GLN A 469 3.98 11.00 2.74
N VAL A 470 3.79 10.19 1.69
CA VAL A 470 2.48 9.62 1.38
C VAL A 470 2.00 8.78 2.55
N TYR A 471 0.79 9.07 3.01
CA TYR A 471 0.16 8.36 4.11
C TYR A 471 -1.34 8.21 3.80
N ALA A 472 -2.02 7.25 4.43
CA ALA A 472 -3.44 6.99 4.23
C ALA A 472 -4.28 7.75 5.26
N ASP A 473 -5.47 8.24 4.87
CA ASP A 473 -6.38 8.99 5.77
C ASP A 473 -6.64 8.27 7.11
N ILE A 474 -6.86 6.96 7.02
CA ILE A 474 -7.09 6.07 8.16
C ILE A 474 -5.82 5.26 8.40
N GLU A 475 -4.96 5.73 9.28
CA GLU A 475 -3.72 5.03 9.58
C GLU A 475 -3.68 4.46 11.00
N ASP A 476 -3.60 3.15 11.11
CA ASP A 476 -2.70 2.54 12.08
C ASP A 476 -2.10 1.31 11.40
N THR A 477 -0.78 1.18 11.36
CA THR A 477 -0.13 -0.03 10.83
C THR A 477 -0.57 -1.28 11.61
N LYS A 478 -0.94 -1.13 12.89
CA LYS A 478 -1.53 -2.19 13.73
C LYS A 478 -2.87 -2.69 13.18
N LEU A 479 -3.58 -1.87 12.41
CA LEU A 479 -4.82 -2.26 11.75
C LEU A 479 -4.57 -3.32 10.66
N SER A 480 -3.45 -3.26 9.93
CA SER A 480 -3.17 -4.23 8.85
C SER A 480 -2.98 -5.65 9.38
N ASP A 481 -2.21 -5.80 10.45
CA ASP A 481 -1.99 -7.10 11.11
C ASP A 481 -3.28 -7.63 11.74
N TYR A 482 -4.09 -6.74 12.34
CA TYR A 482 -5.41 -7.08 12.88
C TYR A 482 -6.41 -7.53 11.80
N LEU A 483 -6.51 -6.79 10.69
CA LEU A 483 -7.36 -7.14 9.55
C LEU A 483 -6.94 -8.48 8.93
N TRP A 484 -5.64 -8.75 8.88
CA TRP A 484 -5.12 -10.04 8.45
C TRP A 484 -5.53 -11.17 9.40
N ASP A 485 -5.37 -10.98 10.70
CA ASP A 485 -5.80 -11.95 11.72
C ASP A 485 -7.31 -12.26 11.60
N ILE A 486 -8.15 -11.24 11.36
CA ILE A 486 -9.59 -11.44 11.10
C ILE A 486 -9.80 -12.27 9.84
N ASN A 487 -9.13 -11.93 8.74
CA ASN A 487 -9.26 -12.64 7.47
C ASN A 487 -8.85 -14.12 7.63
N GLN A 488 -7.77 -14.40 8.36
CA GLN A 488 -7.37 -15.77 8.69
C GLN A 488 -8.43 -16.50 9.53
N CYS A 489 -9.06 -15.81 10.49
CA CYS A 489 -10.13 -16.40 11.28
C CYS A 489 -11.37 -16.72 10.42
N GLU A 490 -11.73 -15.87 9.46
CA GLU A 490 -12.83 -16.16 8.51
C GLU A 490 -12.49 -17.31 7.56
N TYR A 491 -11.24 -17.40 7.06
CA TYR A 491 -10.80 -18.57 6.30
C TYR A 491 -10.86 -19.85 7.13
N GLN A 492 -10.43 -19.79 8.40
CA GLN A 492 -10.51 -20.94 9.31
C GLN A 492 -11.96 -21.37 9.52
N LYS A 493 -12.86 -20.40 9.73
CA LYS A 493 -14.30 -20.64 9.88
C LYS A 493 -14.91 -21.23 8.62
N ALA A 494 -14.57 -20.73 7.43
CA ALA A 494 -15.03 -21.28 6.15
C ALA A 494 -14.55 -22.73 5.98
N ASP A 495 -13.31 -23.01 6.34
CA ASP A 495 -12.74 -24.36 6.31
C ASP A 495 -13.45 -25.32 7.26
N VAL A 496 -13.78 -24.86 8.47
CA VAL A 496 -14.55 -25.64 9.44
C VAL A 496 -15.98 -25.91 8.95
N LEU A 497 -16.64 -24.91 8.35
CA LEU A 497 -17.98 -25.06 7.79
C LEU A 497 -18.02 -26.02 6.60
N GLU A 498 -17.03 -25.93 5.70
CA GLU A 498 -16.93 -26.84 4.56
C GLU A 498 -16.56 -28.25 5.01
N TYR A 499 -15.69 -28.40 6.02
CA TYR A 499 -15.40 -29.68 6.63
C TYR A 499 -16.68 -30.34 7.18
N TRP A 500 -17.58 -29.59 7.80
CA TRP A 500 -18.88 -30.13 8.24
C TRP A 500 -19.77 -30.62 7.08
N GLN A 501 -19.54 -30.17 5.84
CA GLN A 501 -20.27 -30.65 4.66
C GLN A 501 -19.58 -31.87 4.02
N VAL A 502 -18.28 -31.80 3.79
CA VAL A 502 -17.53 -32.75 2.95
C VAL A 502 -16.71 -33.76 3.77
N HIS A 503 -16.58 -33.54 5.08
CA HIS A 503 -15.85 -34.39 6.05
C HIS A 503 -14.45 -34.78 5.55
N ASP A 504 -14.10 -36.07 5.60
CA ASP A 504 -12.76 -36.58 5.34
C ASP A 504 -12.25 -36.33 3.91
N ARG A 505 -13.13 -36.09 2.94
CA ARG A 505 -12.72 -35.76 1.56
C ARG A 505 -11.94 -34.44 1.49
N MET A 506 -12.13 -33.55 2.46
CA MET A 506 -11.36 -32.31 2.60
C MET A 506 -9.89 -32.56 2.98
N LEU A 507 -9.61 -33.69 3.65
CA LEU A 507 -8.27 -34.06 4.12
C LEU A 507 -7.44 -34.78 3.04
N GLU A 508 -7.99 -35.00 1.85
CA GLU A 508 -7.28 -35.63 0.74
C GLU A 508 -6.13 -34.71 0.26
N PRO A 509 -4.88 -35.20 0.10
CA PRO A 509 -3.73 -34.34 -0.24
C PRO A 509 -3.91 -33.52 -1.52
N SER A 510 -4.60 -34.07 -2.52
CA SER A 510 -4.95 -33.40 -3.77
C SER A 510 -5.90 -32.21 -3.53
N GLU A 511 -6.93 -32.40 -2.71
CA GLU A 511 -7.89 -31.36 -2.33
C GLU A 511 -7.23 -30.29 -1.45
N MET A 512 -6.40 -30.68 -0.49
CA MET A 512 -5.61 -29.74 0.32
C MET A 512 -4.68 -28.88 -0.54
N HIS A 513 -3.95 -29.50 -1.47
CA HIS A 513 -3.08 -28.77 -2.38
C HIS A 513 -3.86 -27.83 -3.29
N ARG A 514 -4.99 -28.28 -3.84
CA ARG A 514 -5.89 -27.46 -4.66
C ARG A 514 -6.42 -26.25 -3.90
N ARG A 515 -6.81 -26.42 -2.63
CA ARG A 515 -7.28 -25.32 -1.75
C ARG A 515 -6.17 -24.33 -1.46
N LYS A 516 -4.99 -24.82 -1.07
CA LYS A 516 -3.81 -23.99 -0.82
C LYS A 516 -3.45 -23.18 -2.06
N TYR A 517 -3.43 -23.83 -3.23
CA TYR A 517 -3.19 -23.17 -4.51
C TYR A 517 -4.27 -22.13 -4.82
N ARG A 518 -5.55 -22.43 -4.62
CA ARG A 518 -6.66 -21.47 -4.82
C ARG A 518 -6.49 -20.23 -3.95
N ARG A 519 -6.20 -20.37 -2.66
CA ARG A 519 -5.96 -19.22 -1.76
C ARG A 519 -4.76 -18.40 -2.22
N MET A 520 -3.68 -19.07 -2.61
CA MET A 520 -2.49 -18.36 -3.11
C MET A 520 -2.78 -17.63 -4.43
N LYS A 521 -3.56 -18.24 -5.33
CA LYS A 521 -4.03 -17.63 -6.58
C LYS A 521 -4.92 -16.41 -6.33
N GLU A 522 -5.84 -16.48 -5.36
CA GLU A 522 -6.65 -15.34 -4.91
C GLU A 522 -5.79 -14.23 -4.31
N THR A 523 -4.69 -14.56 -3.61
CA THR A 523 -3.75 -13.55 -3.09
C THR A 523 -2.94 -12.86 -4.18
N TRP A 524 -2.69 -13.54 -5.31
CA TRP A 524 -1.93 -13.00 -6.44
C TRP A 524 -2.75 -12.11 -7.37
N ASN A 525 -4.04 -12.39 -7.53
CA ASN A 525 -4.97 -11.59 -8.32
C ASN A 525 -5.52 -10.45 -7.44
N GLN A 526 -4.89 -9.27 -7.49
CA GLN A 526 -5.28 -8.14 -6.65
C GLN A 526 -6.32 -7.28 -7.40
N PRO A 527 -7.46 -6.92 -6.78
CA PRO A 527 -8.36 -5.97 -7.41
C PRO A 527 -7.61 -4.63 -7.63
N VAL A 528 -7.57 -4.18 -8.88
CA VAL A 528 -6.75 -3.05 -9.33
C VAL A 528 -7.26 -1.71 -8.77
N ASP A 529 -8.57 -1.57 -8.57
CA ASP A 529 -9.18 -0.35 -8.06
C ASP A 529 -9.90 -0.62 -6.74
N SER A 530 -9.24 -0.29 -5.63
CA SER A 530 -9.91 -0.17 -4.34
C SER A 530 -9.75 1.25 -3.81
N ASN A 531 -10.82 2.04 -3.91
CA ASN A 531 -10.89 3.39 -3.34
C ASN A 531 -11.11 3.36 -1.81
N VAL A 532 -10.67 2.29 -1.13
CA VAL A 532 -10.88 2.09 0.31
C VAL A 532 -10.09 3.12 1.12
N TYR A 533 -8.85 3.40 0.70
CA TYR A 533 -7.99 4.38 1.34
C TYR A 533 -7.76 5.58 0.43
N GLN A 534 -7.74 6.76 1.03
CA GLN A 534 -7.28 7.98 0.38
C GLN A 534 -5.84 8.23 0.77
N PHE A 535 -4.98 8.30 -0.24
CA PHE A 535 -3.59 8.68 -0.05
C PHE A 535 -3.45 10.19 -0.14
N MET A 536 -2.74 10.76 0.81
CA MET A 536 -2.54 12.19 0.96
C MET A 536 -1.12 12.50 1.45
N THR A 537 -0.74 13.76 1.31
CA THR A 537 0.44 14.36 1.93
C THR A 537 -0.02 15.62 2.66
N THR A 538 0.57 15.91 3.81
CA THR A 538 0.23 17.08 4.63
C THR A 538 1.36 18.08 4.53
N VAL A 539 1.01 19.35 4.42
CA VAL A 539 1.92 20.43 4.77
C VAL A 539 1.68 20.85 6.21
N SER A 540 2.74 20.86 7.02
CA SER A 540 2.66 21.19 8.44
C SER A 540 3.64 22.28 8.86
N MET A 541 3.23 23.05 9.87
CA MET A 541 4.04 24.07 10.54
C MET A 541 3.86 23.94 12.05
N PRO A 542 4.95 23.97 12.84
CA PRO A 542 4.85 23.99 14.29
C PRO A 542 4.29 25.33 14.77
N ILE A 543 3.65 25.34 15.95
CA ILE A 543 3.11 26.55 16.59
C ILE A 543 3.80 26.69 17.94
N TYR A 544 4.40 27.85 18.16
CA TYR A 544 5.22 28.09 19.35
C TYR A 544 4.46 28.84 20.44
N ASP A 545 4.75 28.48 21.67
CA ASP A 545 4.34 29.30 22.80
C ASP A 545 5.26 30.52 22.89
N ARG A 546 4.69 31.72 22.71
CA ARG A 546 5.45 32.98 22.75
C ARG A 546 5.85 33.42 24.16
N ARG A 547 5.41 32.70 25.20
CA ARG A 547 5.73 32.97 26.60
C ARG A 547 7.20 32.64 26.91
N GLU A 548 7.88 33.55 27.61
CA GLU A 548 9.28 33.36 28.02
C GLU A 548 9.42 32.65 29.36
N ASN A 549 8.54 32.99 30.29
CA ASN A 549 8.58 32.51 31.67
C ASN A 549 7.21 31.96 32.07
N ALA A 550 7.22 30.94 32.93
CA ALA A 550 6.05 30.45 33.65
C ALA A 550 6.32 30.39 35.14
N ASN A 551 5.29 30.71 35.92
CA ASN A 551 5.29 30.56 37.37
C ASN A 551 4.94 29.11 37.71
N ILE A 552 5.89 28.36 38.24
CA ILE A 552 5.68 26.98 38.70
C ILE A 552 5.52 27.00 40.21
N THR A 553 4.38 26.51 40.69
CA THR A 553 4.14 26.18 42.10
C THR A 553 4.76 24.82 42.41
N GLU A 554 5.70 24.76 43.34
CA GLU A 554 6.25 23.49 43.85
C GLU A 554 5.99 23.38 45.35
N GLU A 555 5.57 22.20 45.79
CA GLU A 555 5.58 21.85 47.21
C GLU A 555 7.02 21.56 47.61
N VAL A 556 7.58 22.42 48.44
CA VAL A 556 8.94 22.27 48.97
C VAL A 556 8.84 21.87 50.43
N LEU A 557 9.51 20.77 50.79
CA LEU A 557 9.66 20.35 52.17
C LEU A 557 10.67 21.28 52.85
N ILE A 558 10.20 22.15 53.75
CA ILE A 558 11.07 23.12 54.43
C ILE A 558 11.69 22.49 55.69
N ASN A 559 10.97 21.59 56.36
CA ASN A 559 11.41 20.82 57.53
C ASN A 559 10.77 19.43 57.49
N GLU A 560 11.27 18.47 58.30
CA GLU A 560 10.86 17.04 58.34
C GLU A 560 9.33 16.76 58.39
N ALA A 561 8.47 17.76 58.59
CA ALA A 561 7.01 17.64 58.58
C ALA A 561 6.21 18.81 57.96
N LEU A 562 6.84 19.79 57.27
CA LEU A 562 6.14 20.97 56.73
C LEU A 562 6.44 21.19 55.25
N TRP A 563 5.39 21.13 54.42
CA TRP A 563 5.40 21.44 53.00
C TRP A 563 4.81 22.83 52.75
N GLU A 564 5.50 23.68 51.99
CA GLU A 564 5.00 25.00 51.56
C GLU A 564 4.96 25.08 50.04
N LEU A 565 3.90 25.71 49.50
CA LEU A 565 3.75 25.97 48.07
C LEU A 565 4.60 27.19 47.68
N GLN A 566 5.77 26.94 47.08
CA GLN A 566 6.65 27.99 46.60
C GLN A 566 6.44 28.21 45.09
N THR A 567 6.10 29.44 44.69
CA THR A 567 6.07 29.84 43.28
C THR A 567 7.45 30.31 42.82
N ARG A 568 8.01 29.64 41.81
CA ARG A 568 9.24 30.07 41.13
C ARG A 568 8.96 30.43 39.68
N GLU A 569 9.53 31.54 39.22
CA GLU A 569 9.51 31.90 37.81
C GLU A 569 10.62 31.11 37.09
N THR A 570 10.25 30.36 36.06
CA THR A 570 11.17 29.52 35.27
C THR A 570 11.02 29.81 33.80
N LYS A 571 12.13 29.79 33.06
CA LYS A 571 12.10 29.90 31.59
C LYS A 571 11.41 28.68 30.98
N ILE A 572 10.54 28.93 30.01
CA ILE A 572 9.83 27.90 29.26
C ILE A 572 10.10 28.02 27.76
N ALA A 573 10.02 26.89 27.07
CA ALA A 573 10.10 26.82 25.62
C ALA A 573 9.27 25.62 25.16
N ASN A 574 7.95 25.80 25.16
CA ASN A 574 6.99 24.75 24.83
C ASN A 574 6.37 24.99 23.45
N ILE A 575 6.00 23.91 22.79
CA ILE A 575 5.15 23.96 21.59
C ILE A 575 3.68 23.95 22.01
N LEU A 576 2.86 24.76 21.35
CA LEU A 576 1.40 24.70 21.53
C LEU A 576 0.79 23.55 20.72
N GLY A 577 1.40 23.25 19.57
CA GLY A 577 0.91 22.23 18.66
C GLY A 577 1.49 22.35 17.27
N VAL A 578 0.82 21.74 16.30
CA VAL A 578 1.17 21.78 14.88
C VAL A 578 -0.11 22.07 14.08
N ALA A 579 -0.03 23.02 13.17
CA ALA A 579 -1.08 23.25 12.18
C ALA A 579 -0.74 22.53 10.88
N GLY A 580 -1.75 21.99 10.20
CA GLY A 580 -1.57 21.33 8.92
C GLY A 580 -2.81 21.37 8.03
N THR A 581 -2.58 21.09 6.76
CA THR A 581 -3.65 20.82 5.79
C THR A 581 -3.26 19.70 4.85
N ASP A 582 -4.23 18.86 4.53
CA ASP A 582 -4.02 17.71 3.67
C ASP A 582 -4.16 18.06 2.19
N VAL A 583 -3.34 17.40 1.38
CA VAL A 583 -3.37 17.46 -0.08
C VAL A 583 -3.57 16.03 -0.59
N PRO A 584 -4.80 15.69 -1.02
CA PRO A 584 -5.07 14.37 -1.58
C PRO A 584 -4.26 14.16 -2.86
N ILE A 585 -3.64 13.00 -3.02
CA ILE A 585 -2.84 12.66 -4.20
C ILE A 585 -3.68 12.71 -5.49
N ASN A 586 -4.98 12.44 -5.38
CA ASN A 586 -5.91 12.53 -6.51
C ASN A 586 -6.06 13.96 -7.06
N GLU A 587 -5.87 15.00 -6.24
CA GLU A 587 -5.87 16.39 -6.72
C GLU A 587 -4.61 16.70 -7.54
N ILE A 588 -3.45 16.21 -7.08
CA ILE A 588 -2.19 16.32 -7.81
C ILE A 588 -2.29 15.60 -9.16
N LYS A 589 -2.88 14.40 -9.18
CA LYS A 589 -3.11 13.63 -10.42
C LYS A 589 -3.97 14.38 -11.45
N LYS A 590 -5.00 15.13 -11.00
CA LYS A 590 -5.85 15.92 -11.90
C LYS A 590 -5.07 17.03 -12.62
N LEU A 591 -4.03 17.60 -12.00
CA LEU A 591 -3.18 18.63 -12.62
C LEU A 591 -2.24 18.06 -13.69
N LEU A 592 -1.88 16.78 -13.59
CA LEU A 592 -0.90 16.14 -14.47
C LEU A 592 -1.45 15.69 -15.83
N SER A 593 -2.73 16.03 -16.14
CA SER A 593 -3.45 15.79 -17.40
C SER A 593 -2.82 14.69 -18.28
N PRO A 594 -3.15 13.40 -18.03
CA PRO A 594 -2.58 12.26 -18.77
C PRO A 594 -2.72 12.38 -20.29
N PHE A 595 -3.77 13.05 -20.75
CA PHE A 595 -3.99 13.42 -22.16
C PHE A 595 -2.77 14.09 -22.81
N THR A 596 -2.08 14.99 -22.10
CA THR A 596 -0.91 15.70 -22.64
C THR A 596 0.31 14.80 -22.85
N LEU A 597 0.43 13.72 -22.06
CA LEU A 597 1.51 12.75 -22.13
C LEU A 597 1.23 11.63 -23.15
N GLY A 598 -0.04 11.40 -23.48
CA GLY A 598 -0.48 10.40 -24.44
C GLY A 598 -0.39 8.96 -23.93
N VAL A 599 -0.63 8.02 -24.84
CA VAL A 599 -0.72 6.58 -24.54
C VAL A 599 0.60 6.07 -23.95
N ASN A 600 0.55 5.22 -22.92
CA ASN A 600 1.72 4.72 -22.15
C ASN A 600 2.63 5.81 -21.57
N GLY A 601 2.31 7.10 -21.73
CA GLY A 601 2.97 8.21 -21.07
C GLY A 601 2.41 8.40 -19.66
N TYR A 602 3.27 8.67 -18.70
CA TYR A 602 2.85 8.91 -17.32
C TYR A 602 3.78 9.89 -16.62
N ALA A 603 3.27 10.46 -15.53
CA ALA A 603 4.02 11.30 -14.62
C ALA A 603 4.05 10.64 -13.24
N PHE A 604 5.06 10.97 -12.45
CA PHE A 604 5.19 10.55 -11.06
C PHE A 604 6.01 11.58 -10.28
N ILE A 605 5.85 11.62 -8.96
CA ILE A 605 6.59 12.52 -8.08
C ILE A 605 7.42 11.70 -7.09
N VAL A 606 8.66 12.17 -6.87
CA VAL A 606 9.63 11.56 -5.97
C VAL A 606 10.04 12.55 -4.88
N THR A 607 10.27 12.06 -3.68
CA THR A 607 10.77 12.83 -2.52
C THR A 607 12.29 12.97 -2.52
N ASN A 608 12.83 13.81 -1.65
CA ASN A 608 14.27 13.97 -1.38
C ASN A 608 14.96 12.70 -0.82
N ASN A 609 14.17 11.71 -0.36
CA ASN A 609 14.67 10.41 0.09
C ASN A 609 14.65 9.34 -1.03
N GLY A 610 14.11 9.66 -2.21
CA GLY A 610 13.92 8.70 -3.32
C GLY A 610 12.59 7.92 -3.27
N TYR A 611 11.80 8.11 -2.21
CA TYR A 611 10.47 7.49 -2.10
C TYR A 611 9.48 8.12 -3.06
N VAL A 612 8.58 7.30 -3.59
CA VAL A 612 7.54 7.69 -4.52
C VAL A 612 6.36 8.29 -3.76
N LEU A 613 5.97 9.52 -4.11
CA LEU A 613 4.73 10.13 -3.61
C LEU A 613 3.51 9.54 -4.31
N PHE A 614 3.59 9.40 -5.64
CA PHE A 614 2.65 8.61 -6.43
C PHE A 614 3.32 8.14 -7.72
N HIS A 615 2.94 6.96 -8.20
CA HIS A 615 3.34 6.39 -9.50
C HIS A 615 2.22 5.46 -9.99
N PRO A 616 1.98 5.28 -11.30
CA PRO A 616 0.95 4.36 -11.80
C PRO A 616 1.09 2.93 -11.29
N ASP A 617 2.34 2.43 -11.22
CA ASP A 617 2.67 1.09 -10.70
C ASP A 617 2.94 1.03 -9.18
N PHE A 618 2.62 2.09 -8.44
CA PHE A 618 2.67 2.07 -6.97
C PHE A 618 1.44 1.33 -6.43
N ARG A 619 1.65 0.19 -5.76
CA ARG A 619 0.59 -0.71 -5.25
C ARG A 619 0.64 -0.82 -3.73
N PRO A 620 0.12 0.16 -2.98
CA PRO A 620 0.15 0.17 -1.51
C PRO A 620 -0.88 -0.75 -0.84
N ILE A 621 -1.91 -1.20 -1.57
CA ILE A 621 -3.01 -2.02 -1.02
C ILE A 621 -2.83 -3.48 -1.42
N PHE A 622 -3.12 -4.38 -0.48
CA PHE A 622 -3.16 -5.83 -0.62
C PHE A 622 -4.61 -6.32 -0.46
N GLN A 623 -5.04 -7.26 -1.33
CA GLN A 623 -6.41 -7.81 -1.36
C GLN A 623 -7.55 -6.76 -1.42
N GLY A 624 -7.27 -5.54 -1.89
CA GLY A 624 -8.27 -4.47 -2.05
C GLY A 624 -8.71 -3.75 -0.78
N TYR A 625 -8.22 -4.12 0.41
CA TYR A 625 -8.59 -3.41 1.66
C TYR A 625 -7.55 -3.51 2.79
N ILE A 626 -6.46 -4.27 2.62
CA ILE A 626 -5.38 -4.37 3.62
C ILE A 626 -4.22 -3.49 3.17
N LEU A 627 -3.76 -2.57 4.01
CA LEU A 627 -2.60 -1.75 3.70
C LEU A 627 -1.31 -2.60 3.79
N LYS A 628 -0.43 -2.53 2.78
CA LYS A 628 0.82 -3.29 2.79
C LYS A 628 1.77 -2.78 3.88
N PRO A 629 2.50 -3.66 4.57
CA PRO A 629 3.58 -3.25 5.46
C PRO A 629 4.63 -2.43 4.69
N SER A 630 5.03 -1.27 5.21
CA SER A 630 6.07 -0.40 4.61
C SER A 630 5.72 0.20 3.24
N TYR A 631 4.44 0.42 2.96
CA TYR A 631 3.99 0.98 1.69
C TYR A 631 4.50 2.41 1.42
N ASN A 632 4.81 3.20 2.45
CA ASN A 632 5.29 4.59 2.32
C ASN A 632 6.79 4.71 2.01
N SER A 633 7.56 3.63 2.13
CA SER A 633 9.02 3.59 1.91
C SER A 633 9.41 2.92 0.58
N VAL A 634 8.53 2.94 -0.43
CA VAL A 634 8.82 2.38 -1.75
C VAL A 634 9.61 3.40 -2.58
N ASP A 635 10.81 3.01 -3.01
CA ASP A 635 11.71 3.86 -3.81
C ASP A 635 11.35 3.80 -5.31
N MET A 636 11.62 4.89 -6.05
CA MET A 636 11.44 4.94 -7.51
C MET A 636 12.13 3.78 -8.23
N ILE A 637 13.30 3.33 -7.76
CA ILE A 637 14.05 2.25 -8.41
C ILE A 637 13.47 0.86 -8.18
N GLU A 638 12.62 0.71 -7.17
CA GLU A 638 11.86 -0.51 -6.91
C GLU A 638 10.60 -0.60 -7.79
N VAL A 639 10.19 0.52 -8.40
CA VAL A 639 9.01 0.60 -9.28
C VAL A 639 9.41 0.61 -10.76
N GLU A 640 10.45 1.37 -11.12
CA GLU A 640 10.93 1.50 -12.50
C GLU A 640 11.84 0.32 -12.90
N LEU A 641 11.28 -0.64 -13.63
CA LEU A 641 11.97 -1.88 -14.01
C LEU A 641 12.75 -1.72 -15.33
N LEU A 642 14.08 -1.71 -15.25
CA LEU A 642 14.95 -1.64 -16.43
C LEU A 642 15.14 -2.99 -17.14
N ASP A 643 15.48 -2.92 -18.43
CA ASP A 643 15.78 -4.08 -19.27
C ASP A 643 17.29 -4.40 -19.33
N ASP A 644 17.87 -4.83 -18.21
CA ASP A 644 19.30 -5.17 -18.11
C ASP A 644 19.59 -6.62 -17.69
N ASP A 645 18.54 -7.43 -17.50
CA ASP A 645 18.60 -8.85 -17.11
C ASP A 645 19.56 -9.14 -15.92
N ARG A 646 19.80 -8.11 -15.08
CA ARG A 646 20.59 -8.18 -13.84
C ARG A 646 19.84 -8.94 -12.75
N PRO A 647 20.56 -9.50 -11.75
CA PRO A 647 19.91 -10.15 -10.62
C PRO A 647 19.16 -9.13 -9.74
N ALA A 648 18.26 -9.64 -8.91
CA ALA A 648 17.45 -8.83 -8.00
C ALA A 648 18.31 -7.94 -7.08
N ARG A 649 17.88 -6.68 -6.89
CA ARG A 649 18.57 -5.63 -6.12
C ARG A 649 20.03 -5.36 -6.54
N ASP A 650 20.45 -5.73 -7.75
CA ASP A 650 21.61 -5.14 -8.44
C ASP A 650 21.11 -4.12 -9.46
N PHE A 651 20.81 -2.91 -8.98
CA PHE A 651 20.19 -1.88 -9.81
C PHE A 651 21.18 -1.29 -10.82
N ASN A 652 20.65 -0.94 -11.99
CA ASN A 652 21.46 -0.34 -13.05
C ASN A 652 22.13 0.96 -12.59
N PRO A 653 23.42 1.17 -12.88
CA PRO A 653 24.10 2.42 -12.53
C PRO A 653 23.45 3.65 -13.19
N VAL A 654 22.86 3.50 -14.39
CA VAL A 654 22.16 4.62 -15.05
C VAL A 654 20.94 5.05 -14.23
N LEU A 655 20.17 4.10 -13.70
CA LEU A 655 19.01 4.40 -12.86
C LEU A 655 19.43 5.08 -11.56
N MET A 656 20.53 4.62 -10.95
CA MET A 656 21.10 5.25 -9.76
C MET A 656 21.54 6.69 -10.03
N THR A 657 22.21 6.97 -11.17
CA THR A 657 22.61 8.35 -11.51
C THR A 657 21.40 9.26 -11.71
N ILE A 658 20.32 8.75 -12.29
CA ILE A 658 19.06 9.51 -12.46
C ILE A 658 18.44 9.76 -11.10
N ARG A 659 18.34 8.75 -10.24
CA ARG A 659 17.85 8.87 -8.87
C ARG A 659 18.61 9.94 -8.09
N ASP A 660 19.95 9.91 -8.13
CA ASP A 660 20.79 10.92 -7.47
C ASP A 660 20.53 12.32 -8.03
N SER A 661 20.34 12.46 -9.35
CA SER A 661 20.02 13.74 -9.98
C SER A 661 18.62 14.28 -9.59
N ILE A 662 17.65 13.38 -9.40
CA ILE A 662 16.27 13.68 -8.99
C ILE A 662 16.24 14.10 -7.51
N ILE A 663 16.98 13.38 -6.66
CA ILE A 663 17.10 13.66 -5.23
C ILE A 663 17.83 15.00 -5.00
N ASN A 664 18.88 15.27 -5.78
CA ASN A 664 19.58 16.55 -5.76
C ASN A 664 18.79 17.69 -6.43
N GLN A 665 17.52 17.47 -6.79
CA GLN A 665 16.61 18.47 -7.35
C GLN A 665 17.16 19.15 -8.63
N SER A 666 17.94 18.43 -9.43
CA SER A 666 18.41 18.92 -10.72
C SER A 666 17.32 18.78 -11.81
N THR A 667 17.45 19.52 -12.90
CA THR A 667 16.60 19.35 -14.09
C THR A 667 17.37 18.57 -15.15
N GLY A 668 16.76 17.55 -15.75
CA GLY A 668 17.44 16.72 -16.73
C GLY A 668 16.53 15.85 -17.59
N SER A 669 17.15 15.12 -18.52
CA SER A 669 16.47 14.13 -19.35
C SER A 669 17.37 12.95 -19.69
N LYS A 670 16.80 11.76 -19.85
CA LYS A 670 17.54 10.54 -20.18
C LYS A 670 16.68 9.51 -20.90
N TRP A 671 17.29 8.77 -21.82
CA TRP A 671 16.68 7.61 -22.48
C TRP A 671 16.99 6.33 -21.70
N MET A 672 15.96 5.50 -21.49
CA MET A 672 16.10 4.20 -20.82
C MET A 672 15.28 3.13 -21.53
N LEU A 673 15.80 1.90 -21.55
CA LEU A 673 15.08 0.72 -22.00
C LEU A 673 14.44 0.06 -20.77
N VAL A 674 13.11 -0.06 -20.76
CA VAL A 674 12.36 -0.54 -19.61
C VAL A 674 11.50 -1.75 -19.94
N LYS A 675 11.23 -2.56 -18.92
CA LYS A 675 10.29 -3.69 -18.94
C LYS A 675 8.91 -3.16 -18.57
N ASN A 676 8.11 -2.81 -19.57
CA ASN A 676 6.73 -2.39 -19.39
C ASN A 676 5.85 -3.62 -19.13
N HIS A 677 5.19 -3.70 -17.98
CA HIS A 677 4.35 -4.84 -17.62
C HIS A 677 2.86 -4.51 -17.74
N PHE A 678 2.04 -5.50 -18.09
CA PHE A 678 0.58 -5.37 -18.17
C PHE A 678 -0.11 -6.47 -17.36
N ASP A 679 -1.41 -6.28 -17.11
CA ASP A 679 -2.28 -7.26 -16.46
C ASP A 679 -1.72 -7.77 -15.12
N GLU A 680 -1.36 -6.86 -14.20
CA GLU A 680 -0.76 -7.22 -12.90
C GLU A 680 0.53 -8.06 -13.04
N MET A 681 1.47 -7.65 -13.90
CA MET A 681 2.73 -8.38 -14.17
C MET A 681 2.51 -9.81 -14.70
N LYS A 682 1.54 -10.00 -15.60
CA LYS A 682 1.30 -11.26 -16.34
C LYS A 682 1.82 -11.21 -17.78
N ARG A 683 1.84 -10.03 -18.37
CA ARG A 683 2.42 -9.78 -19.71
C ARG A 683 3.52 -8.73 -19.59
N VAL A 684 4.48 -8.76 -20.52
CA VAL A 684 5.59 -7.81 -20.56
C VAL A 684 5.91 -7.38 -21.98
N ALA A 685 6.36 -6.14 -22.15
CA ALA A 685 6.90 -5.58 -23.37
C ALA A 685 8.18 -4.80 -23.05
N ARG A 686 9.18 -4.88 -23.93
CA ARG A 686 10.43 -4.12 -23.83
C ARG A 686 10.28 -2.85 -24.66
N ILE A 687 10.33 -1.68 -24.02
CA ILE A 687 10.07 -0.38 -24.66
C ILE A 687 11.14 0.63 -24.24
N LYS A 688 11.62 1.43 -25.20
CA LYS A 688 12.52 2.54 -24.93
C LYS A 688 11.71 3.80 -24.63
N ARG A 689 11.95 4.38 -23.45
CA ARG A 689 11.25 5.56 -22.91
C ARG A 689 12.21 6.72 -22.70
N GLN A 690 11.70 7.93 -22.84
CA GLN A 690 12.41 9.15 -22.47
C GLN A 690 11.86 9.69 -21.16
N TYR A 691 12.74 9.90 -20.19
CA TYR A 691 12.44 10.47 -18.90
C TYR A 691 12.88 11.94 -18.87
N TYR A 692 12.06 12.80 -18.31
CA TYR A 692 12.36 14.20 -18.02
C TYR A 692 11.98 14.49 -16.58
N TRP A 693 12.81 15.25 -15.87
CA TRP A 693 12.54 15.60 -14.48
C TRP A 693 12.88 17.05 -14.20
N THR A 694 12.13 17.66 -13.28
CA THR A 694 12.39 18.99 -12.75
C THR A 694 11.95 19.09 -11.29
N ALA A 695 12.64 19.92 -10.51
CA ALA A 695 12.26 20.17 -9.12
C ALA A 695 11.02 21.06 -9.03
N ILE A 696 10.14 20.76 -8.08
CA ILE A 696 9.05 21.64 -7.68
C ILE A 696 9.64 22.60 -6.65
N LYS A 697 9.67 23.89 -6.95
CA LYS A 697 10.34 24.87 -6.08
C LYS A 697 9.63 24.98 -4.74
N LYS A 698 10.40 25.30 -3.69
CA LYS A 698 9.94 25.43 -2.29
C LYS A 698 9.40 24.14 -1.65
N THR A 699 9.50 22.98 -2.32
CA THR A 699 9.07 21.69 -1.77
C THR A 699 10.19 20.65 -1.93
N PRO A 700 10.17 19.54 -1.16
CA PRO A 700 11.17 18.48 -1.28
C PRO A 700 10.88 17.53 -2.47
N PHE A 701 9.97 17.91 -3.38
CA PHE A 701 9.44 17.03 -4.42
C PHE A 701 10.04 17.33 -5.79
N THR A 702 10.32 16.28 -6.55
CA THR A 702 10.76 16.36 -7.95
C THR A 702 9.72 15.67 -8.84
N LEU A 703 9.25 16.37 -9.87
CA LEU A 703 8.32 15.85 -10.86
C LEU A 703 9.08 15.16 -11.97
N VAL A 704 8.65 13.95 -12.33
CA VAL A 704 9.20 13.17 -13.45
C VAL A 704 8.07 12.84 -14.42
N ILE A 705 8.32 12.98 -15.71
CA ILE A 705 7.45 12.44 -16.77
C ILE A 705 8.23 11.47 -17.63
N SER A 706 7.52 10.48 -18.15
CA SER A 706 8.05 9.53 -19.11
C SER A 706 7.07 9.33 -20.26
N TYR A 707 7.58 9.26 -21.48
CA TYR A 707 6.82 8.80 -22.64
C TYR A 707 7.67 7.95 -23.60
N PRO A 708 7.04 7.04 -24.37
CA PRO A 708 7.75 6.13 -25.28
C PRO A 708 8.31 6.84 -26.51
N GLU A 709 9.46 6.36 -27.02
CA GLU A 709 10.15 6.95 -28.18
C GLU A 709 9.30 6.91 -29.46
N GLN A 710 8.63 5.79 -29.70
CA GLN A 710 8.05 5.45 -30.99
C GLN A 710 6.81 6.29 -31.34
N TYR A 711 5.99 6.61 -30.34
CA TYR A 711 4.71 7.32 -30.54
C TYR A 711 4.43 8.39 -29.49
N GLY A 712 5.24 8.51 -28.45
CA GLY A 712 5.06 9.53 -27.40
C GLY A 712 5.63 10.89 -27.78
N VAL A 713 6.63 10.93 -28.69
CA VAL A 713 7.34 12.15 -29.12
C VAL A 713 6.47 13.07 -30.00
N SER A 714 5.47 12.51 -30.66
CA SER A 714 4.53 13.26 -31.51
C SER A 714 3.11 13.11 -30.99
N HIS A 715 2.30 14.14 -31.19
CA HIS A 715 0.88 14.11 -30.86
C HIS A 715 0.05 14.83 -31.90
N MET A 716 -1.23 14.55 -31.87
CA MET A 716 -2.21 15.23 -32.69
C MET A 716 -2.51 16.60 -32.06
N ASP A 717 -2.21 17.66 -32.82
CA ASP A 717 -2.57 19.03 -32.48
C ASP A 717 -3.79 19.43 -33.32
N ILE A 718 -4.87 19.76 -32.63
CA ILE A 718 -6.16 20.04 -33.25
C ILE A 718 -6.32 21.56 -33.28
N ARG A 719 -6.42 22.15 -34.47
CA ARG A 719 -6.76 23.57 -34.67
C ARG A 719 -8.22 23.85 -34.34
N ALA A 720 -8.62 23.58 -33.10
CA ALA A 720 -10.01 23.63 -32.65
C ALA A 720 -10.53 25.05 -32.39
N ASP A 721 -9.67 26.06 -32.40
CA ASP A 721 -10.04 27.48 -32.23
C ASP A 721 -10.96 27.95 -33.36
N GLN A 722 -10.71 27.45 -34.57
CA GLN A 722 -11.59 27.64 -35.72
C GLN A 722 -12.76 26.65 -35.69
N GLU A 723 -12.61 25.56 -34.93
CA GLU A 723 -13.48 24.39 -34.80
C GLU A 723 -14.91 24.72 -34.36
N ILE A 724 -14.97 25.04 -33.06
CA ILE A 724 -16.19 25.38 -32.33
C ILE A 724 -16.83 26.64 -32.92
N HIS A 725 -16.01 27.62 -33.31
CA HIS A 725 -16.49 28.81 -34.02
C HIS A 725 -17.11 28.47 -35.37
N ARG A 726 -16.54 27.56 -36.15
CA ARG A 726 -17.10 27.15 -37.45
C ARG A 726 -18.42 26.40 -37.31
N ILE A 727 -18.56 25.55 -36.29
CA ILE A 727 -19.82 24.84 -35.98
C ILE A 727 -20.90 25.84 -35.51
N SER A 728 -20.53 26.80 -34.66
CA SER A 728 -21.40 27.89 -34.22
C SER A 728 -21.84 28.80 -35.39
N ILE A 729 -20.94 29.14 -36.31
CA ILE A 729 -21.24 29.93 -37.53
C ILE A 729 -22.13 29.16 -38.51
N LYS A 730 -21.97 27.83 -38.61
CA LYS A 730 -22.80 26.96 -39.47
C LYS A 730 -24.23 26.73 -38.94
N GLY A 731 -24.54 27.17 -37.71
CA GLY A 731 -25.86 27.02 -37.10
C GLY A 731 -26.24 25.60 -36.69
N THR A 732 -25.27 24.67 -36.65
CA THR A 732 -25.46 23.30 -36.17
C THR A 732 -25.20 23.21 -34.67
N ASN A 733 -26.13 22.62 -33.91
CA ASN A 733 -25.98 22.45 -32.46
C ASN A 733 -24.84 21.46 -32.13
N LEU A 734 -23.86 21.84 -31.31
CA LEU A 734 -22.75 20.95 -30.88
C LEU A 734 -23.25 19.64 -30.24
N ARG A 735 -24.44 19.69 -29.62
CA ARG A 735 -25.11 18.52 -29.02
C ARG A 735 -25.41 17.41 -30.04
N SER A 736 -25.61 17.72 -31.33
CA SER A 736 -25.95 16.70 -32.33
C SER A 736 -24.81 15.70 -32.56
N VAL A 737 -23.57 16.13 -32.33
CA VAL A 737 -22.35 15.31 -32.47
C VAL A 737 -22.32 14.17 -31.44
N PHE A 738 -23.00 14.34 -30.31
CA PHE A 738 -23.15 13.36 -29.22
C PHE A 738 -24.55 12.74 -29.21
N SER A 739 -25.13 12.48 -30.39
CA SER A 739 -26.44 11.85 -30.50
C SER A 739 -26.39 10.34 -30.20
N GLY A 740 -27.42 9.85 -29.49
CA GLY A 740 -27.51 8.45 -29.05
C GLY A 740 -26.95 8.19 -27.64
N LYS A 741 -27.14 6.97 -27.13
CA LYS A 741 -26.69 6.53 -25.79
C LYS A 741 -25.39 5.71 -25.79
N ARG A 742 -24.82 5.44 -26.97
CA ARG A 742 -23.72 4.47 -27.16
C ARG A 742 -22.34 5.14 -27.23
N TRP A 743 -22.05 5.94 -26.23
CA TRP A 743 -20.75 6.57 -26.05
C TRP A 743 -20.51 6.85 -24.56
N LYS A 744 -19.25 6.85 -24.16
CA LYS A 744 -18.78 7.23 -22.83
C LYS A 744 -17.50 8.03 -22.93
N ILE A 745 -17.21 8.78 -21.88
CA ILE A 745 -15.95 9.54 -21.75
C ILE A 745 -15.15 9.04 -20.55
N HIS A 746 -13.86 9.38 -20.53
CA HIS A 746 -12.99 9.03 -19.42
C HIS A 746 -13.51 9.65 -18.11
N PRO A 747 -13.79 8.85 -17.05
CA PRO A 747 -14.40 9.37 -15.83
C PRO A 747 -13.46 10.23 -14.98
N ASP A 748 -12.16 9.92 -14.96
CA ASP A 748 -11.20 10.61 -14.08
C ASP A 748 -10.66 11.94 -14.65
N TRP A 749 -10.92 12.26 -15.93
CA TRP A 749 -10.36 13.44 -16.58
C TRP A 749 -11.24 14.67 -16.38
N LEU A 750 -10.61 15.82 -16.14
CA LEU A 750 -11.31 17.09 -15.95
C LEU A 750 -11.54 17.80 -17.30
N TYR A 751 -12.66 17.51 -17.97
CA TYR A 751 -13.06 18.24 -19.19
C TYR A 751 -13.57 19.64 -18.88
N CYS A 752 -14.74 19.70 -18.24
CA CYS A 752 -15.33 20.91 -17.69
C CYS A 752 -16.08 20.54 -16.42
N LYS A 753 -15.96 21.35 -15.37
CA LYS A 753 -16.69 21.17 -14.12
C LYS A 753 -17.44 22.43 -13.73
N HIS A 754 -18.71 22.26 -13.35
CA HIS A 754 -19.53 23.37 -12.86
C HIS A 754 -19.38 23.53 -11.34
N SER A 755 -19.24 24.76 -10.85
CA SER A 755 -19.10 24.98 -9.41
C SER A 755 -20.38 24.65 -8.63
N ASN A 756 -21.60 24.88 -9.12
CA ASN A 756 -22.78 24.80 -8.23
C ASN A 756 -23.68 23.58 -8.48
N ARG A 757 -23.36 22.72 -9.46
CA ARG A 757 -24.23 21.60 -9.86
C ARG A 757 -23.39 20.35 -9.98
N THR A 758 -23.75 19.34 -9.20
CA THR A 758 -23.24 17.99 -9.35
C THR A 758 -24.09 17.24 -10.37
N PHE A 759 -23.42 16.52 -11.27
CA PHE A 759 -24.06 15.68 -12.26
C PHE A 759 -23.89 14.21 -11.86
N LYS A 760 -24.87 13.37 -12.20
CA LYS A 760 -24.81 11.93 -11.87
C LYS A 760 -23.73 11.18 -12.64
N THR A 761 -23.46 11.60 -13.88
CA THR A 761 -22.44 11.01 -14.74
C THR A 761 -21.70 12.12 -15.49
N PRO A 762 -20.41 11.93 -15.81
CA PRO A 762 -19.61 12.95 -16.50
C PRO A 762 -20.15 13.28 -17.90
N GLU A 763 -20.88 12.37 -18.53
CA GLU A 763 -21.52 12.60 -19.84
C GLU A 763 -22.62 13.65 -19.77
N ILE A 764 -23.40 13.69 -18.69
CA ILE A 764 -24.46 14.69 -18.51
C ILE A 764 -23.84 16.07 -18.26
N GLU A 765 -22.75 16.12 -17.51
CA GLU A 765 -21.97 17.35 -17.28
C GLU A 765 -21.40 17.89 -18.59
N LEU A 766 -20.82 17.02 -19.41
CA LEU A 766 -20.32 17.38 -20.73
C LEU A 766 -21.43 17.99 -21.61
N LEU A 767 -22.60 17.34 -21.68
CA LEU A 767 -23.73 17.83 -22.47
C LEU A 767 -24.23 19.20 -22.00
N TYR A 768 -24.22 19.46 -20.69
CA TYR A 768 -24.55 20.77 -20.12
C TYR A 768 -23.57 21.85 -20.62
N PHE A 769 -22.27 21.57 -20.61
CA PHE A 769 -21.27 22.53 -21.08
C PHE A 769 -21.28 22.74 -22.58
N LEU A 770 -21.54 21.70 -23.37
CA LEU A 770 -21.70 21.80 -24.83
C LEU A 770 -22.86 22.72 -25.24
N GLU A 771 -23.97 22.69 -24.50
CA GLU A 771 -25.11 23.57 -24.73
C GLU A 771 -24.72 25.04 -24.49
N ARG A 772 -24.01 25.33 -23.40
CA ARG A 772 -23.53 26.69 -23.10
C ARG A 772 -22.46 27.19 -24.04
N MET A 773 -21.57 26.31 -24.50
CA MET A 773 -20.56 26.66 -25.52
C MET A 773 -21.18 27.04 -26.87
N SER A 774 -22.42 26.61 -27.13
CA SER A 774 -23.15 26.98 -28.35
C SER A 774 -23.80 28.37 -28.27
N GLU A 775 -23.94 28.94 -27.06
CA GLU A 775 -24.54 30.26 -26.85
C GLU A 775 -23.56 31.39 -27.23
N PRO A 776 -24.05 32.47 -27.87
CA PRO A 776 -23.22 33.62 -28.21
C PRO A 776 -22.75 34.34 -26.94
N GLY A 777 -21.43 34.40 -26.74
CA GLY A 777 -20.80 35.09 -25.59
C GLY A 777 -19.92 34.21 -24.70
N TRP A 778 -19.79 32.91 -24.98
CA TRP A 778 -18.90 31.98 -24.27
C TRP A 778 -17.45 32.49 -24.18
N ARG A 779 -16.86 32.42 -22.99
CA ARG A 779 -15.44 32.71 -22.75
C ARG A 779 -14.78 31.55 -22.03
N TRP A 780 -13.59 31.17 -22.48
CA TRP A 780 -12.79 30.18 -21.78
C TRP A 780 -12.26 30.76 -20.46
N PRO A 781 -12.35 30.02 -19.34
CA PRO A 781 -11.78 30.45 -18.06
C PRO A 781 -10.26 30.57 -18.15
N GLY A 782 -9.68 31.49 -17.38
CA GLY A 782 -8.22 31.70 -17.31
C GLY A 782 -7.53 30.74 -16.35
N SER A 783 -6.53 30.00 -16.86
CA SER A 783 -5.64 29.04 -16.18
C SER A 783 -6.31 27.86 -15.43
N ARG A 784 -5.72 26.66 -15.53
CA ARG A 784 -6.13 25.46 -14.77
C ARG A 784 -5.93 25.61 -13.26
N SER A 785 -4.99 26.47 -12.85
CA SER A 785 -4.51 26.64 -11.49
C SER A 785 -5.31 27.60 -10.60
N ALA A 786 -6.36 28.23 -11.12
CA ALA A 786 -7.33 28.99 -10.32
C ALA A 786 -8.58 28.13 -10.07
N MET A 787 -8.46 27.10 -9.24
CA MET A 787 -9.61 26.32 -8.77
C MET A 787 -10.18 26.94 -7.48
N PRO A 788 -11.35 27.61 -7.54
CA PRO A 788 -12.22 27.68 -6.37
C PRO A 788 -13.45 26.75 -6.45
N PRO A 789 -13.60 25.74 -5.57
CA PRO A 789 -14.78 24.88 -5.61
C PRO A 789 -16.08 25.45 -5.03
N GLU A 790 -17.06 24.56 -5.06
CA GLU A 790 -18.51 24.71 -5.23
C GLU A 790 -19.26 25.60 -4.22
N HIS A 791 -18.68 25.88 -3.06
CA HIS A 791 -19.34 26.49 -1.91
C HIS A 791 -18.88 27.92 -1.64
N ALA A 792 -17.81 28.40 -2.30
CA ALA A 792 -17.45 29.81 -2.26
C ALA A 792 -18.62 30.66 -2.78
N ALA A 793 -19.27 30.25 -3.87
CA ALA A 793 -20.44 30.95 -4.42
C ALA A 793 -21.68 30.91 -3.51
N ALA A 794 -21.83 29.88 -2.67
CA ALA A 794 -22.99 29.75 -1.77
C ALA A 794 -22.85 30.59 -0.49
N MET A 795 -21.62 30.75 0.04
CA MET A 795 -21.37 31.51 1.27
C MET A 795 -21.43 33.04 1.12
N PHE A 796 -21.36 33.57 -0.10
CA PHE A 796 -21.51 35.02 -0.35
C PHE A 796 -22.96 35.49 -0.48
N SER A 797 -23.94 34.59 -0.34
CA SER A 797 -25.36 34.92 -0.45
C SER A 797 -25.92 35.71 0.75
N ASN A 798 -25.22 35.78 1.89
CA ASN A 798 -25.69 36.46 3.10
C ASN A 798 -24.57 37.27 3.77
N ASN A 799 -24.30 38.48 3.27
CA ASN A 799 -23.98 39.67 4.08
C ASN A 799 -23.64 40.86 3.18
N SER A 800 -24.68 41.61 2.77
CA SER A 800 -24.51 42.97 2.30
C SER A 800 -24.34 43.90 3.50
N SER A 801 -23.09 44.18 3.88
CA SER A 801 -22.71 45.55 4.26
C SER A 801 -21.22 45.62 4.60
N THR A 802 -20.55 46.52 3.87
CA THR A 802 -19.20 47.09 4.12
C THR A 802 -17.99 46.26 3.67
N GLY A 803 -17.27 46.79 2.67
CA GLY A 803 -15.90 46.37 2.34
C GLY A 803 -15.62 46.14 0.86
N ARG A 804 -15.38 47.24 0.13
CA ARG A 804 -14.97 47.37 -1.28
C ARG A 804 -13.99 46.29 -1.78
N TYR A 805 -14.49 45.27 -2.49
CA TYR A 805 -13.77 44.43 -3.45
C TYR A 805 -14.58 44.35 -4.76
N PRO A 806 -13.95 44.30 -5.94
CA PRO A 806 -14.68 44.31 -7.20
C PRO A 806 -15.51 43.02 -7.33
N SER A 807 -16.84 43.18 -7.47
CA SER A 807 -17.79 42.10 -7.67
C SER A 807 -17.47 41.35 -8.97
N ILE A 808 -16.88 40.17 -8.86
CA ILE A 808 -16.90 39.17 -9.93
C ILE A 808 -18.37 38.74 -10.03
N ASN A 809 -19.00 38.93 -11.19
CA ASN A 809 -20.39 38.54 -11.43
C ASN A 809 -20.63 37.07 -11.01
N GLU A 810 -21.51 36.87 -10.02
CA GLU A 810 -21.86 35.59 -9.36
C GLU A 810 -22.38 34.47 -10.29
N LYS A 811 -22.53 34.69 -11.60
CA LYS A 811 -23.29 33.76 -12.46
C LYS A 811 -22.47 32.62 -13.10
N GLU A 812 -21.14 32.67 -13.11
CA GLU A 812 -20.36 31.81 -14.02
C GLU A 812 -18.92 31.48 -13.56
N SER A 813 -18.75 30.78 -12.42
CA SER A 813 -17.49 30.08 -12.15
C SER A 813 -17.56 28.63 -12.65
N TYR A 814 -17.08 28.38 -13.87
CA TYR A 814 -16.88 27.03 -14.39
C TYR A 814 -15.41 26.85 -14.79
N TYR A 815 -14.91 25.63 -14.63
CA TYR A 815 -13.55 25.26 -14.96
C TYR A 815 -13.58 24.39 -16.19
N CYS A 816 -12.71 24.65 -17.16
CA CYS A 816 -12.63 23.85 -18.36
C CYS A 816 -11.18 23.74 -18.81
N ASP A 817 -10.76 22.52 -19.11
CA ASP A 817 -9.54 22.29 -19.86
C ASP A 817 -9.83 22.54 -21.34
N ARG A 818 -9.41 23.73 -21.81
CA ARG A 818 -9.67 24.16 -23.19
C ARG A 818 -9.15 23.16 -24.21
N GLN A 819 -7.92 22.67 -24.05
CA GLN A 819 -7.28 21.78 -25.03
C GLN A 819 -7.97 20.43 -25.11
N LEU A 820 -8.27 19.83 -23.96
CA LEU A 820 -8.94 18.53 -23.89
C LEU A 820 -10.38 18.60 -24.42
N MET A 821 -11.12 19.65 -24.05
CA MET A 821 -12.50 19.84 -24.51
C MET A 821 -12.57 20.03 -26.03
N GLN A 822 -11.65 20.83 -26.57
CA GLN A 822 -11.48 21.04 -28.00
C GLN A 822 -11.17 19.74 -28.75
N ALA A 823 -10.27 18.92 -28.21
CA ALA A 823 -9.92 17.62 -28.78
C ALA A 823 -11.11 16.67 -28.79
N LEU A 824 -11.87 16.62 -27.70
CA LEU A 824 -13.05 15.77 -27.58
C LEU A 824 -14.14 16.10 -28.61
N VAL A 825 -14.40 17.39 -28.84
CA VAL A 825 -15.40 17.82 -29.84
C VAL A 825 -14.97 17.43 -31.26
N PHE A 826 -13.68 17.57 -31.57
CA PHE A 826 -13.13 17.15 -32.85
C PHE A 826 -13.26 15.64 -33.05
N ASP A 827 -12.82 14.85 -32.07
CA ASP A 827 -12.90 13.39 -32.09
C ASP A 827 -14.34 12.90 -32.25
N ALA A 828 -15.29 13.52 -31.54
CA ALA A 828 -16.70 13.16 -31.61
C ALA A 828 -17.32 13.41 -33.00
N ARG A 829 -16.91 14.50 -33.69
CA ARG A 829 -17.34 14.84 -35.06
C ARG A 829 -16.78 13.84 -36.06
N VAL A 830 -15.48 13.58 -35.96
CA VAL A 830 -14.74 12.70 -36.88
C VAL A 830 -15.21 11.25 -36.78
N THR A 831 -15.69 10.84 -35.60
CA THR A 831 -16.17 9.47 -35.34
C THR A 831 -17.70 9.31 -35.48
N GLU A 832 -18.44 10.34 -35.92
CA GLU A 832 -19.91 10.29 -36.09
C GLU A 832 -20.34 9.25 -37.13
N GLY A 833 -19.55 9.05 -38.20
CA GLY A 833 -19.83 8.04 -39.22
C GLY A 833 -19.91 6.61 -38.65
N PHE A 834 -19.19 6.32 -37.57
CA PHE A 834 -19.19 5.03 -36.88
C PHE A 834 -20.51 4.76 -36.13
N SER A 835 -21.19 5.80 -35.62
CA SER A 835 -22.44 5.64 -34.85
C SER A 835 -23.70 5.58 -35.71
N ASN A 836 -23.73 6.31 -36.83
CA ASN A 836 -24.96 6.55 -37.61
C ASN A 836 -25.29 5.43 -38.61
N THR A 837 -24.30 4.69 -39.11
CA THR A 837 -24.49 3.61 -40.10
C THR A 837 -24.85 2.29 -39.42
N THR A 838 -26.02 2.28 -38.78
CA THR A 838 -26.59 1.12 -38.06
C THR A 838 -27.10 0.00 -38.97
N SER A 839 -26.84 0.04 -40.28
CA SER A 839 -27.42 -0.86 -41.26
C SER A 839 -26.38 -1.31 -42.28
N PHE A 840 -26.12 -2.61 -42.32
CA PHE A 840 -25.45 -3.28 -43.45
C PHE A 840 -26.31 -3.27 -44.74
N ASN A 841 -27.48 -2.60 -44.74
CA ASN A 841 -28.45 -2.59 -45.82
C ASN A 841 -28.65 -1.22 -46.49
N SER A 842 -27.69 -0.27 -46.43
CA SER A 842 -27.78 0.87 -47.37
C SER A 842 -27.56 0.30 -48.79
N LYS A 843 -28.63 0.28 -49.60
CA LYS A 843 -28.56 -0.13 -51.01
C LYS A 843 -27.68 0.81 -51.87
N ASP A 844 -27.14 1.86 -51.27
CA ASP A 844 -26.52 2.99 -51.95
C ASP A 844 -24.98 3.01 -51.88
N ASP A 845 -24.32 2.20 -51.04
CA ASP A 845 -22.85 2.16 -50.97
C ASP A 845 -22.23 1.11 -51.90
N LYS A 846 -22.65 1.08 -53.16
CA LYS A 846 -22.01 0.25 -54.21
C LYS A 846 -20.61 0.77 -54.64
N GLY A 847 -20.07 1.79 -53.97
CA GLY A 847 -19.01 2.62 -54.55
C GLY A 847 -17.66 2.69 -53.84
N THR A 848 -17.55 2.52 -52.52
CA THR A 848 -16.30 2.94 -51.86
C THR A 848 -15.92 2.09 -50.64
N SER A 849 -14.72 1.49 -50.73
CA SER A 849 -13.86 1.01 -49.64
C SER A 849 -13.99 -0.42 -49.08
N ALA A 850 -14.64 -1.36 -49.77
CA ALA A 850 -14.37 -2.79 -49.49
C ALA A 850 -13.00 -3.19 -50.08
N SER A 851 -12.01 -3.35 -49.20
CA SER A 851 -10.59 -3.58 -49.56
C SER A 851 -10.29 -4.94 -50.23
N SER A 852 -11.23 -5.89 -50.19
CA SER A 852 -11.08 -7.26 -50.70
C SER A 852 -12.42 -7.84 -51.17
N PRO A 853 -12.44 -8.70 -52.21
CA PRO A 853 -13.62 -9.45 -52.63
C PRO A 853 -14.31 -10.24 -51.51
N ILE A 854 -13.53 -10.69 -50.52
CA ILE A 854 -14.03 -11.44 -49.35
C ILE A 854 -14.86 -10.52 -48.44
N ALA A 855 -14.42 -9.27 -48.22
CA ALA A 855 -15.17 -8.28 -47.43
C ALA A 855 -16.50 -7.91 -48.12
N VAL A 856 -16.50 -7.80 -49.45
CA VAL A 856 -17.72 -7.63 -50.25
C VAL A 856 -18.66 -8.81 -50.06
N LEU A 857 -18.15 -10.04 -50.09
CA LEU A 857 -18.94 -11.26 -49.90
C LEU A 857 -19.52 -11.35 -48.48
N MET A 858 -18.77 -10.93 -47.46
CA MET A 858 -19.27 -10.86 -46.09
C MET A 858 -20.39 -9.82 -45.93
N GLY A 859 -20.30 -8.69 -46.64
CA GLY A 859 -21.34 -7.68 -46.68
C GLY A 859 -22.65 -8.12 -47.34
N LEU A 860 -22.62 -9.18 -48.14
CA LEU A 860 -23.82 -9.76 -48.76
C LEU A 860 -24.52 -10.80 -47.87
N LEU A 861 -23.93 -11.19 -46.73
CA LEU A 861 -24.53 -12.16 -45.81
C LEU A 861 -25.66 -11.53 -44.98
N PRO A 862 -26.83 -12.19 -44.85
CA PRO A 862 -27.86 -11.79 -43.90
C PRO A 862 -27.32 -11.72 -42.46
N ARG A 863 -27.76 -10.73 -41.67
CA ARG A 863 -27.27 -10.50 -40.28
C ARG A 863 -27.29 -11.74 -39.40
N ASN A 864 -28.32 -12.56 -39.49
CA ASN A 864 -28.47 -13.76 -38.66
C ASN A 864 -27.45 -14.83 -39.03
N GLU A 865 -27.14 -14.95 -40.31
CA GLU A 865 -26.14 -15.89 -40.83
C GLU A 865 -24.72 -15.41 -40.50
N PHE A 866 -24.46 -14.10 -40.61
CA PHE A 866 -23.20 -13.48 -40.19
C PHE A 866 -22.92 -13.70 -38.70
N LYS A 867 -23.92 -13.47 -37.84
CA LYS A 867 -23.78 -13.69 -36.38
C LYS A 867 -23.62 -15.18 -36.05
N GLN A 868 -24.36 -16.08 -36.69
CA GLN A 868 -24.17 -17.52 -36.47
C GLN A 868 -22.77 -18.00 -36.88
N ARG A 869 -22.20 -17.42 -37.94
CA ARG A 869 -20.90 -17.83 -38.47
C ARG A 869 -19.71 -17.27 -37.67
N PHE A 870 -19.78 -16.01 -37.25
CA PHE A 870 -18.64 -15.32 -36.63
C PHE A 870 -18.84 -14.97 -35.15
N GLY A 871 -20.06 -15.06 -34.61
CA GLY A 871 -20.32 -14.88 -33.17
C GLY A 871 -19.96 -13.50 -32.62
N VAL A 872 -19.94 -12.45 -33.46
CA VAL A 872 -19.57 -11.08 -33.06
C VAL A 872 -20.64 -10.50 -32.14
N THR A 873 -20.23 -9.94 -31.00
CA THR A 873 -21.11 -9.36 -29.99
C THR A 873 -21.08 -7.83 -30.04
N VAL A 874 -19.89 -7.24 -29.97
CA VAL A 874 -19.68 -5.79 -29.86
C VAL A 874 -18.55 -5.34 -30.79
N ALA A 875 -18.71 -4.21 -31.47
CA ALA A 875 -17.61 -3.47 -32.10
C ALA A 875 -17.45 -2.13 -31.39
N PHE A 876 -16.22 -1.68 -31.16
CA PHE A 876 -15.93 -0.48 -30.38
C PHE A 876 -14.77 0.32 -30.97
N LEU A 877 -14.74 1.60 -30.61
CA LEU A 877 -13.74 2.58 -31.00
C LEU A 877 -13.44 3.45 -29.80
N ALA A 878 -12.17 3.65 -29.47
CA ALA A 878 -11.74 4.63 -28.47
C ALA A 878 -10.73 5.60 -29.07
N THR A 879 -10.84 6.88 -28.73
CA THR A 879 -9.97 7.94 -29.23
C THR A 879 -9.02 8.45 -28.15
N HIS A 880 -7.98 9.19 -28.57
CA HIS A 880 -7.01 9.79 -27.67
C HIS A 880 -7.60 10.84 -26.70
N SER A 881 -8.73 11.47 -27.03
CA SER A 881 -9.42 12.44 -26.16
C SER A 881 -10.24 11.81 -25.03
N GLY A 882 -10.22 10.48 -24.90
CA GLY A 882 -10.98 9.74 -23.90
C GLY A 882 -12.41 9.38 -24.30
N LEU A 883 -12.78 9.51 -25.58
CA LEU A 883 -14.11 9.11 -26.09
C LEU A 883 -14.11 7.63 -26.49
N THR A 884 -15.06 6.86 -25.95
CA THR A 884 -15.32 5.47 -26.33
C THR A 884 -16.71 5.35 -26.94
N ARG A 885 -16.82 4.75 -28.13
CA ARG A 885 -18.07 4.44 -28.84
C ARG A 885 -18.18 2.95 -29.09
N TRP A 886 -19.40 2.42 -29.07
CA TRP A 886 -19.62 1.00 -29.36
C TRP A 886 -20.92 0.73 -30.13
N HIS A 887 -20.95 -0.44 -30.76
CA HIS A 887 -22.05 -0.97 -31.54
C HIS A 887 -22.29 -2.43 -31.18
N GLU A 888 -23.54 -2.85 -31.11
CA GLU A 888 -23.95 -4.18 -30.64
C GLU A 888 -24.69 -4.94 -31.75
N PHE A 889 -24.38 -6.23 -31.89
CA PHE A 889 -24.95 -7.09 -32.93
C PHE A 889 -26.04 -8.03 -32.35
N HIS A 890 -27.30 -7.58 -32.37
CA HIS A 890 -28.46 -8.35 -31.86
C HIS A 890 -29.13 -9.20 -32.95
N SER A 891 -29.74 -10.33 -32.54
CA SER A 891 -30.25 -11.39 -33.43
C SER A 891 -31.75 -11.33 -33.74
N ASN A 892 -32.60 -10.63 -32.97
CA ASN A 892 -33.97 -10.17 -33.30
C ASN A 892 -34.77 -9.86 -32.02
N ALA A 893 -35.63 -8.82 -32.11
CA ALA A 893 -36.81 -8.50 -31.30
C ALA A 893 -36.71 -8.50 -29.76
N ALA A 894 -36.92 -7.30 -29.19
CA ALA A 894 -36.74 -6.88 -27.79
C ALA A 894 -35.27 -6.62 -27.43
N GLU A 895 -35.00 -5.38 -27.04
CA GLU A 895 -33.77 -4.95 -26.39
C GLU A 895 -33.61 -5.73 -25.07
N GLU A 896 -32.98 -6.90 -25.10
CA GLU A 896 -32.40 -7.47 -23.88
C GLU A 896 -31.17 -6.63 -23.51
N SER A 897 -31.39 -5.68 -22.61
CA SER A 897 -30.36 -4.86 -21.95
C SER A 897 -29.39 -5.77 -21.17
N GLY A 898 -28.12 -5.85 -21.59
CA GLY A 898 -27.13 -6.55 -20.77
C GLY A 898 -25.71 -6.60 -21.33
N VAL A 899 -25.48 -7.15 -22.52
CA VAL A 899 -24.11 -7.55 -22.92
C VAL A 899 -23.22 -6.36 -23.30
N GLY A 900 -23.70 -5.41 -24.09
CA GLY A 900 -22.91 -4.20 -24.41
C GLY A 900 -22.90 -3.16 -23.30
N GLU A 901 -23.92 -3.15 -22.42
CA GLU A 901 -23.86 -2.40 -21.16
C GLU A 901 -22.73 -2.91 -20.28
N THR A 902 -22.54 -4.23 -20.21
CA THR A 902 -21.42 -4.86 -19.49
C THR A 902 -20.07 -4.41 -20.07
N PHE A 903 -19.93 -4.35 -21.40
CA PHE A 903 -18.71 -3.80 -22.03
C PHE A 903 -18.46 -2.35 -21.63
N SER A 904 -19.50 -1.51 -21.68
CA SER A 904 -19.41 -0.08 -21.36
C SER A 904 -19.19 0.21 -19.86
N GLN A 905 -19.51 -0.73 -18.99
CA GLN A 905 -19.25 -0.64 -17.55
C GLN A 905 -17.81 -1.03 -17.23
N ASN A 906 -17.30 -2.08 -17.89
CA ASN A 906 -15.94 -2.57 -17.68
C ASN A 906 -14.87 -1.72 -18.40
N ASN A 907 -15.16 -1.13 -19.56
CA ASN A 907 -14.18 -0.39 -20.38
C ASN A 907 -14.57 1.09 -20.51
N THR A 908 -14.22 1.90 -19.52
CA THR A 908 -14.56 3.34 -19.47
C THR A 908 -13.34 4.25 -19.66
N ARG A 909 -12.13 3.74 -19.51
CA ARG A 909 -10.90 4.54 -19.38
C ARG A 909 -10.13 4.75 -20.69
N ALA A 910 -10.74 4.44 -21.84
CA ALA A 910 -10.22 4.72 -23.19
C ALA A 910 -8.71 4.41 -23.36
N ILE A 911 -7.82 5.42 -23.35
CA ILE A 911 -6.38 5.24 -23.55
C ILE A 911 -5.69 4.43 -22.44
N ASP A 912 -6.29 4.40 -21.25
CA ASP A 912 -5.75 3.70 -20.10
C ASP A 912 -6.05 2.21 -20.11
N GLU A 913 -6.98 1.78 -20.97
CA GLU A 913 -7.35 0.38 -21.15
C GLU A 913 -6.19 -0.44 -21.70
N ILE A 914 -6.07 -1.69 -21.22
CA ILE A 914 -4.95 -2.57 -21.56
C ILE A 914 -4.95 -2.93 -23.05
N TRP A 915 -6.13 -3.19 -23.62
CA TRP A 915 -6.24 -3.48 -25.06
C TRP A 915 -5.85 -2.28 -25.93
N TYR A 916 -6.08 -1.04 -25.46
CA TYR A 916 -5.65 0.17 -26.17
C TYR A 916 -4.12 0.24 -26.18
N LYS A 917 -3.50 0.15 -25.00
CA LYS A 917 -2.04 0.19 -24.83
C LYS A 917 -1.34 -0.90 -25.64
N ARG A 918 -1.86 -2.14 -25.60
CA ARG A 918 -1.33 -3.27 -26.37
C ARG A 918 -1.47 -3.09 -27.88
N ALA A 919 -2.59 -2.57 -28.37
CA ALA A 919 -2.80 -2.33 -29.80
C ALA A 919 -1.82 -1.30 -30.37
N VAL A 920 -1.54 -0.24 -29.60
CA VAL A 920 -0.55 0.79 -29.97
C VAL A 920 0.86 0.20 -30.00
N ASP A 921 1.25 -0.58 -28.99
CA ASP A 921 2.56 -1.24 -28.96
C ASP A 921 2.74 -2.25 -30.11
N GLN A 922 1.68 -2.99 -30.44
CA GLN A 922 1.71 -3.99 -31.50
C GLN A 922 1.85 -3.38 -32.91
N HIS A 923 1.33 -2.17 -33.14
CA HIS A 923 1.46 -1.49 -34.44
C HIS A 923 2.93 -1.30 -34.87
N PHE A 924 3.83 -1.05 -33.91
CA PHE A 924 5.26 -0.93 -34.17
C PHE A 924 5.98 -2.26 -34.36
N VAL A 925 5.33 -3.38 -34.05
CA VAL A 925 5.82 -4.72 -34.42
C VAL A 925 5.38 -5.04 -35.84
N ARG A 926 4.08 -4.91 -36.14
CA ARG A 926 3.49 -5.08 -37.48
C ARG A 926 2.30 -4.15 -37.66
N GLU A 927 2.41 -3.22 -38.61
CA GLU A 927 1.45 -2.11 -38.79
C GLU A 927 0.01 -2.59 -39.00
N GLU A 928 -0.21 -3.65 -39.78
CA GLU A 928 -1.53 -4.19 -40.12
C GLU A 928 -2.02 -5.32 -39.20
N SER A 929 -1.37 -5.54 -38.05
CA SER A 929 -1.72 -6.66 -37.17
C SER A 929 -2.83 -6.33 -36.16
N PHE A 930 -3.72 -7.28 -35.92
CA PHE A 930 -4.71 -7.24 -34.83
C PHE A 930 -4.14 -7.93 -33.57
N VAL A 931 -4.45 -7.37 -32.41
CA VAL A 931 -4.16 -7.97 -31.11
C VAL A 931 -5.39 -8.73 -30.62
N TYR A 932 -5.27 -10.05 -30.53
CA TYR A 932 -6.28 -10.93 -29.94
C TYR A 932 -5.91 -11.29 -28.51
N SER A 933 -6.86 -11.24 -27.60
CA SER A 933 -6.67 -11.60 -26.20
C SER A 933 -7.90 -12.26 -25.59
N VAL A 934 -7.66 -13.23 -24.72
CA VAL A 934 -8.67 -13.90 -23.89
C VAL A 934 -8.51 -13.51 -22.42
N PRO A 935 -9.59 -13.53 -21.63
CA PRO A 935 -9.51 -13.44 -20.17
C PRO A 935 -8.65 -14.57 -19.59
N PHE A 936 -7.96 -14.30 -18.49
CA PHE A 936 -7.14 -15.30 -17.81
C PHE A 936 -8.02 -16.40 -17.20
N ASP A 937 -7.57 -17.65 -17.27
CA ASP A 937 -8.26 -18.83 -16.71
C ASP A 937 -9.73 -18.97 -17.13
N ALA A 938 -10.12 -18.45 -18.30
CA ALA A 938 -11.49 -18.44 -18.76
C ALA A 938 -12.11 -19.84 -18.83
N GLY A 939 -11.29 -20.88 -19.05
CA GLY A 939 -11.73 -22.28 -19.06
C GLY A 939 -12.17 -22.86 -17.70
N GLU A 940 -11.86 -22.21 -16.56
CA GLU A 940 -12.36 -22.59 -15.23
C GLU A 940 -13.75 -22.00 -14.94
N SER A 941 -14.11 -20.91 -15.64
CA SER A 941 -15.39 -20.23 -15.46
C SER A 941 -16.49 -20.92 -16.27
N ASN A 942 -17.69 -21.07 -15.69
CA ASN A 942 -18.87 -21.59 -16.40
C ASN A 942 -19.52 -20.57 -17.36
N SER A 943 -18.93 -19.37 -17.51
CA SER A 943 -19.43 -18.28 -18.35
C SER A 943 -18.98 -18.39 -19.81
N GLU A 944 -19.72 -17.78 -20.73
CA GLU A 944 -19.30 -17.67 -22.15
C GLU A 944 -17.98 -16.90 -22.28
N ILE A 945 -16.99 -17.53 -22.92
CA ILE A 945 -15.66 -16.93 -23.14
C ILE A 945 -15.71 -15.96 -24.33
N LEU A 946 -15.34 -14.71 -24.09
CA LEU A 946 -15.24 -13.68 -25.13
C LEU A 946 -13.78 -13.43 -25.51
N VAL A 947 -13.52 -13.36 -26.82
CA VAL A 947 -12.22 -12.97 -27.38
C VAL A 947 -12.29 -11.51 -27.77
N THR A 948 -11.33 -10.71 -27.30
CA THR A 948 -11.22 -9.28 -27.67
C THR A 948 -10.14 -9.12 -28.73
N ALA A 949 -10.51 -8.50 -29.86
CA ALA A 949 -9.61 -8.12 -30.95
C ALA A 949 -9.49 -6.60 -31.02
N SER A 950 -8.27 -6.07 -31.14
CA SER A 950 -8.01 -4.62 -31.18
C SER A 950 -6.91 -4.25 -32.17
N HIS A 951 -7.00 -3.05 -32.74
CA HIS A 951 -6.07 -2.52 -33.73
C HIS A 951 -5.95 -1.00 -33.61
N ALA A 952 -4.72 -0.49 -33.65
CA ALA A 952 -4.45 0.93 -33.52
C ALA A 952 -4.45 1.64 -34.89
N VAL A 953 -5.09 2.80 -34.94
CA VAL A 953 -5.17 3.68 -36.11
C VAL A 953 -4.20 4.84 -35.92
N PHE A 954 -3.20 4.92 -36.79
CA PHE A 954 -2.20 5.99 -36.80
C PHE A 954 -2.46 6.98 -37.94
N HIS A 955 -2.17 8.25 -37.65
CA HIS A 955 -2.15 9.32 -38.64
C HIS A 955 -0.71 9.80 -38.88
N ASN A 956 -0.36 9.91 -40.16
CA ASN A 956 1.00 10.22 -40.61
C ASN A 956 0.99 11.54 -41.37
N GLU A 957 1.72 12.55 -40.89
CA GLU A 957 1.85 13.85 -41.54
C GLU A 957 3.31 14.34 -41.44
N GLY A 958 3.92 14.70 -42.58
CA GLY A 958 5.27 15.30 -42.60
C GLY A 958 6.38 14.42 -42.00
N GLY A 959 6.28 13.09 -42.12
CA GLY A 959 7.24 12.14 -41.55
C GLY A 959 7.08 11.90 -40.04
N LYS A 960 6.04 12.47 -39.42
CA LYS A 960 5.67 12.22 -38.01
C LYS A 960 4.42 11.36 -37.97
N THR A 961 4.36 10.47 -36.99
CA THR A 961 3.24 9.55 -36.79
C THR A 961 2.68 9.75 -35.38
N ALA A 962 1.37 9.70 -35.23
CA ALA A 962 0.70 9.78 -33.93
C ALA A 962 -0.49 8.83 -33.87
N PRO A 963 -0.75 8.18 -32.72
CA PRO A 963 -1.92 7.35 -32.52
C PRO A 963 -3.17 8.24 -32.43
N ALA A 964 -4.16 7.98 -33.29
CA ALA A 964 -5.42 8.74 -33.33
C ALA A 964 -6.52 8.05 -32.51
N ALA A 965 -6.71 6.76 -32.78
CA ALA A 965 -7.75 5.93 -32.17
C ALA A 965 -7.35 4.46 -32.17
N VAL A 966 -8.04 3.65 -31.36
CA VAL A 966 -7.98 2.19 -31.41
C VAL A 966 -9.38 1.67 -31.68
N VAL A 967 -9.49 0.79 -32.67
CA VAL A 967 -10.74 0.11 -33.03
C VAL A 967 -10.65 -1.35 -32.65
N GLY A 968 -11.78 -1.96 -32.29
CA GLY A 968 -11.79 -3.35 -31.88
C GLY A 968 -13.18 -3.96 -31.91
N PHE A 969 -13.22 -5.27 -31.66
CA PHE A 969 -14.47 -6.01 -31.55
C PHE A 969 -14.32 -7.21 -30.61
N GLN A 970 -15.43 -7.62 -30.02
CA GLN A 970 -15.56 -8.81 -29.20
C GLN A 970 -16.43 -9.84 -29.92
N PHE A 971 -16.04 -11.11 -29.80
CA PHE A 971 -16.78 -12.22 -30.39
C PHE A 971 -16.61 -13.49 -29.55
N GLN A 972 -17.56 -14.41 -29.70
CA GLN A 972 -17.60 -15.65 -28.93
C GLN A 972 -16.44 -16.59 -29.28
N HIS A 973 -15.78 -17.13 -28.26
CA HIS A 973 -14.73 -18.14 -28.43
C HIS A 973 -15.24 -19.39 -29.16
N SER A 974 -16.49 -19.80 -28.92
CA SER A 974 -17.10 -20.95 -29.59
C SER A 974 -17.19 -20.79 -31.12
N ALA A 975 -17.40 -19.56 -31.60
CA ALA A 975 -17.39 -19.26 -33.04
C ALA A 975 -15.96 -19.29 -33.60
N LEU A 976 -14.98 -18.74 -32.86
CA LEU A 976 -13.57 -18.83 -33.23
C LEU A 976 -13.09 -20.29 -33.32
N TYR A 977 -13.46 -21.11 -32.35
CA TYR A 977 -13.12 -22.53 -32.34
C TYR A 977 -13.73 -23.27 -33.53
N LYS A 978 -15.00 -22.98 -33.88
CA LYS A 978 -15.65 -23.55 -35.08
C LYS A 978 -14.92 -23.13 -36.37
N LEU A 979 -14.50 -21.87 -36.48
CA LEU A 979 -13.73 -21.38 -37.60
C LEU A 979 -12.39 -22.12 -37.74
N PHE A 980 -11.67 -22.23 -36.63
CA PHE A 980 -10.42 -22.97 -36.53
C PHE A 980 -10.59 -24.45 -36.91
N HIS A 981 -11.63 -25.10 -36.39
CA HIS A 981 -11.95 -26.49 -36.69
C HIS A 981 -12.33 -26.71 -38.15
N ASN A 982 -13.04 -25.77 -38.78
CA ASN A 982 -13.38 -25.84 -40.20
C ASN A 982 -12.14 -25.73 -41.10
N ILE A 983 -11.15 -24.91 -40.72
CA ILE A 983 -9.89 -24.76 -41.48
C ILE A 983 -8.97 -25.98 -41.31
N THR A 984 -8.82 -26.48 -40.08
CA THR A 984 -7.93 -27.60 -39.75
C THR A 984 -8.56 -28.97 -40.03
N GLY A 985 -9.88 -29.04 -40.15
CA GLY A 985 -10.64 -30.27 -40.34
C GLY A 985 -10.47 -31.24 -39.17
N ASN A 986 -10.57 -32.54 -39.46
CA ASN A 986 -10.40 -33.58 -38.45
C ASN A 986 -8.93 -33.76 -38.00
N ALA A 987 -7.95 -33.16 -38.69
CA ALA A 987 -6.54 -33.39 -38.40
C ALA A 987 -6.09 -32.91 -37.00
N CYS A 988 -6.79 -31.93 -36.43
CA CYS A 988 -6.59 -31.42 -35.07
C CYS A 988 -7.65 -31.92 -34.07
N ALA A 989 -8.57 -32.80 -34.51
CA ALA A 989 -9.66 -33.33 -33.69
C ALA A 989 -9.48 -34.82 -33.32
N VAL A 990 -8.54 -35.51 -33.99
CA VAL A 990 -8.16 -36.90 -33.70
C VAL A 990 -7.06 -36.91 -32.63
N ASP A 991 -7.07 -37.91 -31.75
CA ASP A 991 -6.15 -38.08 -30.61
C ASP A 991 -4.65 -38.20 -30.99
N ASP A 992 -4.28 -38.02 -32.25
CA ASP A 992 -2.90 -38.14 -32.72
C ASP A 992 -2.14 -36.79 -32.68
N LYS A 993 -2.85 -35.65 -32.70
CA LYS A 993 -2.23 -34.30 -32.77
C LYS A 993 -2.93 -33.28 -31.87
N ASP A 994 -2.15 -32.59 -31.04
CA ASP A 994 -2.59 -31.47 -30.22
C ASP A 994 -2.30 -30.14 -30.94
N CYS A 995 -3.36 -29.38 -31.27
CA CYS A 995 -3.25 -28.08 -31.92
C CYS A 995 -3.62 -26.94 -30.97
N TYR A 996 -2.73 -25.94 -30.89
CA TYR A 996 -2.83 -24.80 -30.00
C TYR A 996 -2.68 -23.49 -30.78
N ILE A 997 -3.44 -22.47 -30.37
CA ILE A 997 -3.15 -21.08 -30.73
C ILE A 997 -2.69 -20.33 -29.49
N LEU A 998 -1.49 -19.77 -29.56
CA LEU A 998 -0.88 -19.04 -28.44
C LEU A 998 -0.76 -17.55 -28.77
N ASP A 999 -0.91 -16.71 -27.74
CA ASP A 999 -0.66 -15.28 -27.78
C ASP A 999 0.86 -14.98 -27.79
N ASN A 1000 1.24 -13.73 -28.09
CA ASN A 1000 2.61 -13.25 -28.08
C ASN A 1000 3.31 -13.33 -26.70
N ASN A 1001 2.55 -13.57 -25.64
CA ASN A 1001 3.05 -13.82 -24.28
C ASN A 1001 2.92 -15.29 -23.82
N GLY A 1002 2.52 -16.22 -24.69
CA GLY A 1002 2.44 -17.65 -24.37
C GLY A 1002 1.17 -18.10 -23.65
N TYR A 1003 0.11 -17.30 -23.70
CA TYR A 1003 -1.22 -17.68 -23.20
C TYR A 1003 -2.01 -18.44 -24.26
N VAL A 1004 -2.74 -19.47 -23.83
CA VAL A 1004 -3.56 -20.31 -24.72
C VAL A 1004 -4.85 -19.57 -25.10
N VAL A 1005 -5.03 -19.29 -26.39
CA VAL A 1005 -6.25 -18.70 -26.95
C VAL A 1005 -7.20 -19.78 -27.44
N ILE A 1006 -6.68 -20.78 -28.15
CA ILE A 1006 -7.44 -21.96 -28.60
C ILE A 1006 -6.71 -23.22 -28.17
N SER A 1007 -7.47 -24.15 -27.59
CA SER A 1007 -7.08 -25.54 -27.34
C SER A 1007 -8.25 -26.45 -27.73
N THR A 1008 -7.95 -27.71 -28.05
CA THR A 1008 -8.95 -28.79 -28.17
C THR A 1008 -9.72 -28.98 -26.86
N ARG A 1009 -9.08 -28.64 -25.74
CA ARG A 1009 -9.64 -28.72 -24.38
C ARG A 1009 -9.97 -27.32 -23.88
N VAL A 1010 -11.27 -27.03 -23.73
CA VAL A 1010 -11.75 -25.70 -23.35
C VAL A 1010 -11.19 -25.22 -22.00
N HIS A 1011 -10.97 -26.12 -21.04
CA HIS A 1011 -10.42 -25.80 -19.71
C HIS A 1011 -8.96 -25.29 -19.73
N GLU A 1012 -8.22 -25.48 -20.83
CA GLU A 1012 -6.86 -24.96 -20.99
C GLU A 1012 -6.85 -23.51 -21.48
N THR A 1013 -8.00 -22.97 -21.93
CA THR A 1013 -8.12 -21.61 -22.48
C THR A 1013 -7.85 -20.55 -21.42
N GLY A 1014 -7.00 -19.57 -21.74
CA GLY A 1014 -6.62 -18.48 -20.84
C GLY A 1014 -5.53 -18.85 -19.82
N ARG A 1015 -5.07 -20.11 -19.80
CA ARG A 1015 -3.94 -20.57 -18.97
C ARG A 1015 -2.62 -20.31 -19.68
N PHE A 1016 -1.54 -20.19 -18.91
CA PHE A 1016 -0.20 -20.10 -19.46
C PHE A 1016 0.24 -21.47 -20.03
N PHE A 1017 0.76 -21.49 -21.25
CA PHE A 1017 1.08 -22.75 -21.94
C PHE A 1017 2.12 -23.60 -21.20
N GLY A 1018 3.06 -22.99 -20.47
CA GLY A 1018 4.04 -23.72 -19.68
C GLY A 1018 3.46 -24.48 -18.48
N GLU A 1019 2.27 -24.12 -18.00
CA GLU A 1019 1.54 -24.88 -16.97
C GLU A 1019 0.78 -26.06 -17.57
N VAL A 1020 0.42 -25.97 -18.85
CA VAL A 1020 -0.28 -27.02 -19.60
C VAL A 1020 0.72 -28.04 -20.14
N ASN A 1021 1.82 -27.58 -20.74
CA ASN A 1021 2.89 -28.39 -21.32
C ASN A 1021 4.25 -27.68 -21.22
N GLY A 1022 4.87 -27.78 -20.04
CA GLY A 1022 6.15 -27.13 -19.76
C GLY A 1022 7.33 -27.68 -20.57
N ALA A 1023 7.31 -28.96 -20.95
CA ALA A 1023 8.35 -29.59 -21.77
C ALA A 1023 8.46 -28.93 -23.15
N ILE A 1024 7.34 -28.71 -23.83
CA ILE A 1024 7.32 -28.03 -25.14
C ILE A 1024 7.63 -26.54 -24.98
N MET A 1025 7.08 -25.87 -23.95
CA MET A 1025 7.39 -24.46 -23.72
C MET A 1025 8.88 -24.22 -23.49
N LYS A 1026 9.57 -25.11 -22.76
CA LYS A 1026 11.03 -25.06 -22.60
C LYS A 1026 11.76 -25.16 -23.94
N ARG A 1027 11.32 -26.04 -24.85
CA ARG A 1027 11.88 -26.12 -26.21
C ARG A 1027 11.64 -24.85 -27.02
N LEU A 1028 10.47 -24.23 -26.89
CA LEU A 1028 10.20 -22.93 -27.54
C LEU A 1028 11.14 -21.82 -27.05
N LEU A 1029 11.70 -21.93 -25.85
CA LEU A 1029 12.74 -21.03 -25.33
C LEU A 1029 14.12 -21.35 -25.91
N GLU A 1030 14.52 -22.62 -25.87
CA GLU A 1030 15.80 -23.09 -26.42
C GLU A 1030 15.94 -22.73 -27.90
N GLU A 1031 14.83 -22.81 -28.64
CA GLU A 1031 14.76 -22.52 -30.08
C GLU A 1031 14.51 -21.04 -30.42
N ASN A 1032 14.51 -20.15 -29.42
CA ASN A 1032 14.28 -18.71 -29.56
C ASN A 1032 12.94 -18.33 -30.25
N VAL A 1033 11.87 -19.11 -30.05
CA VAL A 1033 10.51 -18.70 -30.44
C VAL A 1033 9.97 -17.69 -29.43
N TYR A 1034 10.12 -18.01 -28.14
CA TYR A 1034 9.86 -17.09 -27.04
C TYR A 1034 11.17 -16.70 -26.34
N LYS A 1035 11.21 -15.46 -25.85
CA LYS A 1035 12.22 -14.97 -24.92
C LYS A 1035 11.63 -14.94 -23.51
N GLN A 1036 12.33 -15.56 -22.56
CA GLN A 1036 12.04 -15.40 -21.14
C GLN A 1036 12.54 -14.04 -20.67
N VAL A 1037 11.71 -13.34 -19.89
CA VAL A 1037 12.00 -12.03 -19.31
C VAL A 1037 11.68 -12.12 -17.83
N THR A 1038 12.71 -12.01 -17.00
CA THR A 1038 12.54 -11.92 -15.55
C THR A 1038 12.05 -10.54 -15.16
N VAL A 1039 11.03 -10.49 -14.31
CA VAL A 1039 10.47 -9.27 -13.74
C VAL A 1039 10.46 -9.42 -12.22
N TYR A 1040 10.90 -8.39 -11.50
CA TYR A 1040 10.95 -8.38 -10.05
C TYR A 1040 9.82 -7.50 -9.50
N ASP A 1041 9.09 -8.03 -8.52
CA ASP A 1041 8.10 -7.31 -7.73
C ASP A 1041 8.64 -7.08 -6.32
N TYR A 1042 9.20 -5.89 -6.11
CA TYR A 1042 9.74 -5.46 -4.81
C TYR A 1042 8.65 -4.96 -3.86
N GLN A 1043 7.39 -4.86 -4.32
CA GLN A 1043 6.24 -4.41 -3.54
C GLN A 1043 5.34 -5.58 -3.11
N ALA A 1044 5.86 -6.81 -3.14
CA ALA A 1044 5.11 -8.02 -2.82
C ALA A 1044 5.01 -8.25 -1.31
N VAL A 1045 4.04 -9.09 -0.92
CA VAL A 1045 3.81 -9.50 0.46
C VAL A 1045 3.98 -11.01 0.56
N CYS A 1046 4.81 -11.44 1.51
CA CYS A 1046 5.02 -12.84 1.85
C CYS A 1046 4.37 -13.17 3.20
N PHE A 1047 4.10 -14.46 3.38
CA PHE A 1047 3.47 -14.99 4.58
C PHE A 1047 4.51 -15.76 5.40
N GLU A 1048 4.83 -15.26 6.58
CA GLU A 1048 5.68 -15.98 7.54
C GLU A 1048 4.80 -16.71 8.56
N SER A 1049 5.12 -17.97 8.88
CA SER A 1049 4.40 -18.72 9.91
C SER A 1049 4.69 -18.14 11.30
N LYS A 1050 3.64 -17.81 12.04
CA LYS A 1050 3.75 -17.40 13.44
C LYS A 1050 3.91 -18.65 14.32
N SER A 1051 4.90 -18.66 15.22
CA SER A 1051 5.00 -19.72 16.23
C SER A 1051 3.92 -19.49 17.29
N ASP A 1052 2.82 -20.23 17.19
CA ASP A 1052 1.78 -20.19 18.19
C ASP A 1052 2.26 -20.92 19.46
N ASN A 1053 2.75 -20.17 20.45
CA ASN A 1053 2.76 -20.64 21.82
C ASN A 1053 1.31 -20.57 22.35
N ASN A 1054 0.45 -21.46 21.85
CA ASN A 1054 -0.93 -21.56 22.32
C ASN A 1054 -0.96 -22.05 23.77
N ALA A 1055 -0.92 -21.09 24.70
CA ALA A 1055 -1.25 -21.30 26.10
C ALA A 1055 -2.75 -21.64 26.30
N SER A 1056 -3.57 -21.49 25.26
CA SER A 1056 -5.01 -21.78 25.24
C SER A 1056 -5.37 -23.26 25.15
N SER A 1057 -4.39 -24.16 24.95
CA SER A 1057 -4.64 -25.60 25.02
C SER A 1057 -4.73 -26.14 26.46
N MET A 1058 -4.43 -25.33 27.48
CA MET A 1058 -4.56 -25.72 28.88
C MET A 1058 -5.77 -25.07 29.55
N LEU A 1059 -6.94 -25.70 29.40
CA LEU A 1059 -8.11 -25.53 30.30
C LEU A 1059 -7.83 -25.99 31.76
N PHE A 1060 -6.56 -26.07 32.16
CA PHE A 1060 -6.15 -26.53 33.47
C PHE A 1060 -5.99 -25.39 34.49
N SER A 1061 -6.06 -24.11 34.11
CA SER A 1061 -5.79 -23.02 35.07
C SER A 1061 -6.78 -22.97 36.25
N PRO A 1062 -8.11 -23.09 36.10
CA PRO A 1062 -8.99 -22.95 37.26
C PRO A 1062 -8.86 -24.14 38.20
N LEU A 1063 -8.77 -25.36 37.64
CA LEU A 1063 -8.72 -26.59 38.42
C LEU A 1063 -7.35 -26.77 39.09
N PHE A 1064 -6.25 -26.36 38.44
CA PHE A 1064 -4.92 -26.37 39.02
C PHE A 1064 -4.76 -25.32 40.12
N HIS A 1065 -5.35 -24.13 39.96
CA HIS A 1065 -5.39 -23.12 41.03
C HIS A 1065 -6.26 -23.58 42.20
N VAL A 1066 -7.41 -24.21 41.95
CA VAL A 1066 -8.23 -24.84 43.00
C VAL A 1066 -7.49 -25.98 43.69
N LEU A 1067 -6.78 -26.83 42.95
CA LEU A 1067 -5.95 -27.89 43.52
C LEU A 1067 -4.74 -27.33 44.28
N ARG A 1068 -4.14 -26.23 43.83
CA ARG A 1068 -3.00 -25.58 44.51
C ARG A 1068 -3.45 -24.85 45.77
N VAL A 1069 -4.61 -24.21 45.76
CA VAL A 1069 -5.27 -23.65 46.95
C VAL A 1069 -5.69 -24.77 47.90
N GLY A 1070 -6.23 -25.88 47.37
CA GLY A 1070 -6.57 -27.06 48.17
C GLY A 1070 -5.35 -27.72 48.80
N LYS A 1071 -4.24 -27.82 48.06
CA LYS A 1071 -2.95 -28.35 48.55
C LYS A 1071 -2.31 -27.40 49.55
N TRP A 1072 -2.39 -26.10 49.32
CA TRP A 1072 -1.97 -25.07 50.29
C TRP A 1072 -2.79 -25.19 51.57
N LEU A 1073 -4.13 -25.14 51.50
CA LEU A 1073 -5.02 -25.31 52.66
C LEU A 1073 -4.77 -26.63 53.40
N LEU A 1074 -4.53 -27.73 52.68
CA LEU A 1074 -4.19 -29.01 53.29
C LEU A 1074 -2.85 -28.95 54.03
N HIS A 1075 -1.82 -28.32 53.44
CA HIS A 1075 -0.53 -28.11 54.08
C HIS A 1075 -0.63 -27.18 55.28
N THR A 1076 -1.40 -26.09 55.20
CA THR A 1076 -1.62 -25.18 56.33
C THR A 1076 -2.40 -25.88 57.44
N ALA A 1077 -3.42 -26.68 57.10
CA ALA A 1077 -4.18 -27.46 58.06
C ALA A 1077 -3.32 -28.56 58.71
N LEU A 1078 -2.48 -29.27 57.95
CA LEU A 1078 -1.53 -30.24 58.48
C LEU A 1078 -0.49 -29.58 59.40
N TRP A 1079 0.00 -28.40 59.02
CA TRP A 1079 0.91 -27.61 59.85
C TRP A 1079 0.25 -27.17 61.17
N TYR A 1080 -1.01 -26.71 61.12
CA TYR A 1080 -1.79 -26.39 62.32
C TYR A 1080 -2.11 -27.62 63.17
N ILE A 1081 -2.38 -28.78 62.57
CA ILE A 1081 -2.61 -30.05 63.27
C ILE A 1081 -1.32 -30.53 63.95
N VAL A 1082 -0.16 -30.39 63.29
CA VAL A 1082 1.16 -30.70 63.87
C VAL A 1082 1.48 -29.75 65.02
N GLN A 1083 1.17 -28.45 64.90
CA GLN A 1083 1.30 -27.51 66.01
C GLN A 1083 0.34 -27.82 67.18
N LEU A 1084 -0.89 -28.25 66.91
CA LEU A 1084 -1.86 -28.68 67.93
C LEU A 1084 -1.45 -29.97 68.64
N LEU A 1085 -0.84 -30.91 67.92
CA LEU A 1085 -0.31 -32.17 68.48
C LEU A 1085 1.00 -31.96 69.27
N GLN A 1086 1.72 -30.85 69.07
CA GLN A 1086 2.88 -30.45 69.88
C GLN A 1086 2.50 -29.86 71.25
N TRP A 1087 1.20 -29.61 71.52
CA TRP A 1087 0.69 -29.10 72.81
C TRP A 1087 0.11 -30.21 73.72
N ALA A 1088 0.38 -31.48 73.41
CA ALA A 1088 0.14 -32.61 74.31
C ALA A 1088 1.48 -33.08 74.92
N PRO A 1089 1.64 -33.15 76.26
CA PRO A 1089 2.90 -33.49 76.88
C PRO A 1089 3.15 -35.01 76.79
N GLY A 1090 4.26 -35.39 76.15
CA GLY A 1090 4.84 -36.72 76.25
C GLY A 1090 4.74 -37.56 74.97
N VAL A 1091 5.77 -37.51 74.13
CA VAL A 1091 6.68 -38.62 73.78
C VAL A 1091 7.63 -38.09 72.71
N SER A 1092 8.91 -37.92 73.04
CA SER A 1092 9.97 -37.83 72.04
C SER A 1092 10.32 -39.23 71.55
N SER A 1093 10.32 -39.48 70.24
CA SER A 1093 11.37 -40.29 69.60
C SER A 1093 11.26 -40.25 68.06
N HIS A 1094 12.40 -39.89 67.45
CA HIS A 1094 12.94 -40.34 66.17
C HIS A 1094 12.03 -40.60 64.97
N TYR A 1095 12.15 -39.75 63.94
CA TYR A 1095 12.66 -40.19 62.63
C TYR A 1095 13.22 -38.98 61.86
N ALA A 1096 14.54 -38.89 61.82
CA ALA A 1096 15.28 -38.11 60.83
C ALA A 1096 15.92 -39.13 59.88
N ASP A 1097 15.63 -39.03 58.59
CA ASP A 1097 16.60 -39.06 57.48
C ASP A 1097 15.94 -39.42 56.13
N MET A 1098 16.56 -38.91 55.06
CA MET A 1098 16.26 -39.02 53.61
C MET A 1098 15.15 -38.08 53.11
N TYR A 1099 15.40 -37.07 52.28
CA TYR A 1099 16.24 -37.06 51.08
C TYR A 1099 16.99 -35.74 50.91
N GLY A 1100 18.23 -35.84 50.41
CA GLY A 1100 19.04 -34.71 49.98
C GLY A 1100 18.61 -34.19 48.60
N ASP A 1101 18.78 -32.89 48.42
CA ASP A 1101 18.75 -32.23 47.11
C ASP A 1101 19.99 -32.68 46.31
N SER A 1102 19.76 -33.52 45.31
CA SER A 1102 20.70 -33.74 44.22
C SER A 1102 20.31 -32.84 43.04
N ASN A 1103 21.26 -31.98 42.65
CA ASN A 1103 21.36 -31.42 41.32
C ASN A 1103 21.08 -32.48 40.25
N ASP A 1104 20.07 -32.26 39.43
CA ASP A 1104 20.01 -32.84 38.08
C ASP A 1104 19.79 -31.72 37.08
N THR A 1105 20.87 -31.44 36.36
CA THR A 1105 20.92 -30.80 35.04
C THR A 1105 19.85 -31.36 34.11
N GLU A 1106 18.95 -30.50 33.62
CA GLU A 1106 18.10 -30.82 32.47
C GLU A 1106 18.98 -31.07 31.23
N PRO A 1107 18.76 -32.18 30.49
CA PRO A 1107 19.44 -32.40 29.22
C PRO A 1107 18.88 -31.48 28.12
N PRO A 1108 19.69 -31.08 27.12
CA PRO A 1108 19.26 -30.18 26.07
C PRO A 1108 18.21 -30.85 25.14
N PRO A 1109 17.36 -30.06 24.47
CA PRO A 1109 16.36 -30.60 23.54
C PRO A 1109 17.05 -31.27 22.34
N PRO A 1110 16.59 -32.44 21.87
CA PRO A 1110 17.22 -33.09 20.73
C PRO A 1110 16.93 -32.32 19.44
N ALA A 1111 17.98 -32.19 18.64
CA ALA A 1111 17.98 -31.59 17.32
C ALA A 1111 17.02 -32.31 16.36
N LYS A 1112 16.45 -31.51 15.44
CA LYS A 1112 15.62 -31.98 14.32
C LYS A 1112 16.45 -32.88 13.40
N HIS A 1113 15.99 -34.10 13.18
CA HIS A 1113 16.35 -34.89 12.01
C HIS A 1113 15.09 -35.36 11.25
N GLN A 1114 15.21 -35.27 9.93
CA GLN A 1114 14.27 -35.73 8.91
C GLN A 1114 14.26 -37.27 8.79
N GLU A 1115 13.19 -37.75 8.15
CA GLU A 1115 13.05 -38.99 7.35
C GLU A 1115 12.24 -40.18 7.91
N HIS A 1116 11.09 -40.37 7.24
CA HIS A 1116 10.60 -41.59 6.56
C HIS A 1116 10.38 -42.95 7.28
N HIS A 1117 9.11 -43.40 7.13
CA HIS A 1117 8.59 -44.76 6.89
C HIS A 1117 8.10 -45.69 8.04
N ALA A 1118 6.85 -46.13 7.81
CA ALA A 1118 6.30 -47.50 7.92
C ALA A 1118 5.55 -47.96 9.19
N ARG A 1119 4.25 -48.24 8.94
CA ARG A 1119 3.29 -49.13 9.63
C ARG A 1119 3.88 -50.21 10.56
N ASN A 1120 3.30 -50.34 11.76
CA ASN A 1120 2.46 -51.51 12.13
C ASN A 1120 1.78 -51.37 13.51
N GLY A 1121 0.46 -51.62 13.54
CA GLY A 1121 -0.16 -52.55 14.49
C GLY A 1121 -0.53 -52.11 15.92
N ASN A 1122 -1.82 -51.78 16.07
CA ASN A 1122 -2.73 -52.09 17.19
C ASN A 1122 -2.53 -51.45 18.58
N GLY A 1123 -3.35 -50.42 18.84
CA GLY A 1123 -3.80 -50.03 20.17
C GLY A 1123 -5.11 -49.22 20.06
N HIS A 1124 -6.23 -49.81 20.48
CA HIS A 1124 -7.56 -49.21 20.43
C HIS A 1124 -7.72 -48.02 21.39
N GLY A 1125 -8.32 -46.93 20.89
CA GLY A 1125 -9.33 -46.14 21.61
C GLY A 1125 -8.86 -44.82 22.24
N LYS A 1126 -9.37 -43.70 21.70
CA LYS A 1126 -9.37 -42.32 22.22
C LYS A 1126 -8.13 -41.43 21.98
N LYS A 1127 -7.62 -41.40 20.74
CA LYS A 1127 -6.73 -40.30 20.27
C LYS A 1127 -7.09 -39.71 18.91
N ASP A 1128 -8.19 -40.14 18.28
CA ASP A 1128 -8.52 -39.74 16.90
C ASP A 1128 -9.36 -38.45 16.79
N ASP A 1129 -9.97 -37.95 17.88
CA ASP A 1129 -10.84 -36.77 17.83
C ASP A 1129 -10.11 -35.42 17.65
N ASP A 1130 -8.76 -35.38 17.76
CA ASP A 1130 -7.97 -34.15 17.59
C ASP A 1130 -7.20 -34.09 16.26
N TYR A 1131 -7.23 -35.16 15.45
CA TYR A 1131 -6.45 -35.20 14.20
C TYR A 1131 -6.98 -34.20 13.19
N TRP A 1132 -8.31 -34.08 13.06
CA TRP A 1132 -8.94 -33.11 12.17
C TRP A 1132 -8.67 -31.66 12.59
N LEU A 1133 -8.61 -31.38 13.91
CA LEU A 1133 -8.28 -30.06 14.43
C LEU A 1133 -6.88 -29.61 14.00
N ARG A 1134 -5.91 -30.51 13.94
CA ARG A 1134 -4.55 -30.18 13.48
C ARG A 1134 -4.47 -29.83 11.98
N TYR A 1135 -5.36 -30.39 11.15
CA TYR A 1135 -5.43 -30.07 9.72
C TYR A 1135 -6.33 -28.86 9.41
N LEU A 1136 -7.31 -28.56 10.26
CA LEU A 1136 -8.18 -27.37 10.13
C LEU A 1136 -7.68 -26.14 10.90
N THR A 1137 -6.76 -26.31 11.86
CA THR A 1137 -6.08 -25.17 12.49
C THR A 1137 -5.12 -24.57 11.47
N LEU A 1138 -5.51 -23.44 10.91
CA LEU A 1138 -4.62 -22.64 10.08
C LEU A 1138 -3.40 -22.28 10.92
N HIS A 1139 -2.21 -22.64 10.42
CA HIS A 1139 -0.99 -22.03 10.89
C HIS A 1139 -1.11 -20.54 10.66
N ARG A 1140 -1.22 -19.77 11.75
CA ARG A 1140 -1.33 -18.32 11.66
C ARG A 1140 -0.12 -17.79 10.92
N THR A 1141 -0.35 -16.86 10.03
CA THR A 1141 0.74 -16.23 9.28
C THR A 1141 0.70 -14.74 9.53
N ARG A 1142 1.84 -14.09 9.35
CA ARG A 1142 1.94 -12.63 9.36
C ARG A 1142 2.33 -12.14 7.99
N LEU A 1143 1.80 -10.97 7.61
CA LEU A 1143 2.20 -10.26 6.41
C LEU A 1143 3.60 -9.69 6.61
N LYS A 1144 4.53 -9.94 5.67
CA LYS A 1144 5.83 -9.28 5.61
C LYS A 1144 6.10 -8.75 4.20
N PRO A 1145 6.76 -7.58 4.06
CA PRO A 1145 7.20 -7.12 2.75
C PRO A 1145 8.31 -8.07 2.26
N CYS A 1146 8.24 -8.48 1.00
CA CYS A 1146 9.24 -9.35 0.40
C CYS A 1146 9.39 -9.06 -1.09
N ASP A 1147 10.48 -9.57 -1.66
CA ASP A 1147 10.72 -9.47 -3.08
C ASP A 1147 10.29 -10.78 -3.76
N MET A 1148 9.46 -10.66 -4.79
CA MET A 1148 9.06 -11.80 -5.63
C MET A 1148 9.65 -11.64 -7.03
N LYS A 1149 9.95 -12.76 -7.68
CA LYS A 1149 10.29 -12.82 -9.09
C LYS A 1149 9.15 -13.45 -9.88
N ARG A 1150 8.98 -12.98 -11.12
CA ARG A 1150 8.11 -13.57 -12.13
C ARG A 1150 8.91 -13.80 -13.39
N GLU A 1151 8.65 -14.93 -14.03
CA GLU A 1151 9.25 -15.28 -15.31
C GLU A 1151 8.17 -15.11 -16.37
N LEU A 1152 8.29 -14.05 -17.16
CA LEU A 1152 7.33 -13.70 -18.20
C LEU A 1152 7.91 -13.99 -19.58
N TYR A 1153 7.05 -14.02 -20.59
CA TYR A 1153 7.43 -14.49 -21.92
C TYR A 1153 7.00 -13.49 -22.99
N THR A 1154 7.83 -13.33 -24.01
CA THR A 1154 7.56 -12.46 -25.17
C THR A 1154 8.05 -13.14 -26.44
N LEU A 1155 7.33 -12.98 -27.56
CA LEU A 1155 7.82 -13.49 -28.85
C LEU A 1155 9.15 -12.83 -29.22
N TYR A 1156 10.08 -13.65 -29.72
CA TYR A 1156 11.38 -13.18 -30.18
C TYR A 1156 11.24 -12.39 -31.49
N LYS A 1157 11.80 -11.17 -31.55
CA LYS A 1157 11.53 -10.19 -32.63
C LYS A 1157 12.51 -10.26 -33.82
N GLU A 1158 13.56 -11.07 -33.77
CA GLU A 1158 14.73 -10.86 -34.64
C GLU A 1158 14.84 -11.73 -35.90
N LYS A 1159 13.86 -12.60 -36.23
CA LYS A 1159 13.80 -13.24 -37.56
C LYS A 1159 12.37 -13.50 -38.03
N ASP A 1160 12.07 -13.01 -39.23
CA ASP A 1160 11.04 -13.60 -40.09
C ASP A 1160 11.41 -15.07 -40.35
N ASN A 1161 10.42 -15.95 -40.25
CA ASN A 1161 10.46 -17.38 -40.57
C ASN A 1161 11.24 -18.26 -39.58
N VAL A 1162 10.65 -18.47 -38.39
CA VAL A 1162 11.03 -19.59 -37.54
C VAL A 1162 10.14 -20.79 -37.90
N VAL A 1163 10.54 -21.50 -38.94
CA VAL A 1163 9.98 -22.79 -39.36
C VAL A 1163 10.84 -23.87 -38.72
N TYR A 1164 10.33 -24.53 -37.69
CA TYR A 1164 11.01 -25.70 -37.13
C TYR A 1164 10.25 -26.98 -37.48
N ASN A 1165 10.99 -27.91 -38.07
CA ASN A 1165 10.59 -29.27 -38.33
C ASN A 1165 11.78 -30.13 -37.90
N MET A 1166 11.74 -30.68 -36.69
CA MET A 1166 12.78 -31.61 -36.20
C MET A 1166 12.19 -33.00 -36.02
N THR A 1167 12.98 -34.00 -36.43
CA THR A 1167 12.71 -35.41 -36.18
C THR A 1167 13.16 -35.79 -34.78
N ALA A 1168 12.26 -36.39 -34.03
CA ALA A 1168 12.47 -36.98 -32.71
C ALA A 1168 13.70 -37.89 -32.64
N HIS A 1169 14.62 -37.66 -31.70
CA HIS A 1169 15.50 -38.71 -31.20
C HIS A 1169 15.11 -39.03 -29.75
N ALA A 1170 14.88 -40.32 -29.46
CA ALA A 1170 14.62 -40.83 -28.10
C ALA A 1170 13.37 -40.27 -27.34
N CYS A 1171 12.18 -40.30 -27.96
CA CYS A 1171 10.86 -39.82 -27.44
C CYS A 1171 10.67 -38.30 -27.36
N GLU A 1172 11.46 -37.51 -28.09
CA GLU A 1172 11.21 -36.08 -28.26
C GLU A 1172 10.04 -35.85 -29.25
N ARG A 1173 9.05 -35.00 -28.92
CA ARG A 1173 7.89 -34.79 -29.80
C ARG A 1173 8.23 -33.84 -30.95
N PRO A 1174 7.98 -34.21 -32.22
CA PRO A 1174 8.04 -33.23 -33.30
C PRO A 1174 6.90 -32.22 -33.11
N PHE A 1175 7.22 -30.94 -33.22
CA PHE A 1175 6.23 -29.87 -33.20
C PHE A 1175 6.52 -28.88 -34.33
N VAL A 1176 5.47 -28.26 -34.85
CA VAL A 1176 5.55 -27.20 -35.86
C VAL A 1176 4.94 -25.94 -35.27
N VAL A 1177 5.71 -24.84 -35.31
CA VAL A 1177 5.23 -23.51 -34.93
C VAL A 1177 5.26 -22.60 -36.13
N LEU A 1178 4.17 -21.86 -36.34
CA LEU A 1178 4.04 -20.87 -37.40
C LEU A 1178 3.34 -19.60 -36.88
N PRO A 1179 3.86 -18.40 -37.21
CA PRO A 1179 3.16 -17.17 -36.91
C PRO A 1179 1.89 -17.05 -37.78
N ILE A 1180 0.79 -16.60 -37.19
CA ILE A 1180 -0.44 -16.33 -37.96
C ILE A 1180 -0.32 -14.90 -38.53
N PRO A 1181 -0.39 -14.73 -39.86
CA PRO A 1181 -0.20 -13.42 -40.49
C PRO A 1181 -1.28 -12.42 -40.02
N PHE A 1182 -0.94 -11.13 -40.02
CA PHE A 1182 -1.80 -10.03 -39.57
C PHE A 1182 -2.33 -10.15 -38.12
N SER A 1183 -1.65 -10.92 -37.26
CA SER A 1183 -2.04 -11.08 -35.86
C SER A 1183 -0.82 -11.17 -34.92
N ASN A 1184 -1.08 -11.09 -33.62
CA ASN A 1184 -0.15 -11.41 -32.53
C ASN A 1184 -0.06 -12.91 -32.21
N LEU A 1185 -0.78 -13.76 -32.93
CA LEU A 1185 -0.96 -15.17 -32.59
C LEU A 1185 0.06 -16.07 -33.29
N ILE A 1186 0.35 -17.21 -32.67
CA ILE A 1186 1.11 -18.31 -33.27
C ILE A 1186 0.28 -19.61 -33.24
N LEU A 1187 0.42 -20.41 -34.29
CA LEU A 1187 -0.14 -21.75 -34.41
C LEU A 1187 0.93 -22.77 -34.03
N LEU A 1188 0.64 -23.63 -33.05
CA LEU A 1188 1.50 -24.70 -32.56
C LEU A 1188 0.79 -26.04 -32.75
N VAL A 1189 1.41 -26.95 -33.50
CA VAL A 1189 0.91 -28.32 -33.73
C VAL A 1189 1.92 -29.31 -33.15
N ILE A 1190 1.45 -30.18 -32.26
CA ILE A 1190 2.26 -31.12 -31.49
C ILE A 1190 1.76 -32.54 -31.76
N ASP A 1191 2.67 -33.48 -31.94
CA ASP A 1191 2.34 -34.91 -32.07
C ASP A 1191 2.12 -35.57 -30.69
N GLN A 1192 1.10 -36.43 -30.54
CA GLN A 1192 0.73 -37.12 -29.29
C GLN A 1192 1.45 -38.47 -29.06
N LEU A 1193 2.37 -38.89 -29.94
CA LEU A 1193 3.05 -40.21 -29.87
C LEU A 1193 3.69 -40.60 -28.51
N CYS A 1194 4.09 -39.65 -27.66
CA CYS A 1194 4.63 -39.92 -26.30
C CYS A 1194 3.72 -39.28 -25.22
N PRO A 1195 3.50 -39.91 -24.04
CA PRO A 1195 2.70 -39.34 -22.94
C PRO A 1195 3.26 -38.00 -22.44
N ARG A 1196 2.40 -37.14 -21.84
CA ARG A 1196 2.82 -35.81 -21.34
C ARG A 1196 3.78 -35.99 -20.15
N ASP A 1197 4.96 -35.37 -20.21
CA ASP A 1197 5.87 -35.33 -19.07
C ASP A 1197 5.41 -34.24 -18.09
N GLY A 1198 4.76 -34.65 -17.01
CA GLY A 1198 4.26 -33.75 -15.97
C GLY A 1198 5.34 -33.25 -15.00
N THR A 1199 6.61 -33.66 -15.16
CA THR A 1199 7.69 -33.25 -14.25
C THR A 1199 8.20 -31.84 -14.52
N VAL A 1200 8.08 -31.35 -15.75
CA VAL A 1200 8.54 -30.01 -16.17
C VAL A 1200 7.34 -29.07 -16.25
N VAL A 1201 7.22 -28.18 -15.26
CA VAL A 1201 6.17 -27.14 -15.21
C VAL A 1201 6.84 -25.77 -15.17
N LEU A 1202 6.55 -24.93 -16.15
CA LEU A 1202 6.97 -23.53 -16.17
C LEU A 1202 5.78 -22.68 -15.76
N THR A 1203 5.92 -21.85 -14.74
CA THR A 1203 4.84 -21.00 -14.24
C THR A 1203 5.20 -19.53 -14.38
N VAL A 1204 4.17 -18.70 -14.60
CA VAL A 1204 4.25 -17.23 -14.57
C VAL A 1204 3.87 -16.67 -13.20
N ASN A 1205 3.47 -17.55 -12.27
CA ASN A 1205 3.08 -17.17 -10.92
C ASN A 1205 4.30 -16.65 -10.13
N PRO A 1206 4.08 -15.69 -9.22
CA PRO A 1206 5.18 -15.11 -8.45
C PRO A 1206 5.82 -16.14 -7.52
N GLN A 1207 7.15 -16.10 -7.46
CA GLN A 1207 7.97 -16.92 -6.58
C GLN A 1207 8.80 -16.03 -5.66
N PRO A 1208 8.97 -16.38 -4.38
CA PRO A 1208 9.88 -15.65 -3.50
C PRO A 1208 11.31 -15.73 -4.03
N ILE A 1209 12.08 -14.67 -3.80
CA ILE A 1209 13.51 -14.65 -4.14
C ILE A 1209 14.30 -15.14 -2.94
N ASP A 1210 15.02 -16.24 -3.13
CA ASP A 1210 15.97 -16.75 -2.13
C ASP A 1210 17.29 -15.99 -2.29
N TYR A 1211 17.50 -14.99 -1.44
CA TYR A 1211 18.80 -14.32 -1.35
C TYR A 1211 19.78 -15.21 -0.56
N PRO A 1212 21.09 -15.15 -0.87
CA PRO A 1212 22.12 -15.86 -0.12
C PRO A 1212 22.35 -15.18 1.23
N PHE A 1213 21.42 -15.36 2.16
CA PHE A 1213 21.52 -14.86 3.52
C PHE A 1213 22.55 -15.69 4.31
N ALA A 1214 23.34 -15.04 5.17
CA ALA A 1214 24.01 -15.77 6.24
C ALA A 1214 22.96 -16.34 7.21
N VAL A 1215 23.35 -17.34 8.01
CA VAL A 1215 22.45 -17.94 9.01
C VAL A 1215 21.97 -16.85 9.96
N ASN A 1216 20.65 -16.61 10.01
CA ASN A 1216 19.94 -15.58 10.81
C ASN A 1216 19.88 -14.15 10.22
N GLU A 1217 20.27 -13.91 8.97
CA GLU A 1217 20.08 -12.61 8.32
C GLU A 1217 18.69 -12.45 7.70
N SER A 1218 18.10 -11.26 7.85
CA SER A 1218 16.80 -10.91 7.26
C SER A 1218 16.94 -10.03 6.02
N LEU A 1219 15.85 -9.92 5.23
CA LEU A 1219 15.81 -9.03 4.07
C LEU A 1219 16.11 -7.57 4.45
N ALA A 1220 15.69 -7.12 5.65
CA ALA A 1220 15.98 -5.78 6.14
C ALA A 1220 17.49 -5.53 6.27
N CYS A 1221 18.24 -6.50 6.83
CA CYS A 1221 19.70 -6.45 6.89
C CYS A 1221 20.34 -6.34 5.49
N TYR A 1222 19.83 -7.12 4.53
CA TYR A 1222 20.32 -7.08 3.15
C TYR A 1222 20.06 -5.72 2.47
N LYS A 1223 18.91 -5.09 2.74
CA LYS A 1223 18.62 -3.72 2.27
C LYS A 1223 19.53 -2.70 2.94
N GLN A 1224 19.77 -2.83 4.24
CA GLN A 1224 20.61 -1.91 5.02
C GLN A 1224 22.05 -1.86 4.51
N ALA A 1225 22.63 -3.01 4.19
CA ALA A 1225 23.98 -3.08 3.63
C ALA A 1225 24.11 -2.37 2.26
N ARG A 1226 22.98 -2.08 1.60
CA ARG A 1226 22.89 -1.44 0.28
C ARG A 1226 21.97 -0.22 0.32
N GLU A 1227 22.03 0.55 1.40
CA GLU A 1227 21.30 1.82 1.48
C GLU A 1227 21.65 2.76 0.33
N PHE A 1228 20.64 3.48 -0.16
CA PHE A 1228 20.81 4.44 -1.23
C PHE A 1228 21.15 5.82 -0.71
N ASN A 1229 21.74 6.64 -1.58
CA ASN A 1229 21.99 8.05 -1.27
C ASN A 1229 20.69 8.78 -0.92
N ARG A 1230 20.76 9.75 -0.03
CA ARG A 1230 19.61 10.58 0.35
C ARG A 1230 20.02 12.02 0.52
N MET A 1231 19.09 12.94 0.32
CA MET A 1231 19.31 14.35 0.61
C MET A 1231 18.64 14.70 1.94
N ARG A 1232 19.44 15.17 2.90
CA ARG A 1232 18.93 15.58 4.21
C ARG A 1232 18.05 16.82 4.11
N PRO A 1233 17.09 17.01 5.02
CA PRO A 1233 16.36 18.26 5.14
C PRO A 1233 17.30 19.47 5.27
N HIS A 1234 16.95 20.58 4.62
CA HIS A 1234 17.77 21.80 4.63
C HIS A 1234 17.82 22.49 5.99
N SER A 1235 16.76 22.38 6.79
CA SER A 1235 16.67 22.96 8.13
C SER A 1235 16.93 21.90 9.20
N CYS A 1236 17.91 22.17 10.07
CA CYS A 1236 18.15 21.43 11.30
C CYS A 1236 18.45 22.43 12.42
N ILE A 1237 17.58 22.46 13.43
CA ILE A 1237 17.74 23.34 14.59
C ILE A 1237 17.83 22.45 15.83
N SER A 1238 19.07 22.18 16.25
CA SER A 1238 19.34 21.29 17.39
C SER A 1238 19.76 22.01 18.67
N ARG A 1239 20.16 23.28 18.57
CA ARG A 1239 20.80 24.01 19.68
C ARG A 1239 20.35 25.45 19.79
N HIS A 1240 20.27 25.94 21.03
CA HIS A 1240 20.09 27.37 21.32
C HIS A 1240 20.81 27.75 22.62
N ALA A 1241 21.46 28.91 22.67
CA ALA A 1241 22.27 29.33 23.83
C ALA A 1241 21.46 29.41 25.14
N ASN A 1242 20.20 29.88 25.04
CA ASN A 1242 19.30 30.04 26.20
C ASN A 1242 18.68 28.72 26.70
N GLU A 1243 18.90 27.59 26.03
CA GLU A 1243 18.32 26.30 26.43
C GLU A 1243 18.83 25.80 27.78
N SER A 1244 20.13 26.04 28.07
CA SER A 1244 20.77 25.69 29.36
C SER A 1244 20.13 26.38 30.57
N GLY A 1245 19.38 27.48 30.35
CA GLY A 1245 18.64 28.18 31.41
C GLY A 1245 17.33 27.50 31.84
N ILE A 1246 16.87 26.46 31.13
CA ILE A 1246 15.62 25.76 31.42
C ILE A 1246 15.91 24.58 32.35
N LYS A 1247 15.48 24.67 33.61
CA LYS A 1247 15.67 23.62 34.65
C LYS A 1247 14.47 22.66 34.81
N LEU A 1248 13.58 22.63 33.81
CA LEU A 1248 12.39 21.78 33.80
C LEU A 1248 12.75 20.32 33.52
N CYS A 1249 12.56 19.46 34.52
CA CYS A 1249 12.78 18.01 34.46
C CYS A 1249 11.63 17.27 35.17
N GLY A 1250 11.29 16.06 34.72
CA GLY A 1250 10.17 15.27 35.25
C GLY A 1250 10.29 14.95 36.75
N LYS A 1251 9.14 14.61 37.36
CA LYS A 1251 8.99 14.26 38.77
C LYS A 1251 8.73 12.75 38.92
N ALA A 1252 9.16 12.17 40.04
CA ALA A 1252 8.79 10.81 40.42
C ALA A 1252 7.48 10.81 41.23
N CYS A 1253 6.71 9.73 41.17
CA CYS A 1253 5.57 9.54 42.08
C CYS A 1253 6.11 9.26 43.49
N SER A 1254 5.86 10.17 44.43
CA SER A 1254 6.17 9.93 45.83
C SER A 1254 5.05 9.10 46.46
N ILE A 1255 5.35 7.86 46.85
CA ILE A 1255 4.44 7.08 47.69
C ILE A 1255 4.56 7.63 49.12
N TYR A 1256 3.52 8.33 49.57
CA TYR A 1256 3.42 8.76 50.95
C TYR A 1256 2.99 7.56 51.80
N ALA A 1257 3.92 6.99 52.55
CA ALA A 1257 3.56 6.10 53.65
C ALA A 1257 2.82 6.95 54.70
N ASN A 1258 1.49 6.84 54.73
CA ASN A 1258 0.68 7.53 55.72
C ASN A 1258 0.99 6.90 57.10
N LEU A 1259 1.90 7.53 57.83
CA LEU A 1259 2.36 7.08 59.15
C LEU A 1259 1.18 6.87 60.10
N GLY A 1260 0.11 7.64 59.95
CA GLY A 1260 -1.13 7.49 60.70
C GLY A 1260 -1.82 6.15 60.43
N LEU A 1261 -1.83 5.68 59.18
CA LEU A 1261 -2.43 4.40 58.79
C LEU A 1261 -1.55 3.21 59.21
N LEU A 1262 -0.22 3.35 59.13
CA LEU A 1262 0.72 2.36 59.66
C LEU A 1262 0.64 2.24 61.19
N LEU A 1263 0.52 3.36 61.91
CA LEU A 1263 0.26 3.37 63.35
C LEU A 1263 -1.10 2.76 63.68
N LEU A 1264 -2.15 3.07 62.91
CA LEU A 1264 -3.48 2.49 63.09
C LEU A 1264 -3.47 0.97 62.84
N CYS A 1265 -2.76 0.50 61.81
CA CYS A 1265 -2.55 -0.92 61.55
C CYS A 1265 -1.73 -1.59 62.64
N HIS A 1266 -0.73 -0.92 63.21
CA HIS A 1266 0.05 -1.44 64.34
C HIS A 1266 -0.75 -1.49 65.65
N ILE A 1267 -1.67 -0.55 65.86
CA ILE A 1267 -2.59 -0.52 67.00
C ILE A 1267 -3.65 -1.61 66.83
N LEU A 1268 -4.20 -1.76 65.62
CA LEU A 1268 -5.18 -2.80 65.27
C LEU A 1268 -4.54 -4.20 65.33
N SER A 1269 -3.29 -4.38 64.91
CA SER A 1269 -2.57 -5.66 65.00
C SER A 1269 -2.12 -6.02 66.42
N ARG A 1270 -2.24 -5.09 67.37
CA ARG A 1270 -2.05 -5.34 68.81
C ARG A 1270 -3.38 -5.56 69.54
N TRP A 1271 -4.50 -5.22 68.91
CA TRP A 1271 -5.85 -5.37 69.44
C TRP A 1271 -6.56 -6.64 68.93
N LEU A 1272 -6.23 -7.08 67.72
CA LEU A 1272 -6.48 -8.44 67.20
C LEU A 1272 -5.40 -9.39 67.71
#